data_AF-A0A6P6W1P9-F1
#
_entry.id   AF-A0A6P6W1P9-F1
#
_cell.length_a   1.000
_cell.length_b   1.000
_cell.length_c   1.000
_cell.angle_alpha   90.00
_cell.angle_beta   90.00
_cell.angle_gamma   90.00
#
_symmetry.space_group_name_H-M   'P 1'
#
loop_
_entity.id
_entity.type
_entity.pdbx_description
1 polymer ?
#
loop_
_entity_poly.entity_id
_entity_poly.type
_entity_poly.pdbx_seq_one_letter_code
_entity_poly.pdbx_strand_id
1 'polypeptide(L)'
;MGSNREEAAAPLLMSAAKFAAFLSQRAHSSSTQQPLPGVQPSTATMASHGSSSWRQPLQPLHRSNRRQVWEKIEQTLGLHIALSDDIMLQLQNWWSHCSRGTLQTQLTQIIPLFTYWELWKARNTAIYEGGVLAASQFYHRVIELLHGISLAHPFTSDCSNGMELHRMVWLHISKRSKPTRCLPMAWSLPTEPFVKLNVDGASLGNPGSSGGGGIVRSSSGQVIAAFSSHYEYQTNMKVAAKALFEGLKLCLALGCIHVEVEMDSLVLLNIVKGLHSWPWRIDAKFELGKARVWKQFWKQKARVRWLQEGDRNTRFFHSVVKNRRVRSIIHRIRNGQGEWVESDDGIGVEAIRYFEGLFTDQRPASSSELLQHIPTILTDEENDLLEQFPSAVEIRNAVFAMDGESAPGPDGYTGKFFTVAWSVVGADVVSAVCSFFCGAELPRAITATSIALIPKVGHPQDFSQFRPISLCNFVNKLISRILADRLARILPRIISPQQSGFVRGRLISDNFLLAQELLSNIGRTSRNADVALKLDMSKAYDRVSWFFLTMVLRRFGFREQWIDRIWRLVSNVWFSVLINGASVGFFKSTRGLRQGDRYPQIIGKYEAVSGQEINVQKSGFMVHAKLPSQCVARIRRVTGFGLKSFPVRYLGCPLFVGRRKCLYFMELVQSVISKVSSWRSRFLSNGGRIVLIKHVLSAIPTHLLAASCPPKGVLALVERAMANFLWGEREGGLRHHWIKWADLCADSSQGGVGVRSLLDVHTAFSFKLWWRFRTGECLWATFMRAKYCRQSHPCMVAAGQGSSYMWRRLLQIREVAEQNLWWEMRSGQCNFWFDNWMGSGPLCQRLQSVSDHLVRDFVLNGRWNQQLLRLWVPDDIVSEIITKVAPVGSADDRAVWALTESGDFSIASTYVLLGSQTPSSFMFDRVWHPVIPIKISFFMVRLLRDRLPLASSLGRLQVYGPSKCFCCLASQSESLDHVFAEGELALFLWTFFGNSAGVSYRGMGVRSRLAAWWCQPVRYSRLESLHSVLPCIICWHIWLARNLAIFEGQLLRRQTICDRILADVVGLFSKKFAGEFFGVGSWSTVLSIFSGWRPRYSHRVVCWEFPVQGAFKLNTDGCSLGNPGVGGGGGVLRDSSGALLFGFSVPFGELTCLQAEIKALVFGVQQCRLRGFSRIRVEVDSLVLVNLLVRQFRCPWSVRSDLESLRAVQGLEWTVGHCYREMNQVADALAKVGAHSEGIILYTTQSELPRVARGALGLDRSQIPAIRTRAISH
;
A
#
# COMPACT_ATOMS: atom_id res chain seq x y z
N MET A 1 -8.76 11.50 14.08
CA MET A 1 -8.59 10.10 14.54
C MET A 1 -8.39 9.28 13.28
N GLY A 2 -7.42 8.36 13.26
CA GLY A 2 -7.08 7.64 12.02
C GLY A 2 -8.27 6.81 11.52
N SER A 3 -8.45 6.79 10.20
CA SER A 3 -9.31 5.81 9.54
C SER A 3 -8.68 4.42 9.73
N ASN A 4 -9.27 3.61 10.61
CA ASN A 4 -8.98 2.18 10.66
C ASN A 4 -9.51 1.53 9.38
N ARG A 5 -8.71 1.59 8.30
CA ARG A 5 -8.73 0.62 7.19
C ARG A 5 -8.11 -0.72 7.59
N GLU A 6 -7.54 -0.79 8.79
CA GLU A 6 -7.04 -2.01 9.44
C GLU A 6 -8.24 -2.83 9.95
N GLU A 7 -8.70 -3.80 9.13
CA GLU A 7 -9.31 -5.10 9.50
C GLU A 7 -9.99 -5.74 8.27
N ALA A 8 -9.23 -5.94 7.18
CA ALA A 8 -9.77 -6.54 5.95
C ALA A 8 -10.24 -8.00 6.11
N ALA A 9 -9.82 -8.69 7.17
CA ALA A 9 -10.03 -10.13 7.40
C ALA A 9 -11.11 -10.49 8.43
N ALA A 10 -11.76 -9.49 9.04
CA ALA A 10 -12.89 -9.72 9.94
C ALA A 10 -14.28 -9.97 9.28
N PRO A 11 -14.55 -9.86 7.95
CA PRO A 11 -15.88 -9.43 7.56
C PRO A 11 -16.92 -10.55 7.40
N LEU A 12 -16.61 -11.85 7.54
CA LEU A 12 -17.66 -12.87 7.68
C LEU A 12 -18.29 -12.86 9.06
N LEU A 13 -17.49 -13.20 10.09
CA LEU A 13 -17.91 -13.15 11.49
C LEU A 13 -18.52 -11.78 11.83
N MET A 14 -17.91 -10.69 11.36
CA MET A 14 -18.50 -9.37 11.52
C MET A 14 -19.74 -9.12 10.65
N SER A 15 -19.76 -9.43 9.35
CA SER A 15 -20.92 -9.06 8.52
C SER A 15 -22.12 -9.93 8.87
N ALA A 16 -21.94 -11.22 9.10
CA ALA A 16 -23.00 -12.13 9.52
C ALA A 16 -23.55 -11.74 10.91
N ALA A 17 -22.70 -11.43 11.89
CA ALA A 17 -23.16 -10.93 13.20
C ALA A 17 -23.83 -9.54 13.14
N LYS A 18 -23.32 -8.61 12.31
CA LYS A 18 -23.93 -7.28 12.06
C LYS A 18 -25.26 -7.38 11.32
N PHE A 19 -25.39 -8.39 10.47
CA PHE A 19 -26.59 -8.73 9.72
C PHE A 19 -27.65 -9.24 10.69
N ALA A 20 -27.37 -10.27 11.47
CA ALA A 20 -28.31 -10.79 12.48
C ALA A 20 -28.78 -9.74 13.50
N ALA A 21 -27.89 -8.85 13.94
CA ALA A 21 -28.22 -7.82 14.93
C ALA A 21 -29.29 -6.81 14.48
N PHE A 22 -29.46 -6.57 13.17
CA PHE A 22 -30.33 -5.49 12.68
C PHE A 22 -31.77 -5.93 12.37
N LEU A 23 -31.98 -7.21 12.05
CA LEU A 23 -33.18 -7.67 11.33
C LEU A 23 -34.43 -7.77 12.19
N SER A 24 -34.24 -7.91 13.50
CA SER A 24 -35.34 -7.87 14.48
C SER A 24 -36.08 -6.53 14.55
N GLN A 25 -35.62 -5.48 13.85
CA GLN A 25 -36.27 -4.17 13.84
C GLN A 25 -37.25 -3.96 12.67
N ARG A 26 -37.38 -4.92 11.73
CA ARG A 26 -38.22 -4.75 10.54
C ARG A 26 -39.43 -5.68 10.50
N ALA A 27 -40.18 -5.66 11.60
CA ALA A 27 -41.49 -6.26 11.73
C ALA A 27 -42.57 -5.17 11.69
N HIS A 28 -43.31 -5.04 10.58
CA HIS A 28 -44.67 -4.48 10.40
C HIS A 28 -44.86 -4.11 8.91
N SER A 29 -46.07 -4.36 8.36
CA SER A 29 -46.43 -4.36 6.92
C SER A 29 -45.68 -5.41 6.06
N SER A 30 -46.32 -6.18 5.18
CA SER A 30 -47.76 -6.32 4.84
C SER A 30 -48.04 -7.72 4.25
N SER A 31 -49.25 -8.23 4.44
CA SER A 31 -49.73 -9.54 3.98
C SER A 31 -50.26 -9.54 2.55
N THR A 32 -50.06 -10.63 1.77
CA THR A 32 -51.09 -11.52 1.16
C THR A 32 -50.53 -12.31 -0.02
N GLN A 33 -50.56 -13.66 0.04
CA GLN A 33 -51.26 -14.58 -0.88
C GLN A 33 -50.87 -16.04 -0.60
N GLN A 34 -51.76 -16.99 -0.93
CA GLN A 34 -51.68 -18.41 -0.57
C GLN A 34 -51.04 -19.30 -1.67
N PRO A 35 -50.57 -20.52 -1.35
CA PRO A 35 -49.83 -21.40 -2.26
C PRO A 35 -50.69 -22.51 -2.90
N LEU A 36 -50.13 -23.18 -3.92
CA LEU A 36 -50.62 -24.48 -4.44
C LEU A 36 -49.51 -25.56 -4.35
N PRO A 37 -49.83 -26.85 -4.11
CA PRO A 37 -48.85 -27.87 -3.71
C PRO A 37 -48.64 -29.04 -4.71
N GLY A 38 -47.61 -29.85 -4.45
CA GLY A 38 -47.32 -31.13 -5.15
C GLY A 38 -46.13 -31.04 -6.11
N VAL A 39 -45.31 -32.09 -6.34
CA VAL A 39 -45.38 -33.51 -5.93
C VAL A 39 -43.95 -34.03 -5.67
N GLN A 40 -43.79 -35.04 -4.80
CA GLN A 40 -42.51 -35.68 -4.44
C GLN A 40 -42.23 -36.98 -5.25
N PRO A 41 -41.03 -37.62 -5.15
CA PRO A 41 -40.32 -38.10 -6.34
C PRO A 41 -40.47 -39.61 -6.64
N SER A 42 -40.14 -40.00 -7.87
CA SER A 42 -39.94 -41.39 -8.27
C SER A 42 -38.47 -41.74 -8.52
N THR A 43 -38.07 -42.89 -7.97
CA THR A 43 -36.74 -43.52 -8.04
C THR A 43 -36.58 -44.47 -9.24
N ALA A 44 -35.37 -45.06 -9.35
CA ALA A 44 -34.92 -46.19 -10.21
C ALA A 44 -34.22 -45.74 -11.52
N THR A 45 -32.93 -45.99 -11.83
CA THR A 45 -31.92 -47.08 -11.66
C THR A 45 -31.75 -47.99 -12.89
N MET A 46 -30.47 -48.28 -13.19
CA MET A 46 -29.95 -49.24 -14.21
C MET A 46 -30.01 -48.74 -15.67
N ALA A 47 -29.11 -49.12 -16.60
CA ALA A 47 -27.95 -50.03 -16.55
C ALA A 47 -26.84 -49.51 -17.52
N SER A 48 -25.56 -49.41 -17.13
CA SER A 48 -24.46 -50.36 -17.39
C SER A 48 -24.12 -50.72 -18.85
N HIS A 49 -22.92 -50.32 -19.31
CA HIS A 49 -21.91 -51.08 -20.09
C HIS A 49 -20.82 -50.08 -20.54
N GLY A 50 -19.51 -50.37 -20.53
CA GLY A 50 -18.74 -51.52 -20.01
C GLY A 50 -17.22 -51.26 -20.16
N SER A 51 -16.38 -52.05 -19.46
CA SER A 51 -14.92 -52.32 -19.69
C SER A 51 -13.99 -51.16 -20.15
N SER A 52 -12.88 -50.85 -19.48
CA SER A 52 -11.83 -51.80 -19.04
C SER A 52 -11.02 -51.39 -17.78
N SER A 53 -11.27 -52.12 -16.69
CA SER A 53 -10.30 -52.92 -15.91
C SER A 53 -8.77 -52.81 -16.17
N TRP A 54 -7.83 -52.93 -15.22
CA TRP A 54 -7.82 -53.75 -13.98
C TRP A 54 -7.03 -53.17 -12.78
N ARG A 55 -7.64 -53.30 -11.59
CA ARG A 55 -7.13 -53.69 -10.24
C ARG A 55 -5.81 -53.14 -9.62
N GLN A 56 -6.03 -52.46 -8.49
CA GLN A 56 -5.39 -52.52 -7.16
C GLN A 56 -4.82 -53.91 -6.70
N PRO A 57 -4.30 -54.07 -5.46
CA PRO A 57 -3.22 -53.34 -4.77
C PRO A 57 -2.21 -54.29 -4.06
N LEU A 58 -0.98 -53.85 -3.79
CA LEU A 58 -0.10 -54.54 -2.82
C LEU A 58 0.63 -53.57 -1.88
N GLN A 59 0.96 -54.07 -0.69
CA GLN A 59 1.22 -53.31 0.54
C GLN A 59 2.60 -52.62 0.57
N PRO A 60 2.75 -51.47 1.27
CA PRO A 60 4.06 -50.95 1.63
C PRO A 60 4.63 -51.73 2.83
N LEU A 61 5.80 -52.35 2.64
CA LEU A 61 6.58 -53.00 3.70
C LEU A 61 6.91 -52.04 4.85
N HIS A 62 6.80 -52.56 6.08
CA HIS A 62 6.90 -51.80 7.33
C HIS A 62 8.24 -51.07 7.53
N ARG A 63 8.18 -49.93 8.24
CA ARG A 63 9.36 -49.13 8.65
C ARG A 63 10.32 -49.84 9.63
N SER A 64 9.94 -50.98 10.21
CA SER A 64 10.67 -51.66 11.30
C SER A 64 12.05 -52.19 10.89
N ASN A 65 12.17 -52.83 9.71
CA ASN A 65 13.40 -53.55 9.36
C ASN A 65 14.61 -52.65 9.12
N ARG A 66 14.41 -51.37 8.75
CA ARG A 66 15.55 -50.44 8.54
C ARG A 66 16.25 -50.06 9.84
N ARG A 67 15.53 -50.03 10.97
CA ARG A 67 16.10 -49.67 12.27
C ARG A 67 16.94 -50.81 12.82
N GLN A 68 16.41 -52.04 12.80
CA GLN A 68 17.15 -53.25 13.25
C GLN A 68 18.44 -53.52 12.45
N VAL A 69 18.43 -53.32 11.13
CA VAL A 69 19.66 -53.47 10.32
C VAL A 69 20.71 -52.43 10.71
N TRP A 70 20.28 -51.20 11.00
CA TRP A 70 21.20 -50.12 11.37
C TRP A 70 21.72 -50.23 12.81
N GLU A 71 20.86 -50.60 13.76
CA GLU A 71 21.24 -50.92 15.15
C GLU A 71 22.27 -52.07 15.21
N LYS A 72 22.13 -53.09 14.35
CA LYS A 72 23.14 -54.16 14.20
C LYS A 72 24.47 -53.63 13.67
N ILE A 73 24.44 -52.71 12.71
CA ILE A 73 25.66 -52.11 12.14
C ILE A 73 26.35 -51.21 13.18
N GLU A 74 25.60 -50.40 13.93
CA GLU A 74 26.13 -49.57 15.02
C GLU A 74 26.80 -50.41 16.12
N GLN A 75 26.16 -51.52 16.54
CA GLN A 75 26.75 -52.49 17.47
C GLN A 75 28.01 -53.17 16.91
N THR A 76 27.99 -53.62 15.64
CA THR A 76 29.12 -54.32 15.01
C THR A 76 30.32 -53.39 14.80
N LEU A 77 30.10 -52.09 14.63
CA LEU A 77 31.15 -51.08 14.41
C LEU A 77 31.61 -50.38 15.69
N GLY A 78 31.00 -50.66 16.85
CA GLY A 78 31.38 -50.07 18.14
C GLY A 78 31.17 -48.55 18.23
N LEU A 79 30.25 -47.97 17.45
CA LEU A 79 30.08 -46.52 17.31
C LEU A 79 29.18 -45.91 18.40
N HIS A 80 29.57 -46.03 19.67
CA HIS A 80 28.92 -45.31 20.78
C HIS A 80 29.56 -43.94 21.05
N ILE A 81 29.49 -43.03 20.07
CA ILE A 81 29.84 -41.60 20.24
C ILE A 81 28.73 -40.76 19.58
N ALA A 82 28.28 -39.72 20.27
CA ALA A 82 27.15 -38.87 19.86
C ALA A 82 27.42 -38.09 18.56
N LEU A 83 27.13 -38.71 17.42
CA LEU A 83 26.97 -38.02 16.13
C LEU A 83 25.67 -37.22 16.13
N SER A 84 25.68 -36.02 15.54
CA SER A 84 24.46 -35.23 15.40
C SER A 84 23.50 -35.87 14.39
N ASP A 85 22.20 -35.73 14.65
CA ASP A 85 21.12 -36.26 13.80
C ASP A 85 21.27 -35.85 12.32
N ASP A 86 21.86 -34.67 12.04
CA ASP A 86 22.12 -34.19 10.67
C ASP A 86 23.08 -35.08 9.87
N ILE A 87 24.15 -35.61 10.48
CA ILE A 87 25.10 -36.49 9.76
C ILE A 87 24.44 -37.84 9.51
N MET A 88 23.68 -38.35 10.49
CA MET A 88 22.89 -39.58 10.35
C MET A 88 21.82 -39.45 9.27
N LEU A 89 21.13 -38.30 9.21
CA LEU A 89 20.12 -38.02 8.19
C LEU A 89 20.78 -37.88 6.80
N GLN A 90 21.95 -37.25 6.69
CA GLN A 90 22.69 -37.18 5.42
C GLN A 90 23.19 -38.55 4.96
N LEU A 91 23.71 -39.39 5.85
CA LEU A 91 24.10 -40.77 5.53
C LEU A 91 22.92 -41.65 5.15
N GLN A 92 21.78 -41.54 5.84
CA GLN A 92 20.54 -42.24 5.49
C GLN A 92 19.98 -41.78 4.13
N ASN A 93 20.00 -40.47 3.84
CA ASN A 93 19.58 -39.93 2.55
C ASN A 93 20.53 -40.38 1.42
N TRP A 94 21.85 -40.34 1.65
CA TRP A 94 22.87 -40.83 0.71
C TRP A 94 22.71 -42.33 0.41
N TRP A 95 22.58 -43.16 1.45
CA TRP A 95 22.31 -44.60 1.33
C TRP A 95 21.02 -44.89 0.56
N SER A 96 19.96 -44.12 0.80
CA SER A 96 18.71 -44.23 0.06
C SER A 96 18.85 -43.92 -1.44
N HIS A 97 19.87 -43.14 -1.81
CA HIS A 97 20.17 -42.77 -3.20
C HIS A 97 21.06 -43.80 -3.90
N CYS A 98 22.07 -44.35 -3.21
CA CYS A 98 23.00 -45.35 -3.75
C CYS A 98 22.36 -46.74 -3.94
N SER A 99 21.27 -47.05 -3.24
CA SER A 99 20.58 -48.36 -3.28
C SER A 99 19.95 -48.76 -4.63
N ARG A 100 20.09 -47.93 -5.68
CA ARG A 100 19.56 -48.18 -7.04
C ARG A 100 20.64 -48.50 -8.10
N GLY A 101 21.91 -48.59 -7.71
CA GLY A 101 23.03 -48.93 -8.60
C GLY A 101 23.38 -50.43 -8.62
N THR A 102 24.23 -50.84 -9.55
CA THR A 102 24.79 -52.21 -9.57
C THR A 102 25.83 -52.39 -8.46
N LEU A 103 26.06 -53.64 -8.02
CA LEU A 103 26.98 -53.98 -6.93
C LEU A 103 28.37 -53.31 -7.10
N GLN A 104 28.88 -53.29 -8.35
CA GLN A 104 30.17 -52.70 -8.71
C GLN A 104 30.19 -51.16 -8.62
N THR A 105 29.07 -50.47 -8.87
CA THR A 105 28.98 -49.00 -8.67
C THR A 105 28.78 -48.61 -7.21
N GLN A 106 28.18 -49.48 -6.40
CA GLN A 106 28.05 -49.28 -4.95
C GLN A 106 29.39 -49.47 -4.23
N LEU A 107 30.09 -50.59 -4.48
CA LEU A 107 31.38 -50.88 -3.85
C LEU A 107 32.45 -49.82 -4.18
N THR A 108 32.49 -49.31 -5.42
CA THR A 108 33.45 -48.28 -5.82
C THR A 108 33.20 -46.89 -5.20
N GLN A 109 32.01 -46.64 -4.64
CA GLN A 109 31.72 -45.44 -3.84
C GLN A 109 31.98 -45.67 -2.34
N ILE A 110 31.77 -46.90 -1.86
CA ILE A 110 31.87 -47.26 -0.44
C ILE A 110 33.33 -47.47 0.01
N ILE A 111 34.15 -48.16 -0.79
CA ILE A 111 35.55 -48.47 -0.44
C ILE A 111 36.37 -47.20 -0.12
N PRO A 112 36.33 -46.11 -0.93
CA PRO A 112 37.08 -44.89 -0.61
C PRO A 112 36.65 -44.25 0.71
N LEU A 113 35.35 -44.22 1.02
CA LEU A 113 34.81 -43.62 2.24
C LEU A 113 35.34 -44.32 3.51
N PHE A 114 35.29 -45.66 3.56
CA PHE A 114 35.83 -46.41 4.69
C PHE A 114 37.36 -46.38 4.77
N THR A 115 38.03 -46.30 3.62
CA THR A 115 39.49 -46.13 3.56
C THR A 115 39.90 -44.76 4.11
N TYR A 116 39.18 -43.68 3.76
CA TYR A 116 39.39 -42.35 4.33
C TYR A 116 39.06 -42.28 5.83
N TRP A 117 38.00 -42.97 6.27
CA TRP A 117 37.61 -43.02 7.68
C TRP A 117 38.70 -43.66 8.54
N GLU A 118 39.19 -44.84 8.19
CA GLU A 118 40.27 -45.48 8.95
C GLU A 118 41.61 -44.74 8.77
N LEU A 119 41.85 -44.04 7.65
CA LEU A 119 43.03 -43.16 7.50
C LEU A 119 42.98 -41.99 8.47
N TRP A 120 41.81 -41.35 8.61
CA TRP A 120 41.58 -40.28 9.57
C TRP A 120 41.75 -40.79 11.01
N LYS A 121 41.22 -41.97 11.32
CA LYS A 121 41.36 -42.64 12.61
C LYS A 121 42.83 -42.94 12.94
N ALA A 122 43.53 -43.64 12.05
CA ALA A 122 44.94 -43.98 12.21
C ALA A 122 45.83 -42.73 12.33
N ARG A 123 45.54 -41.66 11.58
CA ARG A 123 46.22 -40.37 11.71
C ARG A 123 46.01 -39.76 13.09
N ASN A 124 44.79 -39.78 13.61
CA ASN A 124 44.49 -39.17 14.90
C ASN A 124 45.02 -40.01 16.08
N THR A 125 44.96 -41.35 16.01
CA THR A 125 45.64 -42.23 16.97
C THR A 125 47.16 -42.02 16.95
N ALA A 126 47.78 -41.81 15.78
CA ALA A 126 49.20 -41.47 15.71
C ALA A 126 49.54 -40.08 16.31
N ILE A 127 48.68 -39.07 16.07
CA ILE A 127 48.91 -37.68 16.53
C ILE A 127 48.61 -37.49 18.03
N TYR A 128 47.55 -38.10 18.56
CA TYR A 128 47.04 -37.84 19.91
C TYR A 128 47.30 -38.99 20.90
N GLU A 129 47.48 -40.22 20.42
CA GLU A 129 47.66 -41.43 21.25
C GLU A 129 49.03 -42.12 21.01
N GLY A 130 49.86 -41.59 20.10
CA GLY A 130 51.23 -42.05 19.82
C GLY A 130 51.36 -43.40 19.09
N GLY A 131 50.26 -44.04 18.70
CA GLY A 131 50.27 -45.37 18.09
C GLY A 131 50.53 -45.36 16.57
N VAL A 132 51.50 -46.14 16.11
CA VAL A 132 51.79 -46.33 14.66
C VAL A 132 51.11 -47.60 14.15
N LEU A 133 50.19 -47.47 13.18
CA LEU A 133 49.48 -48.60 12.59
C LEU A 133 50.21 -49.13 11.34
N ALA A 134 50.48 -50.44 11.28
CA ALA A 134 51.12 -51.05 10.11
C ALA A 134 50.16 -51.12 8.91
N ALA A 135 50.68 -50.95 7.69
CA ALA A 135 49.84 -50.89 6.49
C ALA A 135 49.03 -52.19 6.25
N SER A 136 49.59 -53.35 6.58
CA SER A 136 48.88 -54.65 6.51
C SER A 136 47.68 -54.71 7.47
N GLN A 137 47.82 -54.18 8.69
CA GLN A 137 46.74 -54.09 9.68
C GLN A 137 45.67 -53.07 9.25
N PHE A 138 46.08 -51.97 8.63
CA PHE A 138 45.16 -51.00 8.02
C PHE A 138 44.29 -51.66 6.94
N TYR A 139 44.92 -52.37 5.99
CA TYR A 139 44.18 -53.11 4.95
C TYR A 139 43.24 -54.16 5.53
N HIS A 140 43.68 -54.93 6.55
CA HIS A 140 42.83 -55.93 7.21
C HIS A 140 41.58 -55.29 7.84
N ARG A 141 41.73 -54.18 8.58
CA ARG A 141 40.59 -53.50 9.22
C ARG A 141 39.59 -52.94 8.22
N VAL A 142 40.06 -52.34 7.12
CA VAL A 142 39.17 -51.87 6.03
C VAL A 142 38.41 -53.03 5.39
N ILE A 143 39.04 -54.20 5.25
CA ILE A 143 38.40 -55.41 4.71
C ILE A 143 37.39 -56.01 5.71
N GLU A 144 37.70 -56.07 7.01
CA GLU A 144 36.78 -56.52 8.06
C GLU A 144 35.52 -55.63 8.14
N LEU A 145 35.69 -54.31 8.07
CA LEU A 145 34.60 -53.32 7.96
C LEU A 145 33.64 -53.62 6.78
N LEU A 146 34.20 -53.96 5.61
CA LEU A 146 33.41 -54.32 4.43
C LEU A 146 32.77 -55.71 4.57
N HIS A 147 33.44 -56.66 5.23
CA HIS A 147 32.93 -58.01 5.47
C HIS A 147 31.77 -58.04 6.48
N GLY A 148 31.83 -57.21 7.53
CA GLY A 148 30.74 -57.08 8.51
C GLY A 148 29.44 -56.54 7.90
N ILE A 149 29.55 -55.62 6.93
CA ILE A 149 28.39 -55.10 6.18
C ILE A 149 27.84 -56.17 5.21
N SER A 150 28.71 -56.98 4.60
CA SER A 150 28.32 -58.13 3.75
C SER A 150 27.43 -59.14 4.50
N LEU A 151 27.72 -59.42 5.77
CA LEU A 151 26.94 -60.33 6.61
C LEU A 151 25.59 -59.76 7.08
N ALA A 152 25.35 -58.46 6.94
CA ALA A 152 24.14 -57.79 7.43
C ALA A 152 23.01 -57.68 6.39
N HIS A 153 23.18 -58.14 5.15
CA HIS A 153 22.20 -57.97 4.08
C HIS A 153 22.14 -59.17 3.10
N PRO A 154 20.96 -59.63 2.62
CA PRO A 154 20.85 -60.91 1.88
C PRO A 154 21.38 -60.94 0.43
N PHE A 155 22.15 -59.95 -0.01
CA PHE A 155 22.51 -59.75 -1.43
C PHE A 155 23.87 -60.34 -1.83
N THR A 156 24.48 -61.17 -0.98
CA THR A 156 25.85 -61.71 -1.11
C THR A 156 25.91 -63.24 -1.13
N SER A 157 24.80 -63.94 -1.42
CA SER A 157 24.80 -65.41 -1.65
C SER A 157 25.81 -65.86 -2.71
N ASP A 158 26.02 -65.01 -3.72
CA ASP A 158 26.85 -65.30 -4.88
C ASP A 158 28.31 -64.85 -4.69
N CYS A 159 28.66 -64.31 -3.52
CA CYS A 159 30.02 -63.91 -3.15
C CYS A 159 30.54 -64.70 -1.93
N SER A 160 30.23 -66.00 -1.88
CA SER A 160 30.61 -66.92 -0.81
C SER A 160 32.12 -67.23 -0.74
N ASN A 161 32.91 -66.85 -1.76
CA ASN A 161 34.38 -66.95 -1.76
C ASN A 161 35.04 -65.57 -1.56
N GLY A 162 35.48 -65.28 -0.33
CA GLY A 162 36.09 -64.00 0.05
C GLY A 162 37.33 -63.57 -0.75
N MET A 163 37.97 -64.48 -1.50
CA MET A 163 39.07 -64.17 -2.42
C MET A 163 38.67 -63.20 -3.54
N GLU A 164 37.41 -63.24 -4.01
CA GLU A 164 37.00 -62.42 -5.16
C GLU A 164 36.81 -60.95 -4.76
N LEU A 165 36.24 -60.71 -3.57
CA LEU A 165 36.15 -59.38 -2.95
C LEU A 165 37.56 -58.78 -2.74
N HIS A 166 38.50 -59.60 -2.24
CA HIS A 166 39.89 -59.21 -2.02
C HIS A 166 40.59 -58.83 -3.34
N ARG A 167 40.34 -59.57 -4.43
CA ARG A 167 40.83 -59.24 -5.78
C ARG A 167 40.26 -57.93 -6.30
N MET A 168 38.95 -57.70 -6.14
CA MET A 168 38.27 -56.48 -6.62
C MET A 168 38.75 -55.21 -5.88
N VAL A 169 38.90 -55.26 -4.55
CA VAL A 169 39.43 -54.15 -3.75
C VAL A 169 40.87 -53.83 -4.18
N TRP A 170 41.72 -54.84 -4.30
CA TRP A 170 43.12 -54.67 -4.72
C TRP A 170 43.23 -54.09 -6.14
N LEU A 171 42.41 -54.55 -7.09
CA LEU A 171 42.34 -54.01 -8.45
C LEU A 171 41.87 -52.55 -8.51
N HIS A 172 41.00 -52.12 -7.60
CA HIS A 172 40.52 -50.74 -7.58
C HIS A 172 41.57 -49.76 -7.02
N ILE A 173 42.31 -50.17 -6.00
CA ILE A 173 43.38 -49.36 -5.38
C ILE A 173 44.60 -49.29 -6.31
N SER A 174 45.01 -50.41 -6.92
CA SER A 174 46.16 -50.46 -7.84
C SER A 174 45.92 -49.74 -9.17
N LYS A 175 44.72 -49.75 -9.75
CA LYS A 175 44.46 -49.06 -11.04
C LYS A 175 44.52 -47.52 -10.98
N ARG A 176 44.62 -46.89 -9.80
CA ARG A 176 44.83 -45.44 -9.68
C ARG A 176 46.28 -45.01 -9.45
N SER A 177 47.25 -45.93 -9.44
CA SER A 177 48.68 -45.56 -9.44
C SER A 177 49.19 -45.17 -10.85
N LYS A 178 48.65 -44.08 -11.43
CA LYS A 178 49.50 -43.23 -12.27
C LYS A 178 50.28 -42.33 -11.31
N PRO A 179 51.63 -42.34 -11.35
CA PRO A 179 52.43 -41.69 -10.31
C PRO A 179 52.43 -40.17 -10.50
N THR A 180 51.39 -39.50 -10.02
CA THR A 180 51.55 -38.13 -9.53
C THR A 180 52.54 -38.21 -8.38
N ARG A 181 53.74 -37.65 -8.57
CA ARG A 181 54.80 -37.60 -7.55
C ARG A 181 54.16 -37.27 -6.20
N CYS A 182 54.42 -38.10 -5.18
CA CYS A 182 54.36 -37.62 -3.80
C CYS A 182 55.44 -36.55 -3.69
N LEU A 183 55.06 -35.30 -3.99
CA LEU A 183 55.85 -34.14 -3.61
C LEU A 183 55.92 -34.19 -2.08
N PRO A 184 57.12 -34.29 -1.47
CA PRO A 184 57.23 -34.07 -0.05
C PRO A 184 56.87 -32.62 0.19
N MET A 185 55.63 -32.38 0.65
CA MET A 185 55.22 -31.07 1.14
C MET A 185 55.87 -30.82 2.49
N ALA A 186 57.19 -30.63 2.46
CA ALA A 186 57.89 -29.98 3.55
C ALA A 186 57.32 -28.56 3.68
N TRP A 187 57.01 -28.16 4.92
CA TRP A 187 56.58 -26.80 5.21
C TRP A 187 57.67 -25.81 4.75
N SER A 188 57.30 -24.84 3.93
CA SER A 188 58.25 -23.91 3.32
C SER A 188 58.47 -22.66 4.18
N LEU A 189 59.74 -22.36 4.45
CA LEU A 189 60.17 -21.10 5.04
C LEU A 189 59.74 -19.92 4.12
N PRO A 190 59.23 -18.81 4.67
CA PRO A 190 58.93 -17.63 3.88
C PRO A 190 60.22 -16.94 3.43
N THR A 191 60.24 -16.45 2.18
CA THR A 191 61.37 -15.68 1.64
C THR A 191 61.42 -14.28 2.23
N GLU A 192 62.59 -13.76 2.61
CA GLU A 192 62.70 -12.38 3.08
C GLU A 192 62.21 -11.37 2.03
N PRO A 193 61.51 -10.28 2.43
CA PRO A 193 61.26 -9.84 3.81
C PRO A 193 59.98 -10.41 4.47
N PHE A 194 59.40 -11.50 3.96
CA PHE A 194 58.09 -11.99 4.41
C PHE A 194 58.16 -12.80 5.72
N VAL A 195 57.15 -12.63 6.58
CA VAL A 195 56.83 -13.53 7.70
C VAL A 195 55.66 -14.44 7.33
N LYS A 196 55.63 -15.68 7.80
CA LYS A 196 54.55 -16.63 7.52
C LYS A 196 53.52 -16.64 8.65
N LEU A 197 52.27 -16.33 8.33
CA LEU A 197 51.11 -16.39 9.23
C LEU A 197 50.27 -17.63 8.90
N ASN A 198 50.32 -18.64 9.78
CA ASN A 198 49.43 -19.78 9.75
C ASN A 198 48.22 -19.51 10.67
N VAL A 199 46.99 -19.67 10.19
CA VAL A 199 45.75 -19.42 10.96
C VAL A 199 44.71 -20.53 10.74
N ASP A 200 43.95 -20.83 11.79
CA ASP A 200 42.83 -21.78 11.76
C ASP A 200 41.70 -21.33 12.73
N GLY A 201 40.47 -21.78 12.49
CA GLY A 201 39.30 -21.45 13.29
C GLY A 201 38.23 -22.55 13.26
N ALA A 202 37.98 -23.16 14.41
CA ALA A 202 37.07 -24.29 14.60
C ALA A 202 35.81 -23.92 15.41
N SER A 203 34.74 -24.69 15.20
CA SER A 203 33.49 -24.55 15.95
C SER A 203 32.91 -25.90 16.37
N LEU A 204 32.52 -26.00 17.64
CA LEU A 204 31.84 -27.15 18.23
C LEU A 204 30.36 -27.10 17.84
N GLY A 205 30.08 -27.57 16.62
CA GLY A 205 28.81 -27.40 15.91
C GLY A 205 28.90 -26.29 14.85
N ASN A 206 28.07 -26.34 13.81
CA ASN A 206 28.15 -25.38 12.69
C ASN A 206 26.77 -24.81 12.33
N PRO A 207 26.28 -23.76 13.02
CA PRO A 207 26.97 -22.96 14.04
C PRO A 207 27.03 -23.59 15.43
N GLY A 208 28.04 -23.19 16.23
CA GLY A 208 28.42 -23.79 17.51
C GLY A 208 29.41 -22.93 18.30
N SER A 209 29.84 -23.37 19.50
CA SER A 209 30.82 -22.65 20.31
C SER A 209 32.21 -22.70 19.66
N SER A 210 32.83 -21.54 19.43
CA SER A 210 34.00 -21.44 18.54
C SER A 210 35.24 -20.78 19.14
N GLY A 211 36.39 -21.20 18.61
CA GLY A 211 37.69 -20.60 18.89
C GLY A 211 38.60 -20.71 17.67
N GLY A 212 39.54 -19.78 17.55
CA GLY A 212 40.53 -19.79 16.48
C GLY A 212 41.84 -19.19 16.95
N GLY A 213 42.91 -19.53 16.25
CA GLY A 213 44.26 -19.16 16.61
C GLY A 213 45.14 -19.01 15.39
N GLY A 214 46.37 -18.58 15.63
CA GLY A 214 47.36 -18.44 14.59
C GLY A 214 48.74 -18.16 15.13
N ILE A 215 49.72 -18.35 14.26
CA ILE A 215 51.14 -18.29 14.59
C ILE A 215 51.91 -17.60 13.46
N VAL A 216 52.77 -16.66 13.84
CA VAL A 216 53.61 -15.85 12.96
C VAL A 216 55.04 -16.39 13.07
N ARG A 217 55.68 -16.67 11.93
CA ARG A 217 57.05 -17.19 11.85
C ARG A 217 57.95 -16.34 10.97
N SER A 218 59.22 -16.21 11.34
CA SER A 218 60.27 -15.53 10.57
C SER A 218 60.67 -16.29 9.30
N SER A 219 61.52 -15.65 8.49
CA SER A 219 62.29 -16.29 7.39
C SER A 219 63.15 -17.47 7.85
N SER A 220 63.59 -17.47 9.11
CA SER A 220 64.28 -18.60 9.76
C SER A 220 63.34 -19.65 10.36
N GLY A 221 62.02 -19.49 10.25
CA GLY A 221 61.01 -20.43 10.77
C GLY A 221 60.74 -20.31 12.28
N GLN A 222 61.46 -19.43 12.97
CA GLN A 222 61.27 -19.16 14.39
C GLN A 222 59.91 -18.48 14.63
N VAL A 223 59.21 -18.90 15.69
CA VAL A 223 57.93 -18.29 16.09
C VAL A 223 58.17 -16.90 16.64
N ILE A 224 57.62 -15.89 15.98
CA ILE A 224 57.67 -14.47 16.38
C ILE A 224 56.54 -14.19 17.39
N ALA A 225 55.33 -14.68 17.10
CA ALA A 225 54.17 -14.51 17.96
C ALA A 225 53.11 -15.57 17.68
N ALA A 226 52.21 -15.81 18.64
CA ALA A 226 51.03 -16.64 18.48
C ALA A 226 49.84 -16.04 19.23
N PHE A 227 48.63 -16.37 18.80
CA PHE A 227 47.40 -16.04 19.51
C PHE A 227 46.42 -17.21 19.50
N SER A 228 45.56 -17.24 20.51
CA SER A 228 44.35 -18.06 20.57
C SER A 228 43.22 -17.18 21.08
N SER A 229 42.00 -17.38 20.58
CA SER A 229 40.86 -16.51 20.88
C SER A 229 39.54 -17.25 20.77
N HIS A 230 38.67 -17.02 21.75
CA HIS A 230 37.29 -17.52 21.75
C HIS A 230 36.38 -16.51 21.04
N TYR A 231 35.43 -17.01 20.23
CA TYR A 231 34.67 -16.18 19.30
C TYR A 231 33.14 -16.34 19.41
N GLU A 232 32.66 -16.93 20.52
CA GLU A 232 31.25 -17.25 20.82
C GLU A 232 30.62 -18.23 19.81
N TYR A 233 29.30 -18.17 19.60
CA TYR A 233 28.54 -19.10 18.77
C TYR A 233 28.62 -18.71 17.27
N GLN A 234 29.39 -19.45 16.46
CA GLN A 234 29.69 -19.12 15.05
C GLN A 234 29.76 -20.37 14.14
N THR A 235 29.80 -20.15 12.82
CA THR A 235 30.08 -21.19 11.80
C THR A 235 31.57 -21.26 11.45
N ASN A 236 32.11 -22.44 11.14
CA ASN A 236 33.56 -22.66 10.88
C ASN A 236 34.18 -21.58 9.96
N MET A 237 33.58 -21.34 8.79
CA MET A 237 34.03 -20.32 7.82
C MET A 237 34.17 -18.90 8.40
N LYS A 238 33.33 -18.55 9.39
CA LYS A 238 33.34 -17.24 10.05
C LYS A 238 34.38 -17.18 11.17
N VAL A 239 34.73 -18.31 11.77
CA VAL A 239 35.79 -18.43 12.78
C VAL A 239 37.16 -18.33 12.10
N ALA A 240 37.39 -19.09 11.02
CA ALA A 240 38.60 -19.01 10.21
C ALA A 240 38.85 -17.60 9.66
N ALA A 241 37.79 -16.90 9.20
CA ALA A 241 37.89 -15.50 8.77
C ALA A 241 38.24 -14.52 9.91
N LYS A 242 37.73 -14.74 11.13
CA LYS A 242 38.12 -13.95 12.32
C LYS A 242 39.57 -14.23 12.72
N ALA A 243 39.99 -15.50 12.74
CA ALA A 243 41.36 -15.88 13.03
C ALA A 243 42.36 -15.24 12.06
N LEU A 244 42.06 -15.24 10.75
CA LEU A 244 42.86 -14.48 9.78
C LEU A 244 42.96 -13.00 10.13
N PHE A 245 41.84 -12.36 10.48
CA PHE A 245 41.80 -10.93 10.75
C PHE A 245 42.59 -10.54 12.00
N GLU A 246 42.49 -11.32 13.09
CA GLU A 246 43.31 -11.09 14.29
C GLU A 246 44.79 -11.44 14.07
N GLY A 247 45.10 -12.47 13.28
CA GLY A 247 46.47 -12.79 12.88
C GLY A 247 47.13 -11.68 12.05
N LEU A 248 46.42 -11.09 11.10
CA LEU A 248 46.91 -9.95 10.31
C LEU A 248 47.08 -8.68 11.14
N LYS A 249 46.18 -8.42 12.10
CA LYS A 249 46.36 -7.34 13.09
C LYS A 249 47.61 -7.56 13.94
N LEU A 250 47.87 -8.80 14.38
CA LEU A 250 49.05 -9.15 15.16
C LEU A 250 50.33 -8.89 14.34
N CYS A 251 50.39 -9.34 13.08
CA CYS A 251 51.50 -8.99 12.18
C CYS A 251 51.69 -7.47 12.04
N LEU A 252 50.60 -6.71 11.84
CA LEU A 252 50.67 -5.25 11.71
C LEU A 252 51.16 -4.57 13.01
N ALA A 253 50.73 -5.06 14.17
CA ALA A 253 51.18 -4.56 15.48
C ALA A 253 52.66 -4.87 15.76
N LEU A 254 53.19 -5.96 15.17
CA LEU A 254 54.61 -6.34 15.22
C LEU A 254 55.46 -5.64 14.13
N GLY A 255 54.86 -4.73 13.34
CA GLY A 255 55.55 -4.05 12.23
C GLY A 255 55.78 -4.92 10.98
N CYS A 256 55.28 -6.15 10.96
CA CYS A 256 55.42 -7.08 9.84
C CYS A 256 54.47 -6.71 8.69
N ILE A 257 54.95 -5.87 7.76
CA ILE A 257 54.18 -5.42 6.59
C ILE A 257 54.20 -6.41 5.40
N HIS A 258 55.16 -7.33 5.36
CA HIS A 258 55.25 -8.40 4.36
C HIS A 258 54.83 -9.72 5.01
N VAL A 259 53.63 -10.22 4.69
CA VAL A 259 53.05 -11.41 5.32
C VAL A 259 52.59 -12.42 4.28
N GLU A 260 53.14 -13.64 4.34
CA GLU A 260 52.65 -14.80 3.60
C GLU A 260 51.61 -15.53 4.46
N VAL A 261 50.36 -15.60 3.99
CA VAL A 261 49.25 -16.20 4.73
C VAL A 261 48.99 -17.63 4.26
N GLU A 262 48.97 -18.57 5.21
CA GLU A 262 48.68 -19.98 4.96
C GLU A 262 47.48 -20.45 5.81
N MET A 263 46.48 -21.02 5.15
CA MET A 263 45.24 -21.53 5.76
C MET A 263 44.64 -22.65 4.89
N ASP A 264 43.83 -23.52 5.50
CA ASP A 264 43.17 -24.66 4.84
C ASP A 264 41.96 -24.26 3.96
N SER A 265 41.34 -23.11 4.25
CA SER A 265 40.16 -22.63 3.54
C SER A 265 40.48 -22.00 2.18
N LEU A 266 40.54 -22.83 1.14
CA LEU A 266 40.67 -22.39 -0.26
C LEU A 266 39.60 -21.35 -0.66
N VAL A 267 38.41 -21.43 -0.07
CA VAL A 267 37.32 -20.46 -0.30
C VAL A 267 37.70 -19.07 0.22
N LEU A 268 38.27 -18.96 1.43
CA LEU A 268 38.76 -17.69 1.96
C LEU A 268 39.98 -17.17 1.18
N LEU A 269 40.92 -18.04 0.80
CA LEU A 269 42.07 -17.66 -0.04
C LEU A 269 41.63 -17.08 -1.40
N ASN A 270 40.69 -17.73 -2.09
CA ASN A 270 40.17 -17.24 -3.37
C ASN A 270 39.35 -15.95 -3.23
N ILE A 271 38.70 -15.75 -2.08
CA ILE A 271 38.02 -14.50 -1.71
C ILE A 271 39.02 -13.35 -1.49
N VAL A 272 40.11 -13.60 -0.74
CA VAL A 272 41.16 -12.59 -0.47
C VAL A 272 41.93 -12.24 -1.75
N LYS A 273 42.18 -13.22 -2.62
CA LYS A 273 42.79 -13.03 -3.95
C LYS A 273 41.81 -12.41 -4.98
N GLY A 274 40.56 -12.16 -4.63
CA GLY A 274 39.55 -11.55 -5.51
C GLY A 274 39.02 -12.46 -6.63
N LEU A 275 39.38 -13.74 -6.64
CA LEU A 275 39.07 -14.73 -7.69
C LEU A 275 37.65 -15.32 -7.55
N HIS A 276 37.02 -15.19 -6.38
CA HIS A 276 35.62 -15.58 -6.16
C HIS A 276 34.79 -14.41 -5.60
N SER A 277 33.56 -14.28 -6.09
CA SER A 277 32.58 -13.38 -5.47
C SER A 277 31.95 -14.03 -4.23
N TRP A 278 31.92 -13.29 -3.12
CA TRP A 278 31.35 -13.72 -1.84
C TRP A 278 29.89 -14.20 -1.99
N PRO A 279 29.53 -15.42 -1.56
CA PRO A 279 28.13 -15.84 -1.44
C PRO A 279 27.35 -15.03 -0.37
N TRP A 280 28.04 -14.45 0.61
CA TRP A 280 27.45 -13.68 1.70
C TRP A 280 28.28 -12.41 1.99
N ARG A 281 27.73 -11.23 1.71
CA ARG A 281 28.42 -9.93 1.92
C ARG A 281 28.29 -9.41 3.37
N ILE A 282 29.38 -9.53 4.11
CA ILE A 282 29.67 -8.88 5.39
C ILE A 282 31.14 -8.43 5.23
N ASP A 283 31.50 -7.14 5.13
CA ASP A 283 31.24 -6.10 6.12
C ASP A 283 30.74 -4.75 5.57
N ALA A 284 30.51 -3.79 6.49
CA ALA A 284 29.77 -2.53 6.35
C ALA A 284 28.29 -2.69 5.93
N LYS A 285 28.01 -3.47 4.88
CA LYS A 285 26.65 -3.80 4.44
C LYS A 285 25.88 -4.68 5.43
N PHE A 286 26.54 -5.44 6.30
CA PHE A 286 25.86 -6.26 7.31
C PHE A 286 25.44 -5.45 8.52
N GLU A 287 26.24 -4.52 9.02
CA GLU A 287 25.79 -3.63 10.11
C GLU A 287 24.84 -2.55 9.60
N LEU A 288 24.98 -2.04 8.37
CA LEU A 288 23.92 -1.27 7.71
C LEU A 288 22.68 -2.12 7.41
N GLY A 289 22.85 -3.40 7.09
CA GLY A 289 21.79 -4.35 6.76
C GLY A 289 20.98 -4.75 7.99
N LYS A 290 21.65 -5.17 9.06
CA LYS A 290 21.12 -5.29 10.41
C LYS A 290 20.50 -3.98 10.83
N ALA A 291 21.19 -2.85 10.85
CA ALA A 291 20.59 -1.57 11.25
C ALA A 291 19.36 -1.21 10.41
N ARG A 292 19.28 -1.63 9.13
CA ARG A 292 18.09 -1.46 8.28
C ARG A 292 16.97 -2.44 8.63
N VAL A 293 17.27 -3.72 8.84
CA VAL A 293 16.30 -4.76 9.25
C VAL A 293 15.81 -4.52 10.68
N TRP A 294 16.71 -4.23 11.63
CA TRP A 294 16.41 -3.72 12.97
C TRP A 294 15.64 -2.40 12.94
N LYS A 295 15.94 -1.44 12.04
CA LYS A 295 15.11 -0.23 11.87
C LYS A 295 13.71 -0.60 11.36
N GLN A 296 13.59 -1.51 10.40
CA GLN A 296 12.30 -1.99 9.90
C GLN A 296 11.52 -2.70 11.02
N PHE A 297 12.16 -3.60 11.77
CA PHE A 297 11.63 -4.30 12.93
C PHE A 297 11.18 -3.35 14.05
N TRP A 298 12.00 -2.37 14.45
CA TRP A 298 11.62 -1.38 15.46
C TRP A 298 10.53 -0.43 14.94
N LYS A 299 10.53 -0.05 13.66
CA LYS A 299 9.42 0.71 13.04
C LYS A 299 8.12 -0.09 13.03
N GLN A 300 8.19 -1.39 12.73
CA GLN A 300 7.07 -2.33 12.72
C GLN A 300 6.53 -2.55 14.14
N LYS A 301 7.39 -2.84 15.14
CA LYS A 301 7.00 -2.94 16.56
C LYS A 301 6.50 -1.59 17.13
N ALA A 302 7.02 -0.46 16.67
CA ALA A 302 6.47 0.86 16.99
C ALA A 302 5.10 1.12 16.32
N ARG A 303 4.66 0.30 15.36
CA ARG A 303 3.46 0.50 14.52
C ARG A 303 3.31 1.94 14.03
N VAL A 304 4.43 2.55 13.61
CA VAL A 304 4.49 3.94 13.10
C VAL A 304 4.47 3.90 11.58
N ARG A 305 3.26 3.97 11.02
CA ARG A 305 3.03 3.89 9.57
C ARG A 305 3.40 5.18 8.82
N TRP A 306 3.33 6.34 9.49
CA TRP A 306 3.52 7.68 8.91
C TRP A 306 4.98 8.09 8.67
N LEU A 307 5.98 7.51 9.35
CA LEU A 307 7.39 7.84 9.10
C LEU A 307 7.94 7.06 7.88
N GLN A 308 7.44 7.38 6.69
CA GLN A 308 7.95 6.87 5.42
C GLN A 308 9.12 7.73 4.90
N GLU A 309 9.10 9.03 5.19
CA GLU A 309 10.03 10.00 4.63
C GLU A 309 11.29 10.22 5.48
N GLY A 310 12.36 9.53 5.08
CA GLY A 310 13.75 10.00 5.23
C GLY A 310 14.40 9.99 6.62
N ASP A 311 13.67 10.17 7.73
CA ASP A 311 14.32 10.37 9.02
C ASP A 311 15.00 9.08 9.53
N ARG A 312 16.16 9.26 10.19
CA ARG A 312 17.06 8.15 10.58
C ARG A 312 16.54 7.47 11.86
N ASN A 313 17.12 6.33 12.28
CA ASN A 313 16.60 5.59 13.44
C ASN A 313 16.77 6.42 14.73
N THR A 314 15.67 6.99 15.23
CA THR A 314 15.68 7.93 16.36
C THR A 314 15.39 7.22 17.69
N ARG A 315 15.94 7.76 18.79
CA ARG A 315 15.56 7.42 20.18
C ARG A 315 14.03 7.45 20.41
N PHE A 316 13.30 8.19 19.57
CA PHE A 316 11.84 8.18 19.48
C PHE A 316 11.24 6.77 19.30
N PHE A 317 11.69 5.95 18.34
CA PHE A 317 11.10 4.62 18.11
C PHE A 317 11.26 3.71 19.34
N HIS A 318 12.46 3.67 19.90
CA HIS A 318 12.77 2.93 21.11
C HIS A 318 11.94 3.45 22.31
N SER A 319 11.81 4.77 22.47
CA SER A 319 10.97 5.38 23.51
C SER A 319 9.48 5.07 23.33
N VAL A 320 8.96 5.05 22.09
CA VAL A 320 7.56 4.70 21.80
C VAL A 320 7.29 3.23 22.13
N VAL A 321 8.20 2.32 21.77
CA VAL A 321 8.04 0.90 22.12
C VAL A 321 8.18 0.67 23.62
N LYS A 322 9.15 1.32 24.30
CA LYS A 322 9.29 1.26 25.77
C LYS A 322 8.02 1.75 26.47
N ASN A 323 7.50 2.93 26.11
CA ASN A 323 6.26 3.48 26.68
C ASN A 323 5.04 2.60 26.40
N ARG A 324 4.97 1.92 25.24
CA ARG A 324 3.90 0.96 24.95
C ARG A 324 4.00 -0.29 25.79
N ARG A 325 5.19 -0.88 25.96
CA ARG A 325 5.41 -2.04 26.83
C ARG A 325 5.00 -1.74 28.27
N VAL A 326 5.46 -0.62 28.83
CA VAL A 326 5.09 -0.17 30.19
C VAL A 326 3.57 -0.01 30.34
N ARG A 327 2.86 0.44 29.30
CA ARG A 327 1.38 0.58 29.32
C ARG A 327 0.61 -0.71 28.99
N SER A 328 1.29 -1.76 28.53
CA SER A 328 0.65 -3.04 28.18
C SER A 328 0.88 -4.14 29.21
N ILE A 329 1.81 -3.95 30.16
CA ILE A 329 2.00 -4.87 31.28
C ILE A 329 0.82 -4.72 32.24
N ILE A 330 0.19 -5.83 32.55
CA ILE A 330 -0.83 -5.95 33.58
C ILE A 330 -0.09 -6.34 34.85
N HIS A 331 0.12 -5.38 35.75
CA HIS A 331 0.79 -5.61 37.05
C HIS A 331 -0.16 -6.21 38.10
N ARG A 332 -1.45 -5.90 37.99
CA ARG A 332 -2.50 -6.45 38.85
C ARG A 332 -3.88 -6.29 38.21
N ILE A 333 -4.81 -7.14 38.62
CA ILE A 333 -6.20 -7.11 38.19
C ILE A 333 -7.11 -7.36 39.40
N ARG A 334 -8.34 -6.80 39.42
CA ARG A 334 -9.36 -7.23 40.37
C ARG A 334 -10.08 -8.48 39.88
N ASN A 335 -10.21 -9.48 40.75
CA ASN A 335 -11.01 -10.68 40.49
C ASN A 335 -12.52 -10.39 40.63
N GLY A 336 -13.36 -11.37 40.31
CA GLY A 336 -14.82 -11.27 40.47
C GLY A 336 -15.33 -11.04 41.89
N GLN A 337 -14.49 -11.20 42.92
CA GLN A 337 -14.78 -10.94 44.34
C GLN A 337 -14.30 -9.56 44.81
N GLY A 338 -13.57 -8.81 43.97
CA GLY A 338 -13.07 -7.46 44.24
C GLY A 338 -11.63 -7.39 44.77
N GLU A 339 -10.98 -8.54 44.99
CA GLU A 339 -9.61 -8.66 45.50
C GLU A 339 -8.58 -8.43 44.39
N TRP A 340 -7.38 -7.96 44.76
CA TRP A 340 -6.28 -7.75 43.82
C TRP A 340 -5.45 -9.02 43.63
N VAL A 341 -5.32 -9.46 42.37
CA VAL A 341 -4.42 -10.53 41.96
C VAL A 341 -3.21 -9.89 41.27
N GLU A 342 -2.01 -10.12 41.81
CA GLU A 342 -0.76 -9.47 41.38
C GLU A 342 0.28 -10.44 40.78
N SER A 343 0.08 -11.76 40.88
CA SER A 343 0.95 -12.76 40.24
C SER A 343 0.59 -13.00 38.77
N ASP A 344 1.58 -13.13 37.90
CA ASP A 344 1.37 -13.35 36.45
C ASP A 344 0.50 -14.59 36.17
N ASP A 345 0.74 -15.70 36.87
CA ASP A 345 -0.05 -16.93 36.75
C ASP A 345 -1.49 -16.75 37.25
N GLY A 346 -1.68 -16.04 38.38
CA GLY A 346 -3.02 -15.73 38.91
C GLY A 346 -3.82 -14.82 37.99
N ILE A 347 -3.17 -13.81 37.41
CA ILE A 347 -3.73 -12.94 36.36
C ILE A 347 -4.10 -13.79 35.13
N GLY A 348 -3.28 -14.79 34.78
CA GLY A 348 -3.55 -15.77 33.73
C GLY A 348 -4.79 -16.62 33.98
N VAL A 349 -4.92 -17.20 35.17
CA VAL A 349 -6.08 -18.02 35.56
C VAL A 349 -7.37 -17.21 35.57
N GLU A 350 -7.38 -16.02 36.18
CA GLU A 350 -8.58 -15.16 36.21
C GLU A 350 -8.92 -14.62 34.80
N ALA A 351 -7.91 -14.40 33.93
CA ALA A 351 -8.15 -14.09 32.52
C ALA A 351 -8.85 -15.24 31.80
N ILE A 352 -8.39 -16.49 31.96
CA ILE A 352 -9.05 -17.67 31.37
C ILE A 352 -10.48 -17.77 31.91
N ARG A 353 -10.68 -17.77 33.24
CA ARG A 353 -12.00 -17.85 33.87
C ARG A 353 -12.95 -16.77 33.35
N TYR A 354 -12.46 -15.53 33.25
CA TYR A 354 -13.23 -14.43 32.69
C TYR A 354 -13.56 -14.69 31.22
N PHE A 355 -12.58 -14.95 30.34
CA PHE A 355 -12.82 -15.09 28.90
C PHE A 355 -13.58 -16.37 28.51
N GLU A 356 -13.31 -17.50 29.14
CA GLU A 356 -14.05 -18.76 28.93
C GLU A 356 -15.49 -18.61 29.40
N GLY A 357 -15.70 -18.18 30.65
CA GLY A 357 -17.02 -17.89 31.19
C GLY A 357 -17.78 -16.83 30.40
N LEU A 358 -17.06 -15.99 29.63
CA LEU A 358 -17.57 -15.00 28.69
C LEU A 358 -17.94 -15.63 27.33
N PHE A 359 -17.22 -16.64 26.82
CA PHE A 359 -17.46 -17.34 25.54
C PHE A 359 -18.38 -18.59 25.60
N THR A 360 -18.74 -19.12 26.77
CA THR A 360 -19.61 -20.30 26.88
C THR A 360 -21.10 -19.96 26.64
N ASP A 361 -21.96 -20.85 26.12
CA ASP A 361 -23.44 -20.71 26.17
C ASP A 361 -24.08 -21.48 27.34
N GLN A 362 -25.22 -20.99 27.83
CA GLN A 362 -26.01 -21.53 28.94
C GLN A 362 -27.53 -21.30 28.75
N ARG A 363 -27.98 -20.74 27.60
CA ARG A 363 -29.41 -20.48 27.33
C ARG A 363 -29.98 -21.56 26.40
N PRO A 364 -31.14 -22.17 26.71
CA PRO A 364 -31.81 -23.09 25.79
C PRO A 364 -32.32 -22.34 24.53
N ALA A 365 -32.39 -23.05 23.41
CA ALA A 365 -32.87 -22.48 22.16
C ALA A 365 -34.38 -22.20 22.22
N SER A 366 -34.78 -20.93 22.15
CA SER A 366 -36.19 -20.54 22.00
C SER A 366 -36.49 -20.18 20.54
N SER A 367 -37.48 -20.85 19.95
CA SER A 367 -38.12 -20.37 18.73
C SER A 367 -38.89 -19.08 19.03
N SER A 368 -38.88 -18.13 18.11
CA SER A 368 -39.54 -16.84 18.32
C SER A 368 -40.24 -16.33 17.07
N GLU A 369 -41.46 -15.83 17.27
CA GLU A 369 -42.30 -15.13 16.30
C GLU A 369 -41.56 -13.96 15.62
N LEU A 370 -40.62 -13.30 16.31
CA LEU A 370 -39.83 -12.19 15.76
C LEU A 370 -39.09 -12.54 14.46
N LEU A 371 -38.72 -13.80 14.26
CA LEU A 371 -38.03 -14.28 13.05
C LEU A 371 -38.95 -14.44 11.84
N GLN A 372 -40.27 -14.49 12.04
CA GLN A 372 -41.26 -14.62 10.95
C GLN A 372 -41.35 -13.36 10.08
N HIS A 373 -40.94 -12.21 10.62
CA HIS A 373 -40.96 -10.92 9.94
C HIS A 373 -39.74 -10.66 9.04
N ILE A 374 -38.76 -11.56 9.00
CA ILE A 374 -37.61 -11.45 8.10
C ILE A 374 -38.07 -11.94 6.71
N PRO A 375 -38.09 -11.08 5.68
CA PRO A 375 -38.47 -11.50 4.34
C PRO A 375 -37.36 -12.31 3.67
N THR A 376 -37.73 -13.28 2.84
CA THR A 376 -36.80 -13.95 1.91
C THR A 376 -36.47 -12.97 0.77
N ILE A 377 -35.18 -12.70 0.52
CA ILE A 377 -34.73 -11.68 -0.45
C ILE A 377 -33.80 -12.24 -1.55
N LEU A 378 -32.98 -13.25 -1.23
CA LEU A 378 -32.01 -13.78 -2.19
C LEU A 378 -32.69 -14.59 -3.30
N THR A 379 -32.18 -14.45 -4.52
CA THR A 379 -32.53 -15.33 -5.64
C THR A 379 -31.59 -16.55 -5.71
N ASP A 380 -31.95 -17.57 -6.49
CA ASP A 380 -31.08 -18.72 -6.73
C ASP A 380 -29.79 -18.34 -7.45
N GLU A 381 -29.86 -17.47 -8.47
CA GLU A 381 -28.68 -16.93 -9.17
C GLU A 381 -27.68 -16.25 -8.21
N GLU A 382 -28.19 -15.51 -7.21
CA GLU A 382 -27.36 -14.89 -6.18
C GLU A 382 -26.70 -15.94 -5.27
N ASN A 383 -27.40 -17.03 -4.93
CA ASN A 383 -26.81 -18.14 -4.19
C ASN A 383 -25.76 -18.90 -5.01
N ASP A 384 -25.97 -19.12 -6.31
CA ASP A 384 -24.98 -19.74 -7.20
C ASP A 384 -23.68 -18.92 -7.23
N LEU A 385 -23.79 -17.60 -7.36
CA LEU A 385 -22.64 -16.67 -7.31
C LEU A 385 -21.90 -16.69 -5.96
N LEU A 386 -22.59 -16.95 -4.85
CA LEU A 386 -21.97 -17.12 -3.54
C LEU A 386 -21.24 -18.47 -3.44
N GLU A 387 -21.83 -19.55 -3.97
CA GLU A 387 -21.38 -20.92 -3.78
C GLU A 387 -20.24 -21.37 -4.71
N GLN A 388 -20.07 -20.74 -5.88
CA GLN A 388 -18.99 -20.97 -6.87
C GLN A 388 -17.59 -21.24 -6.26
N PHE A 389 -16.81 -22.16 -6.83
CA PHE A 389 -15.44 -22.40 -6.36
C PHE A 389 -14.52 -21.19 -6.63
N PRO A 390 -13.65 -20.81 -5.65
CA PRO A 390 -12.77 -19.67 -5.81
C PRO A 390 -11.61 -20.00 -6.76
N SER A 391 -11.39 -19.13 -7.75
CA SER A 391 -10.26 -19.30 -8.68
C SER A 391 -8.92 -18.96 -8.03
N ALA A 392 -7.82 -19.55 -8.53
CA ALA A 392 -6.47 -19.20 -8.08
C ALA A 392 -6.17 -17.70 -8.23
N VAL A 393 -6.78 -17.03 -9.21
CA VAL A 393 -6.69 -15.57 -9.43
C VAL A 393 -7.47 -14.80 -8.35
N GLU A 394 -8.68 -15.23 -7.98
CA GLU A 394 -9.45 -14.65 -6.86
C GLU A 394 -8.66 -14.75 -5.54
N ILE A 395 -8.12 -15.94 -5.25
CA ILE A 395 -7.34 -16.21 -4.03
C ILE A 395 -6.07 -15.35 -4.00
N ARG A 396 -5.30 -15.30 -5.09
CA ARG A 396 -4.10 -14.46 -5.19
C ARG A 396 -4.44 -12.98 -5.01
N ASN A 397 -5.49 -12.49 -5.66
CA ASN A 397 -5.91 -11.10 -5.55
C ASN A 397 -6.36 -10.75 -4.12
N ALA A 398 -7.03 -11.67 -3.42
CA ALA A 398 -7.37 -11.51 -2.01
C ALA A 398 -6.12 -11.43 -1.11
N VAL A 399 -5.12 -12.32 -1.29
CA VAL A 399 -3.85 -12.29 -0.55
C VAL A 399 -3.11 -10.96 -0.75
N PHE A 400 -2.99 -10.49 -1.99
CA PHE A 400 -2.29 -9.23 -2.30
C PHE A 400 -3.08 -7.97 -1.92
N ALA A 401 -4.39 -8.08 -1.68
CA ALA A 401 -5.23 -6.99 -1.14
C ALA A 401 -5.20 -6.90 0.40
N MET A 402 -4.69 -7.91 1.11
CA MET A 402 -4.59 -7.91 2.57
C MET A 402 -3.38 -7.10 3.09
N ASP A 403 -3.48 -6.59 4.33
CA ASP A 403 -2.41 -5.82 4.95
C ASP A 403 -1.23 -6.74 5.35
N GLY A 404 -0.16 -6.69 4.57
CA GLY A 404 1.07 -7.45 4.82
C GLY A 404 1.76 -7.15 6.15
N GLU A 405 1.53 -5.97 6.74
CA GLU A 405 2.11 -5.53 8.01
C GLU A 405 1.14 -5.71 9.19
N SER A 406 0.06 -6.47 9.01
CA SER A 406 -0.85 -6.86 10.08
C SER A 406 -0.18 -7.83 11.07
N ALA A 407 -0.67 -7.84 12.32
CA ALA A 407 -0.13 -8.73 13.34
C ALA A 407 -0.43 -10.21 12.98
N PRO A 408 0.55 -11.13 13.16
CA PRO A 408 0.37 -12.55 12.90
C PRO A 408 -0.57 -13.19 13.93
N GLY A 409 -0.99 -14.43 13.68
CA GLY A 409 -1.62 -15.27 14.71
C GLY A 409 -0.58 -16.04 15.52
N PRO A 410 -0.98 -17.12 16.21
CA PRO A 410 -0.07 -18.09 16.82
C PRO A 410 1.01 -18.62 15.87
N ASP A 411 0.74 -18.66 14.56
CA ASP A 411 1.68 -19.11 13.52
C ASP A 411 2.91 -18.20 13.32
N GLY A 412 2.89 -16.96 13.83
CA GLY A 412 3.96 -15.99 13.65
C GLY A 412 4.08 -15.39 12.23
N TYR A 413 3.31 -15.86 11.24
CA TYR A 413 3.42 -15.44 9.85
C TYR A 413 2.55 -14.21 9.54
N THR A 414 3.19 -13.17 9.02
CA THR A 414 2.50 -11.95 8.55
C THR A 414 2.10 -12.08 7.08
N GLY A 415 1.13 -11.28 6.61
CA GLY A 415 0.77 -11.28 5.19
C GLY A 415 1.94 -10.97 4.26
N LYS A 416 2.97 -10.27 4.75
CA LYS A 416 4.20 -10.00 3.99
C LYS A 416 4.90 -11.28 3.55
N PHE A 417 4.94 -12.30 4.41
CA PHE A 417 5.50 -13.62 4.08
C PHE A 417 4.82 -14.21 2.84
N PHE A 418 3.49 -14.31 2.86
CA PHE A 418 2.70 -14.86 1.76
C PHE A 418 2.84 -14.05 0.45
N THR A 419 2.95 -12.72 0.52
CA THR A 419 3.16 -11.89 -0.70
C THR A 419 4.56 -12.01 -1.30
N VAL A 420 5.60 -12.26 -0.49
CA VAL A 420 7.00 -12.36 -0.94
C VAL A 420 7.34 -13.79 -1.36
N ALA A 421 6.89 -14.78 -0.60
CA ALA A 421 7.11 -16.21 -0.85
C ALA A 421 6.04 -16.85 -1.75
N TRP A 422 5.21 -16.06 -2.44
CA TRP A 422 4.07 -16.57 -3.24
C TRP A 422 4.48 -17.61 -4.29
N SER A 423 5.69 -17.51 -4.85
CA SER A 423 6.23 -18.49 -5.80
C SER A 423 6.55 -19.86 -5.18
N VAL A 424 6.60 -19.95 -3.85
CA VAL A 424 6.84 -21.18 -3.10
C VAL A 424 5.53 -21.67 -2.49
N VAL A 425 4.88 -20.86 -1.63
CA VAL A 425 3.70 -21.29 -0.85
C VAL A 425 2.35 -21.09 -1.55
N GLY A 426 2.34 -20.48 -2.73
CA GLY A 426 1.09 -20.10 -3.41
C GLY A 426 0.21 -21.29 -3.81
N ALA A 427 0.82 -22.40 -4.22
CA ALA A 427 0.11 -23.63 -4.58
C ALA A 427 -0.58 -24.26 -3.35
N ASP A 428 0.14 -24.36 -2.24
CA ASP A 428 -0.37 -24.93 -0.98
C ASP A 428 -1.52 -24.10 -0.41
N VAL A 429 -1.40 -22.76 -0.45
CA VAL A 429 -2.46 -21.85 -0.01
C VAL A 429 -3.72 -21.98 -0.88
N VAL A 430 -3.58 -22.11 -2.20
CA VAL A 430 -4.72 -22.35 -3.10
C VAL A 430 -5.37 -23.70 -2.79
N SER A 431 -4.57 -24.77 -2.64
CA SER A 431 -5.06 -26.11 -2.29
C SER A 431 -5.84 -26.12 -0.97
N ALA A 432 -5.29 -25.49 0.08
CA ALA A 432 -5.93 -25.39 1.39
C ALA A 432 -7.27 -24.62 1.35
N VAL A 433 -7.35 -23.53 0.58
CA VAL A 433 -8.60 -22.77 0.39
C VAL A 433 -9.62 -23.60 -0.40
N CYS A 434 -9.22 -24.24 -1.50
CA CYS A 434 -10.13 -25.08 -2.29
C CYS A 434 -10.68 -26.25 -1.47
N SER A 435 -9.82 -26.94 -0.69
CA SER A 435 -10.22 -28.04 0.20
C SER A 435 -11.31 -27.63 1.21
N PHE A 436 -11.18 -26.44 1.81
CA PHE A 436 -12.22 -25.89 2.69
C PHE A 436 -13.57 -25.68 1.95
N PHE A 437 -13.53 -25.17 0.72
CA PHE A 437 -14.73 -24.98 -0.11
C PHE A 437 -15.37 -26.30 -0.55
N CYS A 438 -14.57 -27.38 -0.68
CA CYS A 438 -15.04 -28.75 -0.91
C CYS A 438 -15.69 -29.41 0.33
N GLY A 439 -15.67 -28.77 1.50
CA GLY A 439 -16.28 -29.29 2.73
C GLY A 439 -15.31 -29.68 3.84
N ALA A 440 -13.99 -29.67 3.61
CA ALA A 440 -13.02 -30.05 4.63
C ALA A 440 -13.04 -29.11 5.85
N GLU A 441 -12.77 -29.67 7.03
CA GLU A 441 -12.54 -28.87 8.24
C GLU A 441 -11.13 -28.27 8.26
N LEU A 442 -10.99 -27.10 8.88
CA LEU A 442 -9.68 -26.48 9.08
C LEU A 442 -8.95 -27.13 10.27
N PRO A 443 -7.66 -27.52 10.13
CA PRO A 443 -6.85 -28.02 11.23
C PRO A 443 -6.78 -27.04 12.40
N ARG A 444 -6.75 -27.56 13.64
CA ARG A 444 -6.69 -26.75 14.88
C ARG A 444 -5.57 -25.70 14.85
N ALA A 445 -4.40 -26.07 14.30
CA ALA A 445 -3.26 -25.18 14.13
C ALA A 445 -3.56 -23.94 13.27
N ILE A 446 -4.42 -24.05 12.25
CA ILE A 446 -4.85 -22.92 11.39
C ILE A 446 -5.94 -22.08 12.08
N THR A 447 -6.82 -22.70 12.86
CA THR A 447 -7.92 -22.02 13.56
C THR A 447 -7.53 -21.38 14.90
N ALA A 448 -6.37 -21.75 15.45
CA ALA A 448 -5.84 -21.19 16.69
C ALA A 448 -5.76 -19.65 16.63
N THR A 449 -6.20 -18.99 17.70
CA THR A 449 -6.39 -17.54 17.75
C THR A 449 -5.98 -17.01 19.12
N SER A 450 -5.01 -16.09 19.16
CA SER A 450 -4.56 -15.48 20.42
C SER A 450 -5.31 -14.18 20.72
N ILE A 451 -5.83 -14.05 21.94
CA ILE A 451 -6.53 -12.87 22.43
C ILE A 451 -5.50 -11.89 23.00
N ALA A 452 -5.22 -10.82 22.27
CA ALA A 452 -4.41 -9.70 22.74
C ALA A 452 -5.29 -8.68 23.50
N LEU A 453 -4.88 -8.29 24.71
CA LEU A 453 -5.61 -7.33 25.54
C LEU A 453 -5.14 -5.90 25.27
N ILE A 454 -6.07 -5.00 24.95
CA ILE A 454 -5.79 -3.56 24.76
C ILE A 454 -6.58 -2.74 25.79
N PRO A 455 -5.93 -1.93 26.66
CA PRO A 455 -6.64 -1.06 27.61
C PRO A 455 -7.62 -0.10 26.92
N LYS A 456 -8.87 -0.03 27.42
CA LYS A 456 -9.86 0.98 26.99
C LYS A 456 -9.67 2.31 27.71
N VAL A 457 -9.06 2.29 28.90
CA VAL A 457 -8.81 3.43 29.80
C VAL A 457 -7.33 3.49 30.20
N GLY A 458 -6.90 4.59 30.82
CA GLY A 458 -5.49 4.80 31.18
C GLY A 458 -4.95 3.88 32.27
N HIS A 459 -5.80 3.48 33.22
CA HIS A 459 -5.47 2.63 34.37
C HIS A 459 -6.55 1.54 34.51
N PRO A 460 -6.51 0.48 33.69
CA PRO A 460 -7.52 -0.56 33.74
C PRO A 460 -7.43 -1.37 35.04
N GLN A 461 -8.55 -1.55 35.73
CA GLN A 461 -8.61 -2.28 37.00
C GLN A 461 -9.15 -3.72 36.87
N ASP A 462 -9.94 -3.99 35.83
CA ASP A 462 -10.64 -5.25 35.60
C ASP A 462 -10.62 -5.64 34.11
N PHE A 463 -10.86 -6.91 33.79
CA PHE A 463 -10.81 -7.41 32.40
C PHE A 463 -11.92 -6.83 31.48
N SER A 464 -13.00 -6.26 32.03
CA SER A 464 -14.01 -5.55 31.24
C SER A 464 -13.49 -4.20 30.71
N GLN A 465 -12.50 -3.61 31.39
CA GLN A 465 -11.80 -2.39 30.97
C GLN A 465 -10.74 -2.65 29.89
N PHE A 466 -10.48 -3.90 29.51
CA PHE A 466 -9.70 -4.26 28.31
C PHE A 466 -10.62 -4.55 27.12
N ARG A 467 -10.11 -4.32 25.91
CA ARG A 467 -10.69 -4.80 24.66
C ARG A 467 -9.91 -6.07 24.23
N PRO A 468 -10.56 -7.24 24.15
CA PRO A 468 -9.95 -8.40 23.51
C PRO A 468 -9.82 -8.16 22.00
N ILE A 469 -8.69 -8.53 21.42
CA ILE A 469 -8.44 -8.53 19.98
C ILE A 469 -7.96 -9.91 19.56
N SER A 470 -8.75 -10.58 18.73
CA SER A 470 -8.46 -11.91 18.21
C SER A 470 -7.39 -11.87 17.10
N LEU A 471 -6.23 -12.43 17.37
CA LEU A 471 -5.13 -12.60 16.43
C LEU A 471 -5.22 -13.97 15.77
N CYS A 472 -6.01 -14.08 14.70
CA CYS A 472 -6.15 -15.32 13.92
C CYS A 472 -4.98 -15.48 12.93
N ASN A 473 -4.68 -16.71 12.50
CA ASN A 473 -3.68 -16.98 11.46
C ASN A 473 -4.09 -16.45 10.07
N PHE A 474 -3.11 -16.26 9.18
CA PHE A 474 -3.34 -15.58 7.90
C PHE A 474 -4.25 -16.37 6.93
N VAL A 475 -4.17 -17.70 6.91
CA VAL A 475 -5.01 -18.54 6.03
C VAL A 475 -6.49 -18.51 6.44
N ASN A 476 -6.80 -18.55 7.74
CA ASN A 476 -8.16 -18.39 8.25
C ASN A 476 -8.73 -16.98 7.90
N LYS A 477 -7.88 -15.95 8.07
CA LYS A 477 -8.16 -14.57 7.64
C LYS A 477 -8.45 -14.45 6.13
N LEU A 478 -7.78 -15.23 5.28
CA LEU A 478 -7.96 -15.25 3.82
C LEU A 478 -9.30 -15.91 3.42
N ILE A 479 -9.65 -17.06 3.98
CA ILE A 479 -10.96 -17.70 3.74
C ILE A 479 -12.09 -16.77 4.20
N SER A 480 -11.92 -16.16 5.39
CA SER A 480 -12.85 -15.16 5.94
C SER A 480 -12.97 -13.89 5.07
N ARG A 481 -11.95 -13.56 4.28
CA ARG A 481 -11.95 -12.44 3.33
C ARG A 481 -12.78 -12.76 2.08
N ILE A 482 -12.60 -13.95 1.50
CA ILE A 482 -13.21 -14.33 0.21
C ILE A 482 -14.73 -14.34 0.29
N LEU A 483 -15.31 -15.11 1.23
CA LEU A 483 -16.78 -15.19 1.35
C LEU A 483 -17.39 -13.84 1.76
N ALA A 484 -16.65 -13.02 2.52
CA ALA A 484 -17.09 -11.66 2.86
C ALA A 484 -17.12 -10.70 1.66
N ASP A 485 -16.13 -10.74 0.76
CA ASP A 485 -16.10 -9.93 -0.45
C ASP A 485 -17.18 -10.35 -1.46
N ARG A 486 -17.65 -11.60 -1.40
CA ARG A 486 -18.82 -12.08 -2.13
C ARG A 486 -20.12 -11.58 -1.50
N LEU A 487 -20.32 -11.76 -0.18
CA LEU A 487 -21.49 -11.26 0.55
C LEU A 487 -21.67 -9.74 0.40
N ALA A 488 -20.57 -8.98 0.37
CA ALA A 488 -20.57 -7.53 0.21
C ALA A 488 -21.21 -7.04 -1.11
N ARG A 489 -21.40 -7.91 -2.11
CA ARG A 489 -22.06 -7.57 -3.38
C ARG A 489 -23.58 -7.49 -3.22
N ILE A 490 -24.16 -8.42 -2.46
CA ILE A 490 -25.62 -8.55 -2.23
C ILE A 490 -26.07 -7.68 -1.05
N LEU A 491 -25.17 -7.45 -0.08
CA LEU A 491 -25.45 -6.72 1.17
C LEU A 491 -26.27 -5.41 0.99
N PRO A 492 -26.05 -4.54 -0.03
CA PRO A 492 -26.83 -3.31 -0.20
C PRO A 492 -28.34 -3.50 -0.43
N ARG A 493 -28.77 -4.65 -0.98
CA ARG A 493 -30.20 -4.99 -1.16
C ARG A 493 -30.87 -5.38 0.16
N ILE A 494 -30.12 -6.05 1.02
CA ILE A 494 -30.66 -6.67 2.25
C ILE A 494 -30.71 -5.68 3.42
N ILE A 495 -29.73 -4.77 3.50
CA ILE A 495 -29.63 -3.80 4.61
C ILE A 495 -30.44 -2.53 4.38
N SER A 496 -31.03 -2.01 5.45
CA SER A 496 -31.72 -0.71 5.46
C SER A 496 -30.84 0.43 4.93
N PRO A 497 -31.40 1.43 4.20
CA PRO A 497 -30.64 2.60 3.72
C PRO A 497 -30.11 3.50 4.86
N GLN A 498 -30.68 3.42 6.07
CA GLN A 498 -30.22 4.14 7.26
C GLN A 498 -28.89 3.55 7.83
N GLN A 499 -28.53 2.32 7.49
CA GLN A 499 -27.30 1.67 7.97
C GLN A 499 -26.07 2.14 7.16
N SER A 500 -25.26 3.03 7.72
CA SER A 500 -23.99 3.48 7.09
C SER A 500 -22.74 2.80 7.67
N GLY A 501 -22.87 2.04 8.77
CA GLY A 501 -21.75 1.34 9.40
C GLY A 501 -21.29 0.14 8.60
N PHE A 502 -20.01 0.13 8.18
CA PHE A 502 -19.34 -0.99 7.48
C PHE A 502 -19.89 -1.35 6.09
N VAL A 503 -20.63 -0.45 5.45
CA VAL A 503 -21.18 -0.63 4.10
C VAL A 503 -20.29 0.08 3.07
N ARG A 504 -19.94 -0.59 1.97
CA ARG A 504 -19.20 0.04 0.87
C ARG A 504 -20.03 1.19 0.26
N GLY A 505 -19.41 2.36 0.10
CA GLY A 505 -20.03 3.55 -0.50
C GLY A 505 -20.81 4.46 0.48
N ARG A 506 -21.26 3.97 1.63
CA ARG A 506 -21.97 4.78 2.63
C ARG A 506 -20.99 5.47 3.59
N LEU A 507 -21.27 6.71 3.99
CA LEU A 507 -20.38 7.49 4.84
C LEU A 507 -20.98 7.71 6.24
N ILE A 508 -20.15 7.52 7.26
CA ILE A 508 -20.48 7.80 8.66
C ILE A 508 -20.85 9.27 8.92
N SER A 509 -20.36 10.20 8.08
CA SER A 509 -20.75 11.62 8.11
C SER A 509 -22.23 11.83 7.86
N ASP A 510 -22.83 11.04 6.96
CA ASP A 510 -24.19 11.26 6.48
C ASP A 510 -25.21 10.97 7.60
N ASN A 511 -24.93 9.96 8.43
CA ASN A 511 -25.73 9.66 9.63
C ASN A 511 -25.57 10.73 10.72
N PHE A 512 -24.39 11.32 10.89
CA PHE A 512 -24.23 12.46 11.81
C PHE A 512 -25.00 13.68 11.32
N LEU A 513 -24.87 14.00 10.02
CA LEU A 513 -25.55 15.13 9.38
C LEU A 513 -27.07 14.99 9.50
N LEU A 514 -27.63 13.81 9.17
CA LEU A 514 -29.04 13.51 9.33
C LEU A 514 -29.49 13.61 10.80
N ALA A 515 -28.75 13.03 11.75
CA ALA A 515 -29.09 13.12 13.17
C ALA A 515 -29.08 14.57 13.70
N GLN A 516 -28.10 15.38 13.28
CA GLN A 516 -28.00 16.80 13.66
C GLN A 516 -29.13 17.64 13.06
N GLU A 517 -29.61 17.32 11.86
CA GLU A 517 -30.74 17.99 11.20
C GLU A 517 -32.12 17.55 11.73
N LEU A 518 -32.25 16.31 12.20
CA LEU A 518 -33.42 15.84 12.94
C LEU A 518 -33.50 16.51 14.31
N LEU A 519 -32.41 16.47 15.08
CA LEU A 519 -32.34 17.07 16.41
C LEU A 519 -32.48 18.60 16.40
N SER A 520 -32.17 19.30 15.29
CA SER A 520 -32.45 20.73 15.19
C SER A 520 -33.94 21.06 15.30
N ASN A 521 -34.81 20.10 14.98
CA ASN A 521 -36.26 20.25 14.99
C ASN A 521 -36.94 19.71 16.25
N ILE A 522 -36.23 19.07 17.20
CA ILE A 522 -36.80 18.41 18.40
C ILE A 522 -37.67 19.33 19.29
N GLY A 523 -37.55 20.66 19.12
CA GLY A 523 -38.37 21.66 19.81
C GLY A 523 -39.58 22.16 19.01
N ARG A 524 -39.82 21.66 17.79
CA ARG A 524 -40.99 22.00 16.95
C ARG A 524 -42.05 20.91 17.15
N THR A 525 -43.16 21.26 17.79
CA THR A 525 -44.23 20.30 18.11
C THR A 525 -44.98 19.82 16.87
N SER A 526 -44.67 18.61 16.38
CA SER A 526 -45.50 17.88 15.41
C SER A 526 -46.46 16.95 16.15
N ARG A 527 -47.63 17.46 16.54
CA ARG A 527 -48.71 16.82 17.33
C ARG A 527 -48.33 16.33 18.75
N ASN A 528 -47.10 15.93 19.01
CA ASN A 528 -46.59 15.48 20.31
C ASN A 528 -45.17 16.02 20.57
N ALA A 529 -44.59 15.67 21.72
CA ALA A 529 -43.19 16.00 22.04
C ALA A 529 -42.21 14.94 21.52
N ASP A 530 -41.19 15.39 20.79
CA ASP A 530 -40.15 14.52 20.23
C ASP A 530 -39.16 14.01 21.30
N VAL A 531 -38.83 12.72 21.22
CA VAL A 531 -37.84 12.06 22.08
C VAL A 531 -36.82 11.34 21.21
N ALA A 532 -35.54 11.58 21.44
CA ALA A 532 -34.45 10.89 20.73
C ALA A 532 -33.80 9.84 21.65
N LEU A 533 -33.82 8.58 21.22
CA LEU A 533 -33.18 7.47 21.95
C LEU A 533 -31.78 7.20 21.38
N LYS A 534 -30.77 7.23 22.26
CA LYS A 534 -29.41 6.79 21.96
C LYS A 534 -29.20 5.42 22.62
N LEU A 535 -29.09 4.38 21.82
CA LEU A 535 -28.83 3.00 22.28
C LEU A 535 -27.36 2.62 21.99
N ASP A 536 -26.71 1.92 22.91
CA ASP A 536 -25.37 1.32 22.74
C ASP A 536 -25.46 -0.16 23.12
N MET A 537 -24.97 -1.07 22.27
CA MET A 537 -25.03 -2.51 22.54
C MET A 537 -23.85 -2.94 23.44
N SER A 538 -24.16 -3.67 24.50
CA SER A 538 -23.20 -4.20 25.45
C SER A 538 -22.42 -5.35 24.80
N LYS A 539 -21.16 -5.11 24.47
CA LYS A 539 -20.27 -6.05 23.75
C LYS A 539 -20.99 -6.69 22.53
N ALA A 540 -21.24 -5.88 21.50
CA ALA A 540 -22.18 -6.22 20.42
C ALA A 540 -21.87 -7.51 19.60
N TYR A 541 -20.62 -7.69 19.14
CA TYR A 541 -20.19 -8.88 18.38
C TYR A 541 -20.10 -10.10 19.28
N ASP A 542 -19.49 -9.81 20.41
CA ASP A 542 -19.29 -10.56 21.62
C ASP A 542 -20.57 -11.11 22.27
N ARG A 543 -21.80 -10.97 21.75
CA ARG A 543 -23.00 -11.58 22.39
C ARG A 543 -23.98 -12.27 21.45
N VAL A 544 -23.65 -12.33 20.16
CA VAL A 544 -24.53 -12.95 19.15
C VAL A 544 -24.53 -14.47 19.32
N SER A 545 -25.73 -15.06 19.43
CA SER A 545 -25.90 -16.52 19.35
C SER A 545 -25.66 -17.00 17.92
N TRP A 546 -24.87 -18.07 17.75
CA TRP A 546 -24.67 -18.69 16.44
C TRP A 546 -25.93 -19.36 15.91
N PHE A 547 -26.82 -19.85 16.78
CA PHE A 547 -28.13 -20.38 16.38
C PHE A 547 -29.02 -19.28 15.80
N PHE A 548 -29.09 -18.12 16.47
CA PHE A 548 -29.79 -16.95 15.93
C PHE A 548 -29.22 -16.51 14.58
N LEU A 549 -27.89 -16.57 14.41
CA LEU A 549 -27.22 -16.25 13.16
C LEU A 549 -27.63 -17.19 12.01
N THR A 550 -27.62 -18.51 12.23
CA THR A 550 -28.02 -19.47 11.18
C THR A 550 -29.51 -19.34 10.84
N MET A 551 -30.38 -19.14 11.84
CA MET A 551 -31.81 -18.87 11.63
C MET A 551 -32.04 -17.62 10.76
N VAL A 552 -31.32 -16.53 11.03
CA VAL A 552 -31.35 -15.31 10.23
C VAL A 552 -30.96 -15.55 8.76
N LEU A 553 -29.88 -16.30 8.52
CA LEU A 553 -29.41 -16.59 7.16
C LEU A 553 -30.43 -17.44 6.40
N ARG A 554 -30.98 -18.49 7.04
CA ARG A 554 -32.05 -19.32 6.45
C ARG A 554 -33.26 -18.48 6.06
N ARG A 555 -33.74 -17.60 6.94
CA ARG A 555 -34.91 -16.74 6.69
C ARG A 555 -34.75 -15.79 5.51
N PHE A 556 -33.51 -15.40 5.17
CA PHE A 556 -33.27 -14.55 4.02
C PHE A 556 -33.17 -15.28 2.67
N GLY A 557 -33.13 -16.61 2.67
CA GLY A 557 -32.95 -17.42 1.46
C GLY A 557 -31.49 -17.76 1.14
N PHE A 558 -30.58 -17.73 2.12
CA PHE A 558 -29.25 -18.33 1.91
C PHE A 558 -29.36 -19.85 1.94
N ARG A 559 -28.77 -20.53 0.94
CA ARG A 559 -28.69 -22.00 0.89
C ARG A 559 -27.83 -22.59 2.00
N GLU A 560 -28.09 -23.86 2.34
CA GLU A 560 -27.42 -24.55 3.45
C GLU A 560 -25.90 -24.71 3.27
N GLN A 561 -25.37 -24.85 2.03
CA GLN A 561 -23.92 -24.98 1.84
C GLN A 561 -23.18 -23.69 2.21
N TRP A 562 -23.76 -22.53 1.88
CA TRP A 562 -23.25 -21.24 2.33
C TRP A 562 -23.30 -21.09 3.85
N ILE A 563 -24.39 -21.54 4.47
CA ILE A 563 -24.57 -21.49 5.94
C ILE A 563 -23.59 -22.42 6.64
N ASP A 564 -23.34 -23.62 6.12
CA ASP A 564 -22.30 -24.55 6.59
C ASP A 564 -20.89 -23.93 6.51
N ARG A 565 -20.53 -23.31 5.39
CA ARG A 565 -19.23 -22.61 5.24
C ARG A 565 -19.05 -21.52 6.30
N ILE A 566 -20.11 -20.79 6.65
CA ILE A 566 -20.09 -19.83 7.77
C ILE A 566 -19.99 -20.56 9.11
N TRP A 567 -20.78 -21.63 9.31
CA TRP A 567 -20.81 -22.42 10.54
C TRP A 567 -19.44 -23.02 10.88
N ARG A 568 -18.75 -23.62 9.92
CA ARG A 568 -17.39 -24.19 10.11
C ARG A 568 -16.35 -23.12 10.49
N LEU A 569 -16.50 -21.88 10.03
CA LEU A 569 -15.62 -20.78 10.43
C LEU A 569 -15.90 -20.21 11.82
N VAL A 570 -17.15 -20.26 12.31
CA VAL A 570 -17.49 -19.73 13.64
C VAL A 570 -17.33 -20.78 14.75
N SER A 571 -17.65 -22.04 14.46
CA SER A 571 -17.71 -23.12 15.47
C SER A 571 -16.37 -23.80 15.77
N ASN A 572 -15.42 -23.79 14.83
CA ASN A 572 -14.09 -24.39 14.98
C ASN A 572 -13.04 -23.31 15.26
N VAL A 573 -13.17 -22.58 16.38
CA VAL A 573 -12.19 -21.57 16.82
C VAL A 573 -11.67 -21.88 18.21
N TRP A 574 -10.35 -21.88 18.35
CA TRP A 574 -9.63 -22.17 19.59
C TRP A 574 -8.90 -20.92 20.09
N PHE A 575 -9.05 -20.59 21.36
CA PHE A 575 -8.54 -19.36 21.96
C PHE A 575 -7.45 -19.61 23.01
N SER A 576 -6.40 -18.78 22.96
CA SER A 576 -5.45 -18.56 24.07
C SER A 576 -5.40 -17.09 24.44
N VAL A 577 -5.05 -16.73 25.68
CA VAL A 577 -4.98 -15.33 26.13
C VAL A 577 -3.52 -14.87 26.24
N LEU A 578 -3.19 -13.71 25.68
CA LEU A 578 -1.85 -13.13 25.79
C LEU A 578 -1.73 -12.24 27.03
N ILE A 579 -1.10 -12.76 28.08
CA ILE A 579 -0.79 -12.04 29.33
C ILE A 579 0.71 -11.77 29.38
N ASN A 580 1.08 -10.49 29.48
CA ASN A 580 2.45 -9.97 29.61
C ASN A 580 3.51 -10.45 28.59
N GLY A 581 3.10 -11.21 27.56
CA GLY A 581 3.94 -11.76 26.49
C GLY A 581 3.87 -13.29 26.38
N ALA A 582 3.36 -13.97 27.40
CA ALA A 582 3.08 -15.40 27.40
C ALA A 582 1.67 -15.69 26.85
N SER A 583 1.49 -16.87 26.27
CA SER A 583 0.18 -17.40 25.86
C SER A 583 -0.34 -18.34 26.94
N VAL A 584 -1.45 -17.99 27.59
CA VAL A 584 -2.03 -18.72 28.72
C VAL A 584 -3.39 -19.29 28.33
N GLY A 585 -3.61 -20.57 28.65
CA GLY A 585 -4.85 -21.31 28.38
C GLY A 585 -5.05 -21.73 26.92
N PHE A 586 -5.93 -22.71 26.72
CA PHE A 586 -6.35 -23.17 25.40
C PHE A 586 -7.78 -23.74 25.47
N PHE A 587 -8.78 -22.92 25.15
CA PHE A 587 -10.20 -23.27 25.31
C PHE A 587 -11.01 -23.02 24.02
N LYS A 588 -12.20 -23.64 23.93
CA LYS A 588 -13.11 -23.54 22.77
C LYS A 588 -14.33 -22.67 23.11
N SER A 589 -14.79 -21.88 22.15
CA SER A 589 -15.97 -21.02 22.30
C SER A 589 -17.28 -21.75 21.95
N THR A 590 -18.40 -21.37 22.57
CA THR A 590 -19.75 -21.88 22.25
C THR A 590 -20.85 -20.82 22.08
N ARG A 591 -20.62 -19.56 22.48
CA ARG A 591 -21.29 -18.34 21.97
C ARG A 591 -20.36 -17.12 22.06
N GLY A 592 -20.87 -15.92 21.78
CA GLY A 592 -20.10 -14.69 22.03
C GLY A 592 -19.77 -14.42 23.51
N LEU A 593 -18.66 -13.69 23.72
CA LEU A 593 -18.22 -12.92 24.91
C LEU A 593 -19.29 -12.07 25.75
N ARG A 594 -20.17 -12.68 26.59
CA ARG A 594 -21.26 -12.18 27.54
C ARG A 594 -21.06 -10.88 28.43
N GLN A 595 -21.79 -10.52 29.51
CA GLN A 595 -23.02 -10.92 30.25
C GLN A 595 -23.74 -9.66 30.84
N GLY A 596 -25.04 -9.78 31.14
CA GLY A 596 -25.89 -9.01 32.10
C GLY A 596 -26.22 -7.52 31.83
N ASP A 597 -27.48 -7.03 31.83
CA ASP A 597 -28.80 -7.60 32.23
C ASP A 597 -30.04 -6.94 31.52
N ARG A 598 -31.26 -7.46 31.79
CA ARG A 598 -32.54 -7.34 31.01
C ARG A 598 -33.38 -6.04 31.17
N TYR A 599 -33.94 -5.49 30.07
CA TYR A 599 -34.90 -4.36 30.05
C TYR A 599 -36.10 -4.55 29.03
N PRO A 600 -36.95 -3.55 28.66
CA PRO A 600 -38.41 -3.69 28.49
C PRO A 600 -38.89 -4.64 27.38
N GLN A 601 -40.11 -5.17 27.52
CA GLN A 601 -40.70 -6.31 26.77
C GLN A 601 -40.24 -6.53 25.31
N ILE A 602 -40.29 -5.55 24.40
CA ILE A 602 -39.85 -5.75 23.00
C ILE A 602 -38.32 -5.88 22.89
N ILE A 603 -37.58 -5.05 23.64
CA ILE A 603 -36.12 -5.14 23.76
C ILE A 603 -35.77 -6.47 24.44
N GLY A 604 -36.40 -6.81 25.56
CA GLY A 604 -36.20 -8.10 26.25
C GLY A 604 -36.49 -9.32 25.37
N LYS A 605 -37.52 -9.30 24.51
CA LYS A 605 -37.76 -10.34 23.50
C LYS A 605 -36.60 -10.44 22.50
N TYR A 606 -36.06 -9.32 22.01
CA TYR A 606 -34.87 -9.31 21.16
C TYR A 606 -33.60 -9.79 21.89
N GLU A 607 -33.38 -9.39 23.15
CA GLU A 607 -32.22 -9.79 23.97
C GLU A 607 -32.25 -11.29 24.30
N ALA A 608 -33.45 -11.85 24.50
CA ALA A 608 -33.66 -13.28 24.71
C ALA A 608 -33.30 -14.10 23.45
N VAL A 609 -33.73 -13.65 22.27
CA VAL A 609 -33.61 -14.40 21.00
C VAL A 609 -32.24 -14.20 20.33
N SER A 610 -31.73 -12.97 20.28
CA SER A 610 -30.45 -12.66 19.64
C SER A 610 -29.23 -13.03 20.48
N GLY A 611 -29.42 -13.12 21.80
CA GLY A 611 -28.36 -13.22 22.79
C GLY A 611 -27.70 -11.87 23.15
N GLN A 612 -27.90 -10.83 22.33
CA GLN A 612 -27.35 -9.47 22.52
C GLN A 612 -28.08 -8.71 23.63
N GLU A 613 -27.55 -7.56 24.02
CA GLU A 613 -28.03 -6.82 25.19
C GLU A 613 -27.67 -5.33 25.11
N ILE A 614 -28.51 -4.45 25.67
CA ILE A 614 -28.31 -3.00 25.68
C ILE A 614 -27.47 -2.56 26.89
N ASN A 615 -26.42 -1.78 26.63
CA ASN A 615 -25.64 -1.12 27.67
C ASN A 615 -26.40 0.11 28.22
N VAL A 616 -27.12 -0.06 29.33
CA VAL A 616 -27.95 0.98 29.96
C VAL A 616 -27.17 2.25 30.30
N GLN A 617 -25.93 2.12 30.80
CA GLN A 617 -25.12 3.27 31.24
C GLN A 617 -24.75 4.23 30.09
N LYS A 618 -24.38 3.66 28.94
CA LYS A 618 -24.05 4.43 27.72
C LYS A 618 -25.27 4.80 26.89
N SER A 619 -26.34 4.04 27.02
CA SER A 619 -27.65 4.37 26.46
C SER A 619 -28.26 5.56 27.21
N GLY A 620 -29.30 6.15 26.63
CA GLY A 620 -29.91 7.35 27.18
C GLY A 620 -30.95 7.95 26.25
N PHE A 621 -31.87 8.70 26.83
CA PHE A 621 -32.84 9.48 26.07
C PHE A 621 -32.51 10.97 26.12
N MET A 622 -32.89 11.70 25.07
CA MET A 622 -32.72 13.14 24.92
C MET A 622 -34.06 13.76 24.56
N VAL A 623 -34.36 14.92 25.14
CA VAL A 623 -35.61 15.67 24.93
C VAL A 623 -35.30 17.15 24.74
N HIS A 624 -36.27 17.91 24.22
CA HIS A 624 -36.16 19.36 24.21
C HIS A 624 -36.26 19.96 25.62
N ALA A 625 -35.52 21.04 25.89
CA ALA A 625 -35.43 21.66 27.22
C ALA A 625 -36.76 22.25 27.75
N LYS A 626 -37.76 22.43 26.88
CA LYS A 626 -39.12 22.88 27.26
C LYS A 626 -40.07 21.73 27.68
N LEU A 627 -39.62 20.48 27.70
CA LEU A 627 -40.48 19.34 28.05
C LEU A 627 -40.76 19.30 29.57
N PRO A 628 -42.02 19.16 30.03
CA PRO A 628 -42.33 19.09 31.46
C PRO A 628 -41.64 17.93 32.18
N SER A 629 -41.18 18.18 33.41
CA SER A 629 -40.46 17.20 34.25
C SER A 629 -41.24 15.90 34.48
N GLN A 630 -42.58 15.96 34.54
CA GLN A 630 -43.45 14.79 34.66
C GLN A 630 -43.33 13.86 33.44
N CYS A 631 -43.29 14.42 32.22
CA CYS A 631 -43.08 13.65 30.99
C CYS A 631 -41.68 13.02 30.96
N VAL A 632 -40.66 13.74 31.42
CA VAL A 632 -39.28 13.22 31.56
C VAL A 632 -39.22 12.05 32.55
N ALA A 633 -39.91 12.16 33.70
CA ALA A 633 -40.02 11.09 34.68
C ALA A 633 -40.76 9.86 34.11
N ARG A 634 -41.84 10.06 33.35
CA ARG A 634 -42.56 8.99 32.65
C ARG A 634 -41.68 8.27 31.63
N ILE A 635 -40.94 9.00 30.80
CA ILE A 635 -40.01 8.42 29.82
C ILE A 635 -38.91 7.62 30.53
N ARG A 636 -38.34 8.15 31.63
CA ARG A 636 -37.34 7.43 32.45
C ARG A 636 -37.93 6.12 33.03
N ARG A 637 -39.14 6.16 33.57
CA ARG A 637 -39.82 4.97 34.14
C ARG A 637 -40.10 3.90 33.08
N VAL A 638 -40.56 4.29 31.90
CA VAL A 638 -40.92 3.35 30.81
C VAL A 638 -39.68 2.78 30.10
N THR A 639 -38.64 3.59 29.90
CA THR A 639 -37.45 3.17 29.13
C THR A 639 -36.32 2.58 29.97
N GLY A 640 -36.30 2.85 31.28
CA GLY A 640 -35.17 2.52 32.15
C GLY A 640 -33.88 3.33 31.90
N PHE A 641 -33.87 4.22 30.90
CA PHE A 641 -32.67 4.95 30.49
C PHE A 641 -32.50 6.29 31.23
N GLY A 642 -31.25 6.72 31.40
CA GLY A 642 -30.93 8.05 31.91
C GLY A 642 -31.19 9.16 30.90
N LEU A 643 -31.59 10.34 31.39
CA LEU A 643 -31.63 11.56 30.58
C LEU A 643 -30.20 12.01 30.25
N LYS A 644 -29.91 12.33 28.99
CA LYS A 644 -28.62 12.91 28.56
C LYS A 644 -28.84 14.38 28.14
N SER A 645 -27.99 15.27 28.62
CA SER A 645 -27.98 16.70 28.26
C SER A 645 -27.15 16.97 27.00
N PHE A 646 -27.52 17.99 26.23
CA PHE A 646 -26.71 18.46 25.10
C PHE A 646 -25.51 19.29 25.58
N PRO A 647 -24.33 19.21 24.93
CA PRO A 647 -24.04 18.41 23.74
C PRO A 647 -23.78 16.92 24.04
N VAL A 648 -24.23 16.03 23.15
CA VAL A 648 -23.99 14.58 23.26
C VAL A 648 -23.04 14.13 22.14
N ARG A 649 -22.00 13.37 22.49
CA ARG A 649 -21.06 12.82 21.51
C ARG A 649 -21.68 11.65 20.73
N TYR A 650 -21.72 11.77 19.40
CA TYR A 650 -22.23 10.76 18.47
C TYR A 650 -21.29 10.64 17.28
N LEU A 651 -20.88 9.40 16.95
CA LEU A 651 -19.95 9.11 15.84
C LEU A 651 -18.65 9.96 15.85
N GLY A 652 -18.21 10.38 17.03
CA GLY A 652 -17.02 11.22 17.22
C GLY A 652 -17.22 12.73 17.10
N CYS A 653 -18.45 13.20 16.84
CA CYS A 653 -18.80 14.62 16.75
C CYS A 653 -19.83 15.03 17.82
N PRO A 654 -19.88 16.30 18.25
CA PRO A 654 -20.86 16.80 19.20
C PRO A 654 -22.20 17.08 18.52
N LEU A 655 -23.27 16.41 18.94
CA LEU A 655 -24.65 16.78 18.63
C LEU A 655 -25.13 17.85 19.62
N PHE A 656 -25.70 18.94 19.12
CA PHE A 656 -26.22 20.02 19.96
C PHE A 656 -27.49 20.65 19.39
N VAL A 657 -28.23 21.36 20.24
CA VAL A 657 -29.42 22.15 19.88
C VAL A 657 -29.13 23.62 20.13
N GLY A 658 -29.66 24.52 19.29
CA GLY A 658 -29.49 25.97 19.43
C GLY A 658 -28.11 26.49 18.97
N ARG A 659 -27.58 27.50 19.67
CA ARG A 659 -26.36 28.22 19.25
C ARG A 659 -25.10 27.35 19.35
N ARG A 660 -24.27 27.34 18.31
CA ARG A 660 -22.92 26.72 18.35
C ARG A 660 -22.01 27.49 19.32
N LYS A 661 -21.33 26.77 20.23
CA LYS A 661 -20.35 27.33 21.19
C LYS A 661 -18.97 26.71 20.95
N CYS A 662 -17.90 27.46 21.19
CA CYS A 662 -16.52 26.93 21.10
C CYS A 662 -16.30 25.74 22.05
N LEU A 663 -16.90 25.79 23.25
CA LEU A 663 -16.82 24.75 24.28
C LEU A 663 -17.15 23.34 23.75
N TYR A 664 -18.14 23.21 22.86
CA TYR A 664 -18.59 21.92 22.32
C TYR A 664 -17.50 21.19 21.51
N PHE A 665 -16.46 21.91 21.07
CA PHE A 665 -15.36 21.39 20.27
C PHE A 665 -14.03 21.33 21.03
N MET A 666 -14.01 21.59 22.34
CA MET A 666 -12.76 21.59 23.11
C MET A 666 -12.12 20.19 23.22
N GLU A 667 -12.91 19.11 23.16
CA GLU A 667 -12.37 17.74 23.04
C GLU A 667 -11.45 17.56 21.81
N LEU A 668 -11.72 18.26 20.70
CA LEU A 668 -10.87 18.22 19.51
C LEU A 668 -9.53 18.90 19.77
N VAL A 669 -9.55 20.08 20.39
CA VAL A 669 -8.35 20.85 20.76
C VAL A 669 -7.51 20.05 21.74
N GLN A 670 -8.13 19.50 22.80
CA GLN A 670 -7.49 18.62 23.77
C GLN A 670 -6.94 17.34 23.13
N SER A 671 -7.63 16.74 22.15
CA SER A 671 -7.14 15.57 21.42
C SER A 671 -5.87 15.87 20.62
N VAL A 672 -5.75 17.09 20.05
CA VAL A 672 -4.55 17.55 19.35
C VAL A 672 -3.43 17.86 20.34
N ILE A 673 -3.71 18.61 21.42
CA ILE A 673 -2.73 18.96 22.46
C ILE A 673 -2.18 17.70 23.15
N SER A 674 -3.05 16.80 23.62
CA SER A 674 -2.66 15.51 24.21
C SER A 674 -1.79 14.69 23.25
N LYS A 675 -2.05 14.76 21.94
CA LYS A 675 -1.22 14.07 20.95
C LYS A 675 0.16 14.72 20.79
N VAL A 676 0.21 16.05 20.77
CA VAL A 676 1.45 16.84 20.77
C VAL A 676 2.30 16.54 22.01
N SER A 677 1.72 16.63 23.23
CA SER A 677 2.39 16.29 24.50
C SER A 677 2.85 14.82 24.56
N SER A 678 2.12 13.90 23.91
CA SER A 678 2.55 12.49 23.84
C SER A 678 3.85 12.26 23.05
N TRP A 679 4.29 13.26 22.27
CA TRP A 679 5.55 13.22 21.53
C TRP A 679 6.62 14.04 22.23
N ARG A 680 7.71 13.37 22.63
CA ARG A 680 8.92 14.02 23.13
C ARG A 680 9.60 14.81 21.99
N SER A 681 9.18 16.07 21.83
CA SER A 681 9.60 17.04 20.81
C SER A 681 11.11 17.13 20.58
N ARG A 682 11.92 16.93 21.65
CA ARG A 682 13.40 16.90 21.63
C ARG A 682 14.00 15.81 20.71
N PHE A 683 13.27 14.75 20.38
CA PHE A 683 13.77 13.65 19.54
C PHE A 683 13.30 13.70 18.08
N LEU A 684 12.66 14.78 17.64
CA LEU A 684 12.07 14.92 16.31
C LEU A 684 12.64 16.15 15.60
N SER A 685 13.21 15.93 14.41
CA SER A 685 13.64 17.00 13.51
C SER A 685 12.44 17.83 13.04
N ASN A 686 12.65 19.09 12.62
CA ASN A 686 11.56 19.91 12.06
C ASN A 686 10.89 19.22 10.84
N GLY A 687 11.64 18.47 10.03
CA GLY A 687 11.07 17.63 8.98
C GLY A 687 10.17 16.53 9.52
N GLY A 688 10.59 15.80 10.56
CA GLY A 688 9.77 14.81 11.25
C GLY A 688 8.50 15.40 11.89
N ARG A 689 8.58 16.63 12.43
CA ARG A 689 7.42 17.38 12.94
C ARG A 689 6.44 17.76 11.83
N ILE A 690 6.93 18.20 10.66
CA ILE A 690 6.12 18.47 9.47
C ILE A 690 5.37 17.22 9.01
N VAL A 691 6.05 16.07 8.91
CA VAL A 691 5.42 14.78 8.58
C VAL A 691 4.32 14.42 9.60
N LEU A 692 4.57 14.63 10.89
CA LEU A 692 3.57 14.44 11.94
C LEU A 692 2.38 15.40 11.84
N ILE A 693 2.61 16.66 11.48
CA ILE A 693 1.53 17.62 11.21
C ILE A 693 0.68 17.11 10.04
N LYS A 694 1.28 16.93 8.87
CA LYS A 694 0.61 16.49 7.63
C LYS A 694 -0.21 15.21 7.82
N HIS A 695 0.41 14.15 8.35
CA HIS A 695 -0.17 12.81 8.34
C HIS A 695 -0.90 12.41 9.63
N VAL A 696 -0.68 13.13 10.74
CA VAL A 696 -1.32 12.79 12.03
C VAL A 696 -2.16 13.94 12.56
N LEU A 697 -1.60 15.13 12.78
CA LEU A 697 -2.37 16.22 13.39
C LEU A 697 -3.46 16.76 12.46
N SER A 698 -3.15 17.04 11.19
CA SER A 698 -4.14 17.50 10.20
C SER A 698 -5.23 16.45 9.92
N ALA A 699 -4.94 15.16 10.18
CA ALA A 699 -5.90 14.05 10.11
C ALA A 699 -6.78 13.89 11.36
N ILE A 700 -6.50 14.60 12.46
CA ILE A 700 -7.36 14.61 13.65
C ILE A 700 -8.71 15.30 13.40
N PRO A 701 -8.76 16.57 12.92
CA PRO A 701 -10.00 17.31 12.71
C PRO A 701 -10.79 16.87 11.47
N THR A 702 -10.17 16.23 10.47
CA THR A 702 -10.77 15.95 9.14
C THR A 702 -12.18 15.35 9.21
N HIS A 703 -12.40 14.32 10.04
CA HIS A 703 -13.71 13.68 10.22
C HIS A 703 -14.76 14.64 10.78
N LEU A 704 -14.37 15.51 11.71
CA LEU A 704 -15.25 16.51 12.31
C LEU A 704 -15.56 17.65 11.33
N LEU A 705 -14.57 18.08 10.53
CA LEU A 705 -14.75 19.11 9.49
C LEU A 705 -15.63 18.63 8.33
N ALA A 706 -15.60 17.33 8.03
CA ALA A 706 -16.46 16.73 7.00
C ALA A 706 -17.95 16.73 7.36
N ALA A 707 -18.31 16.78 8.65
CA ALA A 707 -19.68 16.58 9.12
C ALA A 707 -20.25 17.72 9.98
N SER A 708 -19.42 18.64 10.49
CA SER A 708 -19.84 19.72 11.41
C SER A 708 -19.22 21.08 11.08
N CYS A 709 -19.76 22.15 11.65
CA CYS A 709 -19.38 23.54 11.37
C CYS A 709 -18.76 24.24 12.60
N PRO A 710 -17.56 23.84 13.06
CA PRO A 710 -16.90 24.45 14.21
C PRO A 710 -16.64 25.96 14.00
N PRO A 711 -16.66 26.79 15.05
CA PRO A 711 -16.30 28.20 14.94
C PRO A 711 -14.86 28.41 14.46
N LYS A 712 -14.60 29.46 13.67
CA LYS A 712 -13.26 29.81 13.16
C LYS A 712 -12.18 29.86 14.27
N GLY A 713 -12.53 30.36 15.45
CA GLY A 713 -11.63 30.39 16.61
C GLY A 713 -11.16 29.01 17.09
N VAL A 714 -11.96 27.95 16.93
CA VAL A 714 -11.54 26.57 17.25
C VAL A 714 -10.51 26.07 16.25
N LEU A 715 -10.68 26.38 14.97
CA LEU A 715 -9.70 26.05 13.92
C LEU A 715 -8.36 26.75 14.21
N ALA A 716 -8.41 28.05 14.51
CA ALA A 716 -7.23 28.85 14.86
C ALA A 716 -6.50 28.34 16.12
N LEU A 717 -7.23 27.82 17.13
CA LEU A 717 -6.62 27.19 18.31
C LEU A 717 -5.90 25.89 17.95
N VAL A 718 -6.48 25.06 17.08
CA VAL A 718 -5.85 23.81 16.61
C VAL A 718 -4.61 24.11 15.76
N GLU A 719 -4.69 25.08 14.84
CA GLU A 719 -3.55 25.51 14.01
C GLU A 719 -2.44 26.15 14.84
N ARG A 720 -2.79 26.95 15.85
CA ARG A 720 -1.83 27.47 16.83
C ARG A 720 -1.12 26.34 17.58
N ALA A 721 -1.83 25.29 17.97
CA ALA A 721 -1.21 24.11 18.58
C ALA A 721 -0.25 23.37 17.61
N MET A 722 -0.58 23.28 16.32
CA MET A 722 0.31 22.72 15.29
C MET A 722 1.55 23.59 15.04
N ALA A 723 1.39 24.92 14.99
CA ALA A 723 2.48 25.88 14.83
C ALA A 723 3.43 25.84 16.05
N ASN A 724 2.87 25.83 17.26
CA ASN A 724 3.64 25.71 18.50
C ASN A 724 4.37 24.36 18.58
N PHE A 725 3.77 23.26 18.09
CA PHE A 725 4.46 21.97 17.98
C PHE A 725 5.61 21.99 16.97
N LEU A 726 5.45 22.71 15.84
CA LEU A 726 6.51 22.84 14.84
C LEU A 726 7.73 23.59 15.42
N TRP A 727 7.50 24.75 16.05
CA TRP A 727 8.56 25.68 16.46
C TRP A 727 9.06 25.51 17.91
N GLY A 728 8.25 24.96 18.82
CA GLY A 728 8.58 24.84 20.25
C GLY A 728 9.47 23.66 20.62
N GLU A 729 10.23 23.76 21.72
CA GLU A 729 11.11 22.68 22.20
C GLU A 729 10.75 22.09 23.57
N ARG A 730 10.02 22.83 24.41
CA ARG A 730 9.46 22.37 25.69
C ARG A 730 7.96 22.66 25.73
N GLU A 731 7.22 21.94 26.56
CA GLU A 731 5.87 22.36 26.94
C GLU A 731 5.97 23.75 27.61
N GLY A 732 5.21 24.73 27.12
CA GLY A 732 5.18 26.10 27.62
C GLY A 732 6.25 27.08 27.09
N GLY A 733 7.29 26.62 26.38
CA GLY A 733 8.35 27.51 25.89
C GLY A 733 7.96 28.30 24.64
N LEU A 734 7.78 29.62 24.75
CA LEU A 734 7.61 30.51 23.60
C LEU A 734 8.88 30.49 22.71
N ARG A 735 8.70 30.26 21.41
CA ARG A 735 9.74 30.43 20.40
C ARG A 735 9.20 31.22 19.21
N HIS A 736 10.08 32.01 18.61
CA HIS A 736 9.76 32.81 17.44
C HIS A 736 9.31 31.92 16.26
N HIS A 737 8.15 32.23 15.68
CA HIS A 737 7.62 31.55 14.50
C HIS A 737 8.27 32.14 13.24
N TRP A 738 9.33 31.50 12.75
CA TRP A 738 10.15 32.00 11.63
C TRP A 738 9.40 32.19 10.30
N ILE A 739 8.25 31.52 10.11
CA ILE A 739 7.37 31.65 8.95
C ILE A 739 5.93 31.64 9.48
N LYS A 740 5.06 32.52 8.95
CA LYS A 740 3.64 32.57 9.34
C LYS A 740 2.94 31.26 8.96
N TRP A 741 1.92 30.86 9.71
CA TRP A 741 1.20 29.60 9.45
C TRP A 741 0.51 29.58 8.07
N ALA A 742 -0.02 30.72 7.61
CA ALA A 742 -0.58 30.86 6.26
C ALA A 742 0.48 30.56 5.17
N ASP A 743 1.65 31.20 5.25
CA ASP A 743 2.74 31.00 4.28
C ASP A 743 3.34 29.58 4.31
N LEU A 744 3.13 28.81 5.39
CA LEU A 744 3.43 27.37 5.48
C LEU A 744 2.33 26.50 4.86
N CYS A 745 1.09 26.98 4.82
CA CYS A 745 -0.08 26.30 4.25
C CYS A 745 -0.28 26.56 2.74
N ALA A 746 0.45 27.52 2.17
CA ALA A 746 0.53 27.75 0.73
C ALA A 746 0.98 26.49 -0.04
N ASP A 747 0.79 26.49 -1.36
CA ASP A 747 1.24 25.38 -2.19
C ASP A 747 2.77 25.30 -2.29
N SER A 748 3.28 24.10 -2.60
CA SER A 748 4.73 23.85 -2.65
C SER A 748 5.47 24.72 -3.66
N SER A 749 4.83 25.06 -4.78
CA SER A 749 5.31 25.99 -5.82
C SER A 749 5.39 27.45 -5.36
N GLN A 750 4.69 27.81 -4.28
CA GLN A 750 4.69 29.13 -3.65
C GLN A 750 5.64 29.16 -2.42
N GLY A 751 6.40 28.08 -2.19
CA GLY A 751 7.29 27.91 -1.04
C GLY A 751 6.57 27.52 0.26
N GLY A 752 5.31 27.10 0.17
CA GLY A 752 4.63 26.46 1.29
C GLY A 752 5.12 25.04 1.53
N VAL A 753 4.73 24.47 2.67
CA VAL A 753 5.22 23.16 3.13
C VAL A 753 4.30 22.02 2.69
N GLY A 754 3.14 22.32 2.10
CA GLY A 754 2.12 21.32 1.76
C GLY A 754 1.38 20.78 2.99
N VAL A 755 1.26 21.60 4.04
CA VAL A 755 0.18 21.48 5.04
C VAL A 755 -1.01 22.26 4.47
N ARG A 756 -2.26 21.85 4.73
CA ARG A 756 -3.44 22.63 4.30
C ARG A 756 -4.05 23.34 5.50
N SER A 757 -4.57 24.56 5.30
CA SER A 757 -5.32 25.27 6.34
C SER A 757 -6.60 24.50 6.67
N LEU A 758 -6.98 24.47 7.94
CA LEU A 758 -8.19 23.77 8.38
C LEU A 758 -9.47 24.48 7.90
N LEU A 759 -9.38 25.77 7.55
CA LEU A 759 -10.47 26.49 6.91
C LEU A 759 -10.66 25.99 5.47
N ASP A 760 -9.59 25.79 4.71
CA ASP A 760 -9.64 25.33 3.32
C ASP A 760 -10.13 23.87 3.28
N VAL A 761 -9.66 23.03 4.22
CA VAL A 761 -10.18 21.66 4.41
C VAL A 761 -11.68 21.67 4.71
N HIS A 762 -12.17 22.59 5.56
CA HIS A 762 -13.59 22.74 5.81
C HIS A 762 -14.36 23.18 4.55
N THR A 763 -13.86 24.14 3.78
CA THR A 763 -14.49 24.62 2.54
C THR A 763 -14.50 23.55 1.45
N ALA A 764 -13.41 22.82 1.27
CA ALA A 764 -13.32 21.66 0.36
C ALA A 764 -14.35 20.56 0.71
N PHE A 765 -14.59 20.31 2.00
CA PHE A 765 -15.70 19.44 2.42
C PHE A 765 -17.09 20.05 2.17
N SER A 766 -17.26 21.38 2.20
CA SER A 766 -18.52 22.02 1.83
C SER A 766 -18.88 21.73 0.36
N PHE A 767 -17.93 21.86 -0.56
CA PHE A 767 -18.11 21.48 -1.97
C PHE A 767 -18.51 20.00 -2.12
N LYS A 768 -17.85 19.09 -1.36
CA LYS A 768 -18.21 17.66 -1.36
C LYS A 768 -19.65 17.42 -0.90
N LEU A 769 -20.11 18.15 0.12
CA LEU A 769 -21.48 18.02 0.62
C LEU A 769 -22.49 18.59 -0.39
N TRP A 770 -22.16 19.69 -1.09
CA TRP A 770 -22.99 20.24 -2.16
C TRP A 770 -23.14 19.27 -3.33
N TRP A 771 -22.03 18.69 -3.81
CA TRP A 771 -22.04 17.63 -4.83
C TRP A 771 -22.99 16.48 -4.44
N ARG A 772 -22.84 15.92 -3.23
CA ARG A 772 -23.72 14.83 -2.74
C ARG A 772 -25.18 15.24 -2.59
N PHE A 773 -25.44 16.52 -2.29
CA PHE A 773 -26.78 17.07 -2.17
C PHE A 773 -27.46 17.28 -3.54
N ARG A 774 -26.70 17.73 -4.55
CA ARG A 774 -27.17 17.83 -5.94
C ARG A 774 -27.43 16.45 -6.56
N THR A 775 -26.46 15.53 -6.48
CA THR A 775 -26.61 14.18 -7.05
C THR A 775 -27.66 13.30 -6.36
N GLY A 776 -28.03 13.61 -5.11
CA GLY A 776 -29.16 12.95 -4.43
C GLY A 776 -28.89 11.51 -3.95
N GLU A 777 -27.67 10.99 -4.10
CA GLU A 777 -27.26 9.59 -3.84
C GLU A 777 -27.45 9.09 -2.38
N CYS A 778 -27.88 9.93 -1.44
CA CYS A 778 -27.92 9.57 -0.02
C CYS A 778 -29.13 10.14 0.72
N LEU A 779 -29.61 9.40 1.73
CA LEU A 779 -30.78 9.75 2.54
C LEU A 779 -30.71 11.16 3.16
N TRP A 780 -29.50 11.62 3.52
CA TRP A 780 -29.29 12.98 4.00
C TRP A 780 -29.62 14.03 2.92
N ALA A 781 -29.21 13.82 1.66
CA ALA A 781 -29.52 14.73 0.56
C ALA A 781 -31.03 14.81 0.31
N THR A 782 -31.71 13.65 0.27
CA THR A 782 -33.17 13.56 0.14
C THR A 782 -33.88 14.31 1.27
N PHE A 783 -33.45 14.11 2.52
CA PHE A 783 -34.01 14.81 3.68
C PHE A 783 -33.79 16.32 3.63
N MET A 784 -32.59 16.79 3.25
CA MET A 784 -32.30 18.21 3.09
C MET A 784 -33.17 18.86 2.01
N ARG A 785 -33.36 18.17 0.87
CA ARG A 785 -34.21 18.63 -0.23
C ARG A 785 -35.68 18.74 0.23
N ALA A 786 -36.19 17.74 0.93
CA ALA A 786 -37.54 17.79 1.52
C ALA A 786 -37.70 18.90 2.57
N LYS A 787 -36.69 19.12 3.42
CA LYS A 787 -36.73 20.11 4.53
C LYS A 787 -36.62 21.56 4.06
N TYR A 788 -35.76 21.84 3.08
CA TYR A 788 -35.41 23.20 2.67
C TYR A 788 -35.93 23.61 1.30
N CYS A 789 -35.99 22.68 0.33
CA CYS A 789 -36.30 23.04 -1.06
C CYS A 789 -37.80 23.08 -1.37
N ARG A 790 -38.63 22.24 -0.72
CA ARG A 790 -40.11 22.26 -0.88
C ARG A 790 -40.56 22.36 -2.36
N GLN A 791 -39.98 21.50 -3.21
CA GLN A 791 -40.15 21.46 -4.68
C GLN A 791 -39.41 22.54 -5.49
N SER A 792 -39.03 23.69 -4.92
CA SER A 792 -38.19 24.69 -5.60
C SER A 792 -36.76 24.19 -5.88
N HIS A 793 -36.17 24.62 -6.99
CA HIS A 793 -34.75 24.33 -7.30
C HIS A 793 -33.79 24.86 -6.21
N PRO A 794 -32.74 24.09 -5.81
CA PRO A 794 -31.84 24.50 -4.72
C PRO A 794 -31.13 25.85 -4.92
N CYS A 795 -30.97 26.32 -6.15
CA CYS A 795 -30.36 27.63 -6.42
C CYS A 795 -31.26 28.81 -6.01
N MET A 796 -32.59 28.63 -5.98
CA MET A 796 -33.53 29.68 -5.58
C MET A 796 -33.65 29.86 -4.05
N VAL A 797 -33.25 28.85 -3.27
CA VAL A 797 -33.56 28.79 -1.83
C VAL A 797 -32.56 29.61 -1.00
N ALA A 798 -33.04 30.70 -0.41
CA ALA A 798 -32.28 31.53 0.52
C ALA A 798 -32.25 30.96 1.97
N ALA A 799 -31.37 31.51 2.81
CA ALA A 799 -31.27 31.14 4.22
C ALA A 799 -32.33 31.85 5.09
N GLY A 800 -33.52 31.26 5.23
CA GLY A 800 -34.56 31.79 6.11
C GLY A 800 -34.20 31.75 7.61
N GLN A 801 -34.95 32.50 8.44
CA GLN A 801 -34.79 32.47 9.90
C GLN A 801 -34.96 31.05 10.46
N GLY A 802 -34.03 30.62 11.31
CA GLY A 802 -34.01 29.25 11.84
C GLY A 802 -33.38 28.19 10.92
N SER A 803 -32.82 28.55 9.76
CA SER A 803 -32.02 27.64 8.92
C SER A 803 -30.86 27.02 9.71
N SER A 804 -30.54 25.74 9.46
CA SER A 804 -29.44 25.08 10.17
C SER A 804 -28.08 25.70 9.82
N TYR A 805 -27.06 25.37 10.63
CA TYR A 805 -25.68 25.75 10.31
C TYR A 805 -25.12 24.97 9.10
N MET A 806 -25.67 23.79 8.78
CA MET A 806 -25.26 23.01 7.62
C MET A 806 -25.83 23.61 6.33
N TRP A 807 -27.11 23.97 6.32
CA TRP A 807 -27.72 24.65 5.18
C TRP A 807 -27.00 25.96 4.85
N ARG A 808 -26.68 26.77 5.87
CA ARG A 808 -25.89 28.00 5.68
C ARG A 808 -24.46 27.75 5.20
N ARG A 809 -23.81 26.64 5.57
CA ARG A 809 -22.49 26.23 5.05
C ARG A 809 -22.55 25.83 3.57
N LEU A 810 -23.64 25.19 3.15
CA LEU A 810 -23.87 24.80 1.76
C LEU A 810 -24.09 26.03 0.88
N LEU A 811 -24.99 26.94 1.27
CA LEU A 811 -25.27 28.17 0.53
C LEU A 811 -24.03 29.07 0.35
N GLN A 812 -23.09 29.07 1.30
CA GLN A 812 -21.84 29.85 1.22
C GLN A 812 -20.90 29.48 0.06
N ILE A 813 -21.03 28.28 -0.52
CA ILE A 813 -20.18 27.82 -1.64
C ILE A 813 -20.98 27.53 -2.91
N ARG A 814 -22.30 27.77 -2.89
CA ARG A 814 -23.25 27.43 -3.95
C ARG A 814 -22.82 27.94 -5.32
N GLU A 815 -22.59 29.25 -5.46
CA GLU A 815 -22.29 29.88 -6.75
C GLU A 815 -21.03 29.32 -7.39
N VAL A 816 -19.95 29.23 -6.62
CA VAL A 816 -18.67 28.64 -7.06
C VAL A 816 -18.82 27.13 -7.35
N ALA A 817 -19.69 26.41 -6.62
CA ALA A 817 -19.91 24.99 -6.83
C ALA A 817 -20.70 24.71 -8.12
N GLU A 818 -21.77 25.46 -8.39
CA GLU A 818 -22.61 25.29 -9.59
C GLU A 818 -21.88 25.72 -10.87
N GLN A 819 -21.00 26.73 -10.80
CA GLN A 819 -20.10 27.08 -11.93
C GLN A 819 -19.21 25.89 -12.35
N ASN A 820 -18.82 25.03 -11.40
CA ASN A 820 -17.93 23.88 -11.63
C ASN A 820 -18.68 22.53 -11.76
N LEU A 821 -20.02 22.56 -11.77
CA LEU A 821 -20.88 21.39 -11.86
C LEU A 821 -21.63 21.44 -13.19
N TRP A 822 -21.26 20.57 -14.13
CA TRP A 822 -21.88 20.45 -15.44
C TRP A 822 -22.95 19.35 -15.44
N TRP A 823 -23.98 19.50 -16.28
CA TRP A 823 -25.03 18.50 -16.45
C TRP A 823 -25.00 17.91 -17.87
N GLU A 824 -24.67 16.62 -17.96
CA GLU A 824 -24.70 15.83 -19.19
C GLU A 824 -26.16 15.47 -19.50
N MET A 825 -26.75 16.18 -20.47
CA MET A 825 -28.14 16.02 -20.92
C MET A 825 -28.37 14.65 -21.56
N ARG A 826 -29.43 13.95 -21.12
CA ARG A 826 -29.83 12.62 -21.58
C ARG A 826 -31.34 12.56 -21.81
N SER A 827 -32.12 12.85 -20.77
CA SER A 827 -33.60 12.95 -20.78
C SER A 827 -34.12 14.38 -20.61
N GLY A 828 -33.26 15.35 -20.28
CA GLY A 828 -33.64 16.75 -20.14
C GLY A 828 -34.48 17.04 -18.88
N GLN A 829 -34.26 16.26 -17.82
CA GLN A 829 -34.82 16.45 -16.49
C GLN A 829 -34.06 17.50 -15.65
N CYS A 830 -32.88 17.94 -16.09
CA CYS A 830 -32.18 19.09 -15.51
C CYS A 830 -32.96 20.40 -15.75
N ASN A 831 -32.80 21.36 -14.84
CA ASN A 831 -33.48 22.63 -14.92
C ASN A 831 -32.84 23.52 -16.01
N PHE A 832 -33.66 24.10 -16.89
CA PHE A 832 -33.19 24.87 -18.03
C PHE A 832 -32.35 26.10 -17.63
N TRP A 833 -32.62 26.70 -16.48
CA TRP A 833 -32.05 28.00 -16.09
C TRP A 833 -30.92 27.92 -15.07
N PHE A 834 -31.08 27.06 -14.06
CA PHE A 834 -30.21 27.01 -12.88
C PHE A 834 -29.12 25.95 -12.96
N ASP A 835 -29.24 24.98 -13.86
CA ASP A 835 -28.24 23.92 -14.06
C ASP A 835 -27.36 24.25 -15.26
N ASN A 836 -26.04 24.11 -15.12
CA ASN A 836 -25.10 24.35 -16.20
C ASN A 836 -25.05 23.15 -17.16
N TRP A 837 -26.00 23.06 -18.09
CA TRP A 837 -25.98 22.10 -19.20
C TRP A 837 -25.30 22.68 -20.46
N MET A 838 -25.40 24.00 -20.66
CA MET A 838 -24.79 24.75 -21.77
C MET A 838 -23.26 24.60 -21.86
N GLY A 839 -22.59 24.51 -20.71
CA GLY A 839 -21.13 24.53 -20.57
C GLY A 839 -20.56 25.93 -20.34
N SER A 840 -21.25 26.98 -20.80
CA SER A 840 -20.92 28.40 -20.60
C SER A 840 -21.43 28.98 -19.27
N GLY A 841 -21.93 28.14 -18.36
CA GLY A 841 -22.52 28.53 -17.07
C GLY A 841 -24.06 28.39 -17.06
N PRO A 842 -24.71 28.56 -15.89
CA PRO A 842 -26.17 28.52 -15.79
C PRO A 842 -26.79 29.79 -16.39
N LEU A 843 -27.85 29.64 -17.20
CA LEU A 843 -28.49 30.75 -17.92
C LEU A 843 -29.02 31.86 -16.99
N CYS A 844 -29.40 31.53 -15.75
CA CYS A 844 -29.83 32.50 -14.73
C CYS A 844 -28.75 33.53 -14.32
N GLN A 845 -27.49 33.36 -14.73
CA GLN A 845 -26.43 34.37 -14.56
C GLN A 845 -26.31 35.32 -15.75
N ARG A 846 -26.86 34.95 -16.92
CA ARG A 846 -26.87 35.76 -18.16
C ARG A 846 -28.19 36.50 -18.37
N LEU A 847 -29.29 36.02 -17.80
CA LEU A 847 -30.66 36.51 -18.03
C LEU A 847 -31.35 36.92 -16.72
N GLN A 848 -32.10 38.03 -16.74
CA GLN A 848 -32.74 38.61 -15.55
C GLN A 848 -34.13 38.00 -15.24
N SER A 849 -34.84 37.52 -16.26
CA SER A 849 -36.12 36.82 -16.10
C SER A 849 -35.88 35.31 -16.10
N VAL A 850 -36.37 34.62 -15.06
CA VAL A 850 -36.10 33.20 -14.82
C VAL A 850 -37.35 32.52 -14.26
N SER A 851 -37.67 31.32 -14.76
CA SER A 851 -38.80 30.49 -14.34
C SER A 851 -38.34 29.06 -14.00
N ASP A 852 -39.24 28.18 -13.53
CA ASP A 852 -38.93 26.79 -13.23
C ASP A 852 -39.35 25.87 -14.40
N HIS A 853 -38.52 25.84 -15.45
CA HIS A 853 -38.69 24.99 -16.64
C HIS A 853 -37.60 23.91 -16.71
N LEU A 854 -37.92 22.74 -17.25
CA LEU A 854 -36.96 21.68 -17.55
C LEU A 854 -36.46 21.78 -18.98
N VAL A 855 -35.26 21.25 -19.26
CA VAL A 855 -34.70 21.28 -20.61
C VAL A 855 -35.60 20.58 -21.64
N ARG A 856 -36.21 19.44 -21.26
CA ARG A 856 -37.13 18.69 -22.12
C ARG A 856 -38.37 19.48 -22.55
N ASP A 857 -38.78 20.49 -21.79
CA ASP A 857 -40.00 21.26 -22.08
C ASP A 857 -39.82 22.13 -23.34
N PHE A 858 -38.56 22.38 -23.74
CA PHE A 858 -38.16 23.06 -24.97
C PHE A 858 -37.82 22.10 -26.13
N VAL A 859 -38.14 20.81 -26.01
CA VAL A 859 -37.77 19.76 -26.98
C VAL A 859 -39.02 19.08 -27.52
N LEU A 860 -39.19 19.08 -28.85
CA LEU A 860 -40.29 18.46 -29.55
C LEU A 860 -39.75 17.47 -30.59
N ASN A 861 -40.23 16.22 -30.57
CA ASN A 861 -39.80 15.15 -31.51
C ASN A 861 -38.26 14.98 -31.61
N GLY A 862 -37.55 15.10 -30.47
CA GLY A 862 -36.09 14.99 -30.41
C GLY A 862 -35.32 16.15 -31.03
N ARG A 863 -35.96 17.32 -31.22
CA ARG A 863 -35.35 18.56 -31.71
C ARG A 863 -35.73 19.75 -30.83
N TRP A 864 -34.88 20.77 -30.79
CA TRP A 864 -35.19 22.03 -30.09
C TRP A 864 -36.37 22.76 -30.72
N ASN A 865 -37.35 23.16 -29.91
CA ASN A 865 -38.44 24.02 -30.33
C ASN A 865 -37.96 25.48 -30.36
N GLN A 866 -37.45 25.91 -31.52
CA GLN A 866 -36.89 27.26 -31.71
C GLN A 866 -37.92 28.38 -31.46
N GLN A 867 -39.19 28.16 -31.80
CA GLN A 867 -40.25 29.14 -31.58
C GLN A 867 -40.48 29.34 -30.07
N LEU A 868 -40.52 28.26 -29.29
CA LEU A 868 -40.66 28.34 -27.84
C LEU A 868 -39.41 28.93 -27.17
N LEU A 869 -38.21 28.61 -27.65
CA LEU A 869 -36.96 29.17 -27.12
C LEU A 869 -36.89 30.69 -27.28
N ARG A 870 -37.25 31.23 -28.46
CA ARG A 870 -37.25 32.68 -28.74
C ARG A 870 -38.20 33.51 -27.87
N LEU A 871 -39.23 32.89 -27.27
CA LEU A 871 -40.13 33.57 -26.34
C LEU A 871 -39.49 33.83 -24.96
N TRP A 872 -38.44 33.08 -24.61
CA TRP A 872 -37.82 33.11 -23.28
C TRP A 872 -36.35 33.53 -23.30
N VAL A 873 -35.67 33.42 -24.45
CA VAL A 873 -34.22 33.52 -24.59
C VAL A 873 -33.85 34.34 -25.83
N PRO A 874 -32.90 35.31 -25.75
CA PRO A 874 -32.40 36.08 -26.89
C PRO A 874 -31.78 35.25 -28.02
N ASP A 875 -31.86 35.73 -29.27
CA ASP A 875 -31.48 34.98 -30.48
C ASP A 875 -30.00 34.54 -30.53
N ASP A 876 -29.07 35.26 -29.88
CA ASP A 876 -27.67 34.86 -29.76
C ASP A 876 -27.52 33.57 -28.93
N ILE A 877 -28.25 33.49 -27.80
CA ILE A 877 -28.26 32.32 -26.94
C ILE A 877 -29.09 31.19 -27.58
N VAL A 878 -30.19 31.50 -28.29
CA VAL A 878 -30.93 30.49 -29.07
C VAL A 878 -30.02 29.83 -30.11
N SER A 879 -29.17 30.63 -30.78
CA SER A 879 -28.16 30.12 -31.71
C SER A 879 -27.15 29.21 -31.02
N GLU A 880 -26.66 29.58 -29.82
CA GLU A 880 -25.77 28.74 -28.99
C GLU A 880 -26.45 27.40 -28.61
N ILE A 881 -27.73 27.43 -28.21
CA ILE A 881 -28.52 26.24 -27.81
C ILE A 881 -28.71 25.27 -28.98
N ILE A 882 -29.05 25.77 -30.18
CA ILE A 882 -29.31 24.92 -31.35
C ILE A 882 -28.07 24.13 -31.78
N THR A 883 -26.85 24.61 -31.47
CA THR A 883 -25.62 23.83 -31.72
C THR A 883 -25.47 22.58 -30.84
N LYS A 884 -26.22 22.48 -29.73
CA LYS A 884 -26.19 21.33 -28.81
C LYS A 884 -27.15 20.24 -29.28
N VAL A 885 -26.75 18.99 -29.12
CA VAL A 885 -27.64 17.84 -29.37
C VAL A 885 -28.81 17.88 -28.37
N ALA A 886 -30.04 17.88 -28.87
CA ALA A 886 -31.24 17.80 -28.04
C ALA A 886 -31.32 16.43 -27.33
N PRO A 887 -31.87 16.33 -26.10
CA PRO A 887 -32.04 15.06 -25.40
C PRO A 887 -33.03 14.13 -26.14
N VAL A 888 -32.65 12.86 -26.31
CA VAL A 888 -33.44 11.82 -27.02
C VAL A 888 -33.53 10.52 -26.21
N GLY A 889 -33.16 10.52 -24.92
CA GLY A 889 -33.09 9.33 -24.08
C GLY A 889 -34.09 9.30 -22.92
N SER A 890 -34.36 8.11 -22.39
CA SER A 890 -35.11 7.88 -21.15
C SER A 890 -34.23 7.78 -19.90
N ALA A 891 -32.91 7.84 -20.04
CA ALA A 891 -31.96 7.77 -18.93
C ALA A 891 -31.86 9.12 -18.20
N ASP A 892 -31.78 9.08 -16.86
CA ASP A 892 -31.62 10.29 -16.03
C ASP A 892 -30.36 11.09 -16.39
N ASP A 893 -30.47 12.42 -16.35
CA ASP A 893 -29.37 13.34 -16.60
C ASP A 893 -28.26 13.20 -15.55
N ARG A 894 -27.00 13.32 -15.98
CA ARG A 894 -25.84 13.05 -15.13
C ARG A 894 -25.10 14.33 -14.76
N ALA A 895 -24.99 14.60 -13.46
CA ALA A 895 -24.06 15.62 -12.95
C ALA A 895 -22.60 15.17 -13.15
N VAL A 896 -21.76 16.13 -13.51
CA VAL A 896 -20.34 15.97 -13.86
C VAL A 896 -19.52 17.05 -13.16
N TRP A 897 -18.46 16.67 -12.46
CA TRP A 897 -17.55 17.61 -11.84
C TRP A 897 -16.49 18.07 -12.84
N ALA A 898 -16.65 19.30 -13.37
CA ALA A 898 -15.93 19.77 -14.55
C ALA A 898 -14.41 19.84 -14.34
N LEU A 899 -13.96 20.10 -13.11
CA LEU A 899 -12.54 20.15 -12.71
C LEU A 899 -11.82 18.78 -12.69
N THR A 900 -12.45 17.72 -13.19
CA THR A 900 -11.87 16.35 -13.23
C THR A 900 -12.20 15.65 -14.53
N GLU A 901 -11.21 15.02 -15.15
CA GLU A 901 -11.37 14.30 -16.42
C GLU A 901 -12.42 13.17 -16.36
N SER A 902 -12.51 12.43 -15.24
CA SER A 902 -13.53 11.36 -15.11
C SER A 902 -14.96 11.90 -14.93
N GLY A 903 -15.09 13.14 -14.47
CA GLY A 903 -16.35 13.76 -14.07
C GLY A 903 -16.80 13.41 -12.65
N ASP A 904 -15.99 12.68 -11.89
CA ASP A 904 -16.29 12.29 -10.50
C ASP A 904 -15.69 13.31 -9.51
N PHE A 905 -16.48 13.77 -8.55
CA PHE A 905 -16.03 14.74 -7.56
C PHE A 905 -14.74 14.33 -6.82
N SER A 906 -13.75 15.23 -6.82
CA SER A 906 -12.48 15.06 -6.10
C SER A 906 -12.16 16.24 -5.19
N ILE A 907 -11.88 15.96 -3.91
CA ILE A 907 -11.42 16.96 -2.95
C ILE A 907 -10.09 17.60 -3.42
N ALA A 908 -9.25 16.87 -4.15
CA ALA A 908 -7.98 17.41 -4.67
C ALA A 908 -8.21 18.60 -5.61
N SER A 909 -9.17 18.49 -6.54
CA SER A 909 -9.52 19.58 -7.46
C SER A 909 -10.09 20.80 -6.73
N THR A 910 -10.85 20.61 -5.64
CA THR A 910 -11.33 21.74 -4.82
C THR A 910 -10.22 22.48 -4.09
N TYR A 911 -9.06 21.85 -3.81
CA TYR A 911 -7.92 22.59 -3.26
C TYR A 911 -7.22 23.45 -4.30
N VAL A 912 -7.21 23.05 -5.58
CA VAL A 912 -6.70 23.89 -6.68
C VAL A 912 -7.59 25.12 -6.85
N LEU A 913 -8.92 24.94 -6.80
CA LEU A 913 -9.91 26.03 -6.84
C LEU A 913 -9.81 26.99 -5.64
N LEU A 914 -9.34 26.51 -4.49
CA LEU A 914 -9.13 27.32 -3.27
C LEU A 914 -7.71 27.90 -3.15
N GLY A 915 -6.82 27.60 -4.09
CA GLY A 915 -5.43 28.07 -4.08
C GLY A 915 -5.34 29.59 -4.23
N SER A 916 -4.43 30.24 -3.50
CA SER A 916 -4.22 31.68 -3.61
C SER A 916 -3.60 32.05 -4.95
N GLN A 917 -4.04 33.17 -5.55
CA GLN A 917 -3.51 33.77 -6.79
C GLN A 917 -2.05 34.26 -6.70
N THR A 918 -1.32 33.87 -5.66
CA THR A 918 0.12 34.13 -5.52
C THR A 918 0.90 33.38 -6.61
N PRO A 919 1.74 34.04 -7.42
CA PRO A 919 2.44 33.39 -8.52
C PRO A 919 3.38 32.29 -8.03
N SER A 920 3.42 31.18 -8.76
CA SER A 920 4.40 30.11 -8.57
C SER A 920 5.81 30.63 -8.84
N SER A 921 6.79 30.21 -8.03
CA SER A 921 8.19 30.53 -8.24
C SER A 921 8.98 29.27 -8.55
N PHE A 922 9.64 29.26 -9.73
CA PHE A 922 10.44 28.14 -10.21
C PHE A 922 11.49 27.65 -9.19
N MET A 923 11.98 28.54 -8.33
CA MET A 923 12.93 28.21 -7.26
C MET A 923 12.32 27.29 -6.19
N PHE A 924 11.04 27.45 -5.85
CA PHE A 924 10.38 26.59 -4.86
C PHE A 924 9.96 25.24 -5.46
N ASP A 925 9.61 25.18 -6.75
CA ASP A 925 9.33 23.92 -7.46
C ASP A 925 10.53 22.96 -7.40
N ARG A 926 11.75 23.47 -7.63
CA ARG A 926 12.99 22.67 -7.59
C ARG A 926 13.35 22.17 -6.18
N VAL A 927 12.87 22.82 -5.11
CA VAL A 927 13.20 22.48 -3.71
C VAL A 927 12.48 21.23 -3.20
N TRP A 928 11.28 20.93 -3.72
CA TRP A 928 10.45 19.79 -3.27
C TRP A 928 10.69 18.50 -4.08
N HIS A 929 11.85 18.37 -4.73
CA HIS A 929 12.20 17.22 -5.55
C HIS A 929 12.20 15.89 -4.75
N PRO A 930 11.58 14.79 -5.22
CA PRO A 930 11.35 13.57 -4.44
C PRO A 930 12.59 12.84 -3.87
N VAL A 931 13.77 13.12 -4.41
CA VAL A 931 15.05 12.57 -3.92
C VAL A 931 15.56 13.32 -2.68
N ILE A 932 15.13 14.58 -2.48
CA ILE A 932 15.56 15.43 -1.38
C ILE A 932 14.75 15.09 -0.11
N PRO A 933 15.38 14.78 1.04
CA PRO A 933 14.66 14.58 2.29
C PRO A 933 13.95 15.86 2.76
N ILE A 934 12.70 15.78 3.26
CA ILE A 934 11.92 16.93 3.78
C ILE A 934 12.72 17.89 4.67
N LYS A 935 13.62 17.37 5.54
CA LYS A 935 14.44 18.23 6.41
C LYS A 935 15.32 19.21 5.63
N ILE A 936 15.79 18.83 4.45
CA ILE A 936 16.61 19.65 3.55
C ILE A 936 15.68 20.58 2.76
N SER A 937 14.57 20.09 2.19
CA SER A 937 13.61 20.95 1.47
C SER A 937 13.05 22.06 2.37
N PHE A 938 12.69 21.75 3.62
CA PHE A 938 12.22 22.76 4.59
C PHE A 938 13.34 23.74 5.00
N PHE A 939 14.59 23.29 5.09
CA PHE A 939 15.73 24.16 5.27
C PHE A 939 15.92 25.11 4.06
N MET A 940 15.82 24.60 2.84
CA MET A 940 15.92 25.39 1.62
C MET A 940 14.79 26.42 1.48
N VAL A 941 13.54 26.08 1.87
CA VAL A 941 12.45 27.07 1.97
C VAL A 941 12.78 28.19 2.95
N ARG A 942 13.37 27.89 4.11
CA ARG A 942 13.82 28.90 5.07
C ARG A 942 14.98 29.74 4.54
N LEU A 943 15.92 29.15 3.80
CA LEU A 943 17.03 29.85 3.14
C LEU A 943 16.48 30.82 2.07
N LEU A 944 15.64 30.34 1.16
CA LEU A 944 15.06 31.17 0.09
C LEU A 944 14.16 32.31 0.61
N ARG A 945 13.51 32.14 1.78
CA ARG A 945 12.72 33.18 2.45
C ARG A 945 13.51 34.05 3.45
N ASP A 946 14.82 33.85 3.58
CA ASP A 946 15.70 34.58 4.52
C ASP A 946 15.23 34.49 5.99
N ARG A 947 14.96 33.24 6.44
CA ARG A 947 14.44 32.89 7.79
C ARG A 947 15.33 31.86 8.51
N LEU A 948 16.64 31.99 8.37
CA LEU A 948 17.65 31.22 9.11
C LEU A 948 18.21 32.04 10.29
N PRO A 949 18.60 31.42 11.42
CA PRO A 949 19.14 32.13 12.58
C PRO A 949 20.63 32.47 12.39
N LEU A 950 20.89 33.36 11.44
CA LEU A 950 22.20 34.00 11.20
C LEU A 950 22.29 35.32 12.00
N ALA A 951 23.49 35.81 12.32
CA ALA A 951 23.66 37.04 13.11
C ALA A 951 22.85 38.24 12.54
N SER A 952 22.92 38.47 11.22
CA SER A 952 22.11 39.45 10.48
C SER A 952 20.58 39.28 10.66
N SER A 953 20.08 38.05 10.67
CA SER A 953 18.66 37.77 10.90
C SER A 953 18.25 37.87 12.36
N LEU A 954 19.16 37.58 13.30
CA LEU A 954 18.95 37.72 14.73
C LEU A 954 19.00 39.21 15.16
N GLY A 955 19.86 40.03 14.54
CA GLY A 955 19.88 41.47 14.72
C GLY A 955 18.57 42.16 14.33
N ARG A 956 17.92 41.71 13.24
CA ARG A 956 16.55 42.14 12.88
C ARG A 956 15.47 41.73 13.89
N LEU A 957 15.77 40.79 14.79
CA LEU A 957 14.94 40.39 15.92
C LEU A 957 15.45 40.97 17.25
N GLN A 958 16.33 41.99 17.21
CA GLN A 958 16.98 42.63 18.36
C GLN A 958 17.77 41.67 19.27
N VAL A 959 18.23 40.54 18.71
CA VAL A 959 19.11 39.58 19.41
C VAL A 959 20.53 39.76 18.90
N TYR A 960 21.36 40.41 19.72
CA TYR A 960 22.75 40.69 19.42
C TYR A 960 23.69 39.65 20.04
N GLY A 961 24.80 39.37 19.35
CA GLY A 961 25.85 38.44 19.76
C GLY A 961 27.08 38.62 18.87
N PRO A 962 28.21 37.94 19.15
CA PRO A 962 29.44 38.12 18.39
C PRO A 962 29.25 37.73 16.92
N SER A 963 29.26 38.73 16.04
CA SER A 963 28.99 38.62 14.61
C SER A 963 30.20 38.10 13.81
N LYS A 964 30.83 37.02 14.26
CA LYS A 964 31.97 36.39 13.57
C LYS A 964 31.54 35.17 12.77
N CYS A 965 31.87 35.12 11.49
CA CYS A 965 31.79 33.89 10.70
C CYS A 965 32.90 32.91 11.13
N PHE A 966 32.50 31.70 11.54
CA PHE A 966 33.43 30.61 11.89
C PHE A 966 33.80 29.72 10.69
N CYS A 967 33.32 30.04 9.48
CA CYS A 967 33.60 29.30 8.24
C CYS A 967 34.67 29.96 7.36
N CYS A 968 35.24 31.08 7.80
CA CYS A 968 36.28 31.84 7.12
C CYS A 968 37.42 32.15 8.10
N LEU A 969 38.63 32.37 7.60
CA LEU A 969 39.79 32.79 8.39
C LEU A 969 39.67 34.27 8.78
N ALA A 970 39.15 35.09 7.86
CA ALA A 970 38.83 36.49 8.12
C ALA A 970 37.55 36.64 8.98
N SER A 971 37.59 37.53 9.98
CA SER A 971 36.46 37.78 10.89
C SER A 971 35.40 38.68 10.24
N GLN A 972 34.64 38.15 9.29
CA GLN A 972 33.53 38.85 8.62
C GLN A 972 32.17 38.58 9.28
N SER A 973 31.22 39.49 9.04
CA SER A 973 29.87 39.43 9.62
C SER A 973 28.98 38.36 8.96
N GLU A 974 28.16 37.67 9.77
CA GLU A 974 27.34 36.54 9.29
C GLU A 974 26.07 37.01 8.56
N SER A 975 26.18 37.25 7.25
CA SER A 975 25.06 37.42 6.31
C SER A 975 24.67 36.10 5.62
N LEU A 976 23.47 36.05 5.04
CA LEU A 976 22.97 34.88 4.30
C LEU A 976 23.82 34.58 3.06
N ASP A 977 24.15 35.61 2.30
CA ASP A 977 24.97 35.49 1.11
C ASP A 977 26.46 35.25 1.46
N HIS A 978 26.96 35.81 2.56
CA HIS A 978 28.29 35.47 3.08
C HIS A 978 28.42 33.98 3.42
N VAL A 979 27.51 33.42 4.24
CA VAL A 979 27.61 32.01 4.65
C VAL A 979 27.43 31.04 3.48
N PHE A 980 26.52 31.32 2.54
CA PHE A 980 26.13 30.36 1.51
C PHE A 980 26.69 30.63 0.11
N ALA A 981 27.35 31.76 -0.16
CA ALA A 981 27.82 32.11 -1.51
C ALA A 981 29.18 32.83 -1.59
N GLU A 982 29.54 33.68 -0.63
CA GLU A 982 30.72 34.56 -0.73
C GLU A 982 31.87 34.16 0.21
N GLY A 983 31.58 33.49 1.32
CA GLY A 983 32.59 33.02 2.27
C GLY A 983 33.47 31.91 1.71
N GLU A 984 34.71 31.82 2.20
CA GLU A 984 35.76 30.90 1.71
C GLU A 984 35.29 29.44 1.55
N LEU A 985 34.58 28.90 2.56
CA LEU A 985 34.07 27.54 2.52
C LEU A 985 33.00 27.35 1.42
N ALA A 986 32.10 28.32 1.27
CA ALA A 986 31.07 28.27 0.24
C ALA A 986 31.69 28.38 -1.16
N LEU A 987 32.60 29.33 -1.36
CA LEU A 987 33.37 29.49 -2.60
C LEU A 987 34.10 28.19 -2.97
N PHE A 988 34.81 27.58 -2.03
CA PHE A 988 35.51 26.31 -2.26
C PHE A 988 34.54 25.20 -2.73
N LEU A 989 33.42 24.99 -2.03
CA LEU A 989 32.47 23.93 -2.36
C LEU A 989 31.75 24.19 -3.70
N TRP A 990 31.31 25.43 -3.96
CA TRP A 990 30.66 25.78 -5.22
C TRP A 990 31.60 25.64 -6.42
N THR A 991 32.89 25.96 -6.26
CA THR A 991 33.90 25.80 -7.30
C THR A 991 34.26 24.32 -7.51
N PHE A 992 34.47 23.56 -6.43
CA PHE A 992 34.79 22.12 -6.50
C PHE A 992 33.71 21.31 -7.21
N PHE A 993 32.44 21.49 -6.83
CA PHE A 993 31.33 20.78 -7.46
C PHE A 993 30.90 21.39 -8.80
N GLY A 994 30.94 22.72 -8.93
CA GLY A 994 30.46 23.47 -10.10
C GLY A 994 31.37 23.37 -11.31
N ASN A 995 32.69 23.48 -11.14
CA ASN A 995 33.64 23.40 -12.25
C ASN A 995 33.56 22.04 -12.95
N SER A 996 33.54 20.94 -12.19
CA SER A 996 33.40 19.59 -12.75
C SER A 996 32.02 19.34 -13.39
N ALA A 997 30.98 20.06 -12.96
CA ALA A 997 29.63 20.00 -13.55
C ALA A 997 29.42 20.99 -14.72
N GLY A 998 30.44 21.79 -15.07
CA GLY A 998 30.35 22.79 -16.15
C GLY A 998 29.43 23.98 -15.85
N VAL A 999 29.20 24.31 -14.57
CA VAL A 999 28.32 25.42 -14.15
C VAL A 999 29.13 26.69 -13.91
N SER A 1000 28.86 27.74 -14.68
CA SER A 1000 29.51 29.05 -14.54
C SER A 1000 28.67 30.01 -13.70
N TYR A 1001 29.26 30.62 -12.67
CA TYR A 1001 28.60 31.59 -11.80
C TYR A 1001 28.87 33.02 -12.28
N ARG A 1002 27.84 33.79 -12.62
CA ARG A 1002 27.95 35.22 -13.01
C ARG A 1002 27.39 36.21 -11.98
N GLY A 1003 26.61 35.73 -10.99
CA GLY A 1003 25.96 36.58 -9.98
C GLY A 1003 26.54 36.39 -8.58
N MET A 1004 26.43 37.44 -7.77
CA MET A 1004 26.70 37.40 -6.32
C MET A 1004 25.50 36.84 -5.55
N GLY A 1005 25.72 36.38 -4.32
CA GLY A 1005 24.68 35.78 -3.46
C GLY A 1005 24.25 34.34 -3.78
N VAL A 1006 23.44 33.75 -2.90
CA VAL A 1006 23.06 32.32 -2.99
C VAL A 1006 21.97 32.05 -4.00
N ARG A 1007 21.00 32.97 -4.17
CA ARG A 1007 19.88 32.76 -5.11
C ARG A 1007 20.35 32.69 -6.56
N SER A 1008 21.34 33.51 -6.92
CA SER A 1008 21.95 33.50 -8.26
C SER A 1008 22.74 32.21 -8.51
N ARG A 1009 23.48 31.69 -7.52
CA ARG A 1009 24.14 30.37 -7.59
C ARG A 1009 23.13 29.24 -7.76
N LEU A 1010 22.04 29.23 -6.99
CA LEU A 1010 20.97 28.23 -7.13
C LEU A 1010 20.32 28.28 -8.52
N ALA A 1011 20.03 29.49 -9.02
CA ALA A 1011 19.49 29.68 -10.38
C ALA A 1011 20.47 29.21 -11.47
N ALA A 1012 21.79 29.46 -11.32
CA ALA A 1012 22.80 28.97 -12.26
C ALA A 1012 22.81 27.44 -12.38
N TRP A 1013 22.60 26.71 -11.28
CA TRP A 1013 22.45 25.24 -11.33
C TRP A 1013 21.10 24.80 -11.93
N TRP A 1014 19.99 25.44 -11.52
CA TRP A 1014 18.64 25.02 -11.91
C TRP A 1014 18.21 25.42 -13.32
N CYS A 1015 18.85 26.44 -13.90
CA CYS A 1015 18.59 26.93 -15.26
C CYS A 1015 19.67 26.49 -16.27
N GLN A 1016 20.67 25.71 -15.86
CA GLN A 1016 21.71 25.20 -16.77
C GLN A 1016 21.07 24.30 -17.84
N PRO A 1017 21.30 24.52 -19.15
CA PRO A 1017 20.76 23.66 -20.20
C PRO A 1017 21.45 22.29 -20.17
N VAL A 1018 20.68 21.23 -19.87
CA VAL A 1018 21.21 19.86 -19.72
C VAL A 1018 20.73 18.95 -20.85
N ARG A 1019 21.65 18.23 -21.51
CA ARG A 1019 21.31 17.28 -22.59
C ARG A 1019 20.64 15.98 -22.11
N TYR A 1020 20.70 15.68 -20.81
CA TYR A 1020 20.24 14.40 -20.23
C TYR A 1020 19.44 14.59 -18.93
N SER A 1021 18.27 13.95 -18.83
CA SER A 1021 17.35 14.05 -17.68
C SER A 1021 17.92 13.51 -16.35
N ARG A 1022 18.85 12.54 -16.42
CA ARG A 1022 19.59 12.05 -15.24
C ARG A 1022 20.47 13.16 -14.65
N LEU A 1023 21.15 13.92 -15.49
CA LEU A 1023 22.03 15.02 -15.08
C LEU A 1023 21.21 16.24 -14.60
N GLU A 1024 20.05 16.51 -15.19
CA GLU A 1024 19.10 17.52 -14.66
C GLU A 1024 18.61 17.19 -13.25
N SER A 1025 18.37 15.89 -12.96
CA SER A 1025 18.04 15.43 -11.60
C SER A 1025 19.18 15.71 -10.61
N LEU A 1026 20.44 15.55 -11.04
CA LEU A 1026 21.63 15.85 -10.22
C LEU A 1026 21.75 17.37 -9.98
N HIS A 1027 21.59 18.19 -11.03
CA HIS A 1027 21.65 19.65 -10.96
C HIS A 1027 20.53 20.24 -10.08
N SER A 1028 19.37 19.59 -10.02
CA SER A 1028 18.29 19.98 -9.11
C SER A 1028 18.62 19.69 -7.63
N VAL A 1029 19.27 18.55 -7.36
CA VAL A 1029 19.47 18.00 -6.01
C VAL A 1029 20.76 18.48 -5.33
N LEU A 1030 21.88 18.48 -6.05
CA LEU A 1030 23.21 18.79 -5.51
C LEU A 1030 23.32 20.18 -4.83
N PRO A 1031 22.86 21.30 -5.43
CA PRO A 1031 22.91 22.61 -4.77
C PRO A 1031 22.20 22.63 -3.40
N CYS A 1032 21.08 21.90 -3.25
CA CYS A 1032 20.38 21.78 -1.97
C CYS A 1032 21.20 21.02 -0.91
N ILE A 1033 22.00 20.03 -1.34
CA ILE A 1033 22.89 19.25 -0.47
C ILE A 1033 24.11 20.08 -0.07
N ILE A 1034 24.68 20.88 -0.98
CA ILE A 1034 25.79 21.81 -0.70
C ILE A 1034 25.37 22.81 0.38
N CYS A 1035 24.25 23.53 0.19
CA CYS A 1035 23.74 24.45 1.21
C CYS A 1035 23.47 23.76 2.56
N TRP A 1036 22.93 22.53 2.55
CA TRP A 1036 22.69 21.77 3.78
C TRP A 1036 23.98 21.41 4.53
N HIS A 1037 25.06 21.02 3.83
CA HIS A 1037 26.33 20.68 4.47
C HIS A 1037 27.13 21.92 4.93
N ILE A 1038 27.04 23.04 4.22
CA ILE A 1038 27.52 24.36 4.70
C ILE A 1038 26.84 24.69 6.04
N TRP A 1039 25.51 24.57 6.11
CA TRP A 1039 24.74 24.81 7.32
C TRP A 1039 25.13 23.87 8.48
N LEU A 1040 25.41 22.60 8.20
CA LEU A 1040 25.90 21.66 9.22
C LEU A 1040 27.31 22.03 9.71
N ALA A 1041 28.23 22.35 8.81
CA ALA A 1041 29.60 22.75 9.16
C ALA A 1041 29.63 24.00 10.05
N ARG A 1042 28.85 25.04 9.67
CA ARG A 1042 28.64 26.26 10.46
C ARG A 1042 28.15 25.96 11.87
N ASN A 1043 27.17 25.07 12.02
CA ASN A 1043 26.60 24.74 13.33
C ASN A 1043 27.54 23.88 14.19
N LEU A 1044 28.31 22.97 13.60
CA LEU A 1044 29.35 22.22 14.31
C LEU A 1044 30.45 23.15 14.84
N ALA A 1045 30.88 24.12 14.03
CA ALA A 1045 31.86 25.12 14.45
C ALA A 1045 31.36 25.98 15.62
N ILE A 1046 30.11 26.43 15.57
CA ILE A 1046 29.54 27.39 16.55
C ILE A 1046 29.05 26.73 17.84
N PHE A 1047 28.43 25.55 17.77
CA PHE A 1047 27.82 24.90 18.95
C PHE A 1047 28.67 23.78 19.55
N GLU A 1048 29.57 23.18 18.78
CA GLU A 1048 30.43 22.08 19.23
C GLU A 1048 31.93 22.44 19.18
N GLY A 1049 32.30 23.63 18.69
CA GLY A 1049 33.69 24.08 18.53
C GLY A 1049 34.47 23.35 17.43
N GLN A 1050 33.80 22.50 16.62
CA GLN A 1050 34.47 21.59 15.70
C GLN A 1050 34.53 22.16 14.27
N LEU A 1051 35.72 22.57 13.85
CA LEU A 1051 36.01 22.94 12.47
C LEU A 1051 36.28 21.68 11.62
N LEU A 1052 35.37 21.38 10.70
CA LEU A 1052 35.55 20.28 9.74
C LEU A 1052 36.55 20.69 8.65
N ARG A 1053 37.47 19.77 8.30
CA ARG A 1053 38.34 19.92 7.12
C ARG A 1053 37.49 19.97 5.86
N ARG A 1054 37.86 20.84 4.91
CA ARG A 1054 37.16 21.07 3.64
C ARG A 1054 36.89 19.74 2.88
N GLN A 1055 37.89 18.86 2.82
CA GLN A 1055 37.77 17.53 2.18
C GLN A 1055 36.68 16.66 2.82
N THR A 1056 36.64 16.58 4.15
CA THR A 1056 35.63 15.78 4.88
C THR A 1056 34.20 16.26 4.61
N ILE A 1057 34.00 17.52 4.23
CA ILE A 1057 32.71 18.06 3.83
C ILE A 1057 32.36 17.61 2.40
N CYS A 1058 33.32 17.62 1.47
CA CYS A 1058 33.16 17.03 0.13
C CYS A 1058 32.80 15.53 0.20
N ASP A 1059 33.50 14.76 1.03
CA ASP A 1059 33.27 13.31 1.19
C ASP A 1059 31.86 13.05 1.76
N ARG A 1060 31.38 13.88 2.70
CA ARG A 1060 30.02 13.82 3.25
C ARG A 1060 28.95 14.18 2.22
N ILE A 1061 29.19 15.20 1.39
CA ILE A 1061 28.29 15.58 0.28
C ILE A 1061 28.20 14.42 -0.72
N LEU A 1062 29.34 13.85 -1.12
CA LEU A 1062 29.40 12.70 -2.04
C LEU A 1062 28.66 11.48 -1.49
N ALA A 1063 28.88 11.14 -0.22
CA ALA A 1063 28.20 10.02 0.44
C ALA A 1063 26.67 10.20 0.53
N ASP A 1064 26.18 11.41 0.82
CA ASP A 1064 24.73 11.69 0.79
C ASP A 1064 24.18 11.66 -0.65
N VAL A 1065 24.88 12.21 -1.65
CA VAL A 1065 24.47 12.14 -3.07
C VAL A 1065 24.34 10.69 -3.54
N VAL A 1066 25.39 9.88 -3.35
CA VAL A 1066 25.40 8.45 -3.67
C VAL A 1066 24.31 7.70 -2.89
N GLY A 1067 24.13 8.00 -1.59
CA GLY A 1067 23.10 7.38 -0.74
C GLY A 1067 21.66 7.77 -1.09
N LEU A 1068 21.45 8.89 -1.78
CA LEU A 1068 20.14 9.32 -2.27
C LEU A 1068 19.84 8.74 -3.66
N PHE A 1069 20.79 8.78 -4.61
CA PHE A 1069 20.58 8.29 -5.97
C PHE A 1069 20.64 6.77 -6.12
N SER A 1070 21.40 6.05 -5.28
CA SER A 1070 21.41 4.58 -5.24
C SER A 1070 20.06 3.93 -4.94
N LYS A 1071 19.08 4.69 -4.41
CA LYS A 1071 17.68 4.25 -4.27
C LYS A 1071 16.87 4.31 -5.57
N LYS A 1072 17.23 5.23 -6.47
CA LYS A 1072 16.58 5.43 -7.78
C LYS A 1072 17.24 4.57 -8.86
N PHE A 1073 18.55 4.36 -8.75
CA PHE A 1073 19.38 3.61 -9.69
C PHE A 1073 20.11 2.48 -8.95
N ALA A 1074 19.41 1.37 -8.72
CA ALA A 1074 19.95 0.23 -7.99
C ALA A 1074 21.01 -0.50 -8.83
N GLY A 1075 22.20 -0.73 -8.25
CA GLY A 1075 23.31 -1.45 -8.89
C GLY A 1075 24.37 -0.55 -9.53
N GLU A 1076 23.98 0.58 -10.14
CA GLU A 1076 24.90 1.47 -10.87
C GLU A 1076 25.93 2.19 -9.97
N PHE A 1077 25.58 2.47 -8.71
CA PHE A 1077 26.41 3.26 -7.79
C PHE A 1077 27.24 2.41 -6.81
N PHE A 1078 27.71 1.22 -7.23
CA PHE A 1078 28.50 0.34 -6.36
C PHE A 1078 29.99 0.67 -6.42
N GLY A 1079 30.63 0.92 -5.27
CA GLY A 1079 32.08 1.18 -5.16
C GLY A 1079 32.53 2.60 -5.54
N VAL A 1080 31.61 3.54 -5.74
CA VAL A 1080 31.93 4.92 -6.18
C VAL A 1080 32.55 5.73 -5.04
N GLY A 1081 33.85 6.06 -5.16
CA GLY A 1081 34.60 6.82 -4.15
C GLY A 1081 34.94 8.27 -4.52
N SER A 1082 34.80 8.69 -5.77
CA SER A 1082 35.22 10.02 -6.26
C SER A 1082 34.12 10.78 -6.99
N TRP A 1083 34.20 12.12 -6.98
CA TRP A 1083 33.21 12.99 -7.62
C TRP A 1083 33.23 12.88 -9.15
N SER A 1084 34.41 12.68 -9.75
CA SER A 1084 34.56 12.45 -11.19
C SER A 1084 33.85 11.16 -11.65
N THR A 1085 33.92 10.08 -10.87
CA THR A 1085 33.18 8.83 -11.16
C THR A 1085 31.67 9.00 -10.96
N VAL A 1086 31.20 9.80 -9.99
CA VAL A 1086 29.78 10.14 -9.88
C VAL A 1086 29.32 10.86 -11.16
N LEU A 1087 30.04 11.92 -11.56
CA LEU A 1087 29.69 12.68 -12.76
C LEU A 1087 29.73 11.84 -14.04
N SER A 1088 30.71 10.95 -14.22
CA SER A 1088 30.78 10.09 -15.42
C SER A 1088 29.62 9.09 -15.51
N ILE A 1089 29.06 8.62 -14.39
CA ILE A 1089 27.82 7.81 -14.37
C ILE A 1089 26.61 8.65 -14.84
N PHE A 1090 26.55 9.93 -14.49
CA PHE A 1090 25.45 10.82 -14.90
C PHE A 1090 25.60 11.38 -16.33
N SER A 1091 26.82 11.61 -16.82
CA SER A 1091 27.10 12.20 -18.14
C SER A 1091 27.38 11.16 -19.24
N GLY A 1092 27.91 9.99 -18.87
CA GLY A 1092 28.19 8.87 -19.77
C GLY A 1092 26.97 8.00 -20.08
N TRP A 1093 25.82 8.25 -19.45
CA TRP A 1093 24.58 7.53 -19.75
C TRP A 1093 24.10 7.87 -21.16
N ARG A 1094 24.31 6.93 -22.10
CA ARG A 1094 23.70 6.99 -23.43
C ARG A 1094 22.35 6.26 -23.39
N PRO A 1095 21.24 6.90 -23.77
CA PRO A 1095 20.01 6.17 -24.03
C PRO A 1095 20.27 5.10 -25.11
N ARG A 1096 20.02 3.83 -24.79
CA ARG A 1096 20.01 2.78 -25.81
C ARG A 1096 18.74 2.95 -26.61
N TYR A 1097 18.88 3.13 -27.92
CA TYR A 1097 17.76 3.21 -28.84
C TYR A 1097 17.52 1.86 -29.48
N SER A 1098 16.27 1.40 -29.48
CA SER A 1098 15.80 0.37 -30.40
C SER A 1098 15.26 1.06 -31.65
N HIS A 1099 15.84 0.75 -32.80
CA HIS A 1099 15.30 1.16 -34.10
C HIS A 1099 14.37 0.06 -34.60
N ARG A 1100 13.18 0.46 -35.08
CA ARG A 1100 12.22 -0.43 -35.74
C ARG A 1100 11.88 0.17 -37.10
N VAL A 1101 12.06 -0.63 -38.15
CA VAL A 1101 11.55 -0.29 -39.49
C VAL A 1101 10.03 -0.46 -39.47
N VAL A 1102 9.31 0.52 -40.01
CA VAL A 1102 7.85 0.54 -40.12
C VAL A 1102 7.46 0.97 -41.52
N CYS A 1103 6.57 0.24 -42.18
CA CYS A 1103 5.95 0.60 -43.45
C CYS A 1103 4.42 0.71 -43.27
N TRP A 1104 3.76 1.50 -44.11
CA TRP A 1104 2.32 1.66 -44.09
C TRP A 1104 1.69 0.47 -44.82
N GLU A 1105 0.91 -0.35 -44.13
CA GLU A 1105 0.34 -1.57 -44.70
C GLU A 1105 -0.89 -1.25 -45.59
N PHE A 1106 -0.96 -1.83 -46.79
CA PHE A 1106 -2.18 -1.81 -47.61
C PHE A 1106 -3.35 -2.53 -46.88
N PRO A 1107 -4.61 -2.10 -47.04
CA PRO A 1107 -5.76 -2.87 -46.59
C PRO A 1107 -5.95 -4.14 -47.42
N VAL A 1108 -6.59 -5.15 -46.80
CA VAL A 1108 -6.97 -6.40 -47.46
C VAL A 1108 -7.94 -6.11 -48.62
N GLN A 1109 -7.83 -6.86 -49.71
CA GLN A 1109 -8.68 -6.72 -50.88
C GLN A 1109 -10.18 -6.78 -50.50
N GLY A 1110 -10.95 -5.77 -50.90
CA GLY A 1110 -12.36 -5.61 -50.52
C GLY A 1110 -12.61 -4.91 -49.18
N ALA A 1111 -11.59 -4.31 -48.55
CA ALA A 1111 -11.73 -3.43 -47.38
C ALA A 1111 -11.03 -2.08 -47.61
N PHE A 1112 -11.54 -1.03 -46.97
CA PHE A 1112 -11.00 0.33 -47.08
C PHE A 1112 -10.23 0.71 -45.81
N LYS A 1113 -9.12 1.46 -45.93
CA LYS A 1113 -8.37 1.99 -44.80
C LYS A 1113 -8.59 3.48 -44.62
N LEU A 1114 -9.12 3.87 -43.46
CA LEU A 1114 -9.28 5.26 -43.04
C LEU A 1114 -8.18 5.62 -42.04
N ASN A 1115 -7.35 6.61 -42.37
CA ASN A 1115 -6.42 7.21 -41.42
C ASN A 1115 -6.97 8.57 -40.96
N THR A 1116 -6.95 8.86 -39.66
CA THR A 1116 -7.36 10.16 -39.10
C THR A 1116 -6.36 10.65 -38.06
N ASP A 1117 -6.24 11.97 -37.92
CA ASP A 1117 -5.47 12.67 -36.88
C ASP A 1117 -6.20 13.96 -36.47
N GLY A 1118 -5.95 14.45 -35.26
CA GLY A 1118 -6.45 15.72 -34.77
C GLY A 1118 -5.34 16.54 -34.09
N CYS A 1119 -5.12 17.75 -34.60
CA CYS A 1119 -4.09 18.64 -34.07
C CYS A 1119 -4.69 19.79 -33.24
N SER A 1120 -3.85 20.41 -32.40
CA SER A 1120 -4.20 21.57 -31.58
C SER A 1120 -2.98 22.45 -31.35
N LEU A 1121 -3.10 23.75 -31.69
CA LEU A 1121 -2.06 24.77 -31.58
C LEU A 1121 -2.04 25.38 -30.16
N GLY A 1122 -1.67 24.54 -29.21
CA GLY A 1122 -1.89 24.75 -27.77
C GLY A 1122 -2.68 23.57 -27.19
N ASN A 1123 -2.75 23.46 -25.86
CA ASN A 1123 -3.57 22.42 -25.23
C ASN A 1123 -4.22 22.95 -23.93
N PRO A 1124 -5.40 23.60 -23.99
CA PRO A 1124 -6.21 23.83 -25.20
C PRO A 1124 -5.61 24.87 -26.16
N GLY A 1125 -6.04 24.85 -27.42
CA GLY A 1125 -5.67 25.82 -28.46
C GLY A 1125 -6.43 25.58 -29.76
N VAL A 1126 -6.20 26.39 -30.80
CA VAL A 1126 -6.89 26.27 -32.10
C VAL A 1126 -6.60 24.90 -32.72
N GLY A 1127 -7.65 24.11 -32.95
CA GLY A 1127 -7.55 22.72 -33.38
C GLY A 1127 -8.29 22.40 -34.68
N GLY A 1128 -7.82 21.34 -35.33
CA GLY A 1128 -8.37 20.87 -36.59
C GLY A 1128 -8.16 19.37 -36.78
N GLY A 1129 -9.08 18.75 -37.52
CA GLY A 1129 -9.06 17.33 -37.85
C GLY A 1129 -8.70 17.09 -39.30
N GLY A 1130 -7.99 15.99 -39.56
CA GLY A 1130 -7.65 15.54 -40.90
C GLY A 1130 -7.86 14.04 -41.05
N GLY A 1131 -8.09 13.61 -42.28
CA GLY A 1131 -8.14 12.18 -42.56
C GLY A 1131 -8.20 11.84 -44.04
N VAL A 1132 -7.93 10.57 -44.33
CA VAL A 1132 -7.78 10.04 -45.69
C VAL A 1132 -8.27 8.60 -45.77
N LEU A 1133 -9.17 8.32 -46.72
CA LEU A 1133 -9.65 6.97 -47.05
C LEU A 1133 -8.92 6.45 -48.29
N ARG A 1134 -8.46 5.21 -48.21
CA ARG A 1134 -7.67 4.52 -49.25
C ARG A 1134 -8.20 3.11 -49.54
N ASP A 1135 -8.01 2.67 -50.78
CA ASP A 1135 -8.30 1.31 -51.23
C ASP A 1135 -7.11 0.34 -51.00
N SER A 1136 -7.25 -0.91 -51.47
CA SER A 1136 -6.20 -1.93 -51.40
C SER A 1136 -5.00 -1.69 -52.33
N SER A 1137 -5.05 -0.70 -53.23
CA SER A 1137 -3.90 -0.24 -54.02
C SER A 1137 -3.18 0.97 -53.40
N GLY A 1138 -3.69 1.48 -52.27
CA GLY A 1138 -3.24 2.70 -51.61
C GLY A 1138 -3.65 3.99 -52.36
N ALA A 1139 -4.54 3.89 -53.34
CA ALA A 1139 -5.08 5.04 -54.04
C ALA A 1139 -6.01 5.86 -53.12
N LEU A 1140 -6.05 7.18 -53.36
CA LEU A 1140 -6.96 8.08 -52.66
C LEU A 1140 -8.40 7.84 -53.13
N LEU A 1141 -9.32 7.64 -52.17
CA LEU A 1141 -10.77 7.64 -52.43
C LEU A 1141 -11.41 8.96 -52.00
N PHE A 1142 -11.08 9.44 -50.80
CA PHE A 1142 -11.32 10.82 -50.39
C PHE A 1142 -10.39 11.23 -49.25
N GLY A 1143 -10.19 12.53 -49.07
CA GLY A 1143 -9.58 13.12 -47.88
C GLY A 1143 -10.43 14.26 -47.32
N PHE A 1144 -10.11 14.70 -46.10
CA PHE A 1144 -10.74 15.87 -45.48
C PHE A 1144 -9.80 16.65 -44.58
N SER A 1145 -10.06 17.95 -44.48
CA SER A 1145 -9.52 18.87 -43.47
C SER A 1145 -10.69 19.63 -42.85
N VAL A 1146 -10.79 19.71 -41.53
CA VAL A 1146 -11.92 20.32 -40.82
C VAL A 1146 -11.43 21.20 -39.66
N PRO A 1147 -11.86 22.47 -39.54
CA PRO A 1147 -11.63 23.27 -38.36
C PRO A 1147 -12.57 22.86 -37.23
N PHE A 1148 -12.05 22.80 -36.00
CA PHE A 1148 -12.85 22.45 -34.82
C PHE A 1148 -12.87 23.53 -33.73
N GLY A 1149 -12.26 24.70 -33.96
CA GLY A 1149 -12.14 25.77 -32.98
C GLY A 1149 -11.14 25.42 -31.86
N GLU A 1150 -11.23 26.08 -30.71
CA GLU A 1150 -10.34 25.78 -29.58
C GLU A 1150 -10.70 24.47 -28.88
N LEU A 1151 -9.76 23.52 -28.84
CA LEU A 1151 -9.92 22.20 -28.24
C LEU A 1151 -8.65 21.72 -27.55
N THR A 1152 -8.73 20.59 -26.84
CA THR A 1152 -7.57 19.79 -26.45
C THR A 1152 -7.19 18.79 -27.55
N CYS A 1153 -5.95 18.31 -27.57
CA CYS A 1153 -5.50 17.33 -28.57
C CYS A 1153 -6.41 16.10 -28.64
N LEU A 1154 -6.80 15.53 -27.49
CA LEU A 1154 -7.68 14.35 -27.42
C LEU A 1154 -9.09 14.61 -27.98
N GLN A 1155 -9.61 15.84 -27.85
CA GLN A 1155 -10.90 16.22 -28.43
C GLN A 1155 -10.79 16.38 -29.95
N ALA A 1156 -9.72 16.99 -30.45
CA ALA A 1156 -9.47 17.11 -31.89
C ALA A 1156 -9.37 15.73 -32.56
N GLU A 1157 -8.61 14.82 -31.95
CA GLU A 1157 -8.42 13.42 -32.39
C GLU A 1157 -9.75 12.65 -32.49
N ILE A 1158 -10.57 12.72 -31.44
CA ILE A 1158 -11.86 12.05 -31.41
C ILE A 1158 -12.82 12.66 -32.43
N LYS A 1159 -12.88 13.99 -32.56
CA LYS A 1159 -13.75 14.64 -33.55
C LYS A 1159 -13.31 14.37 -35.00
N ALA A 1160 -12.01 14.31 -35.28
CA ALA A 1160 -11.49 13.90 -36.58
C ALA A 1160 -11.97 12.49 -36.95
N LEU A 1161 -11.91 11.56 -35.98
CA LEU A 1161 -12.42 10.21 -36.15
C LEU A 1161 -13.95 10.16 -36.35
N VAL A 1162 -14.73 10.87 -35.53
CA VAL A 1162 -16.19 10.98 -35.67
C VAL A 1162 -16.55 11.43 -37.09
N PHE A 1163 -15.93 12.53 -37.55
CA PHE A 1163 -16.18 13.09 -38.87
C PHE A 1163 -15.79 12.10 -39.97
N GLY A 1164 -14.60 11.51 -39.92
CA GLY A 1164 -14.13 10.55 -40.92
C GLY A 1164 -15.08 9.34 -41.07
N VAL A 1165 -15.48 8.73 -39.95
CA VAL A 1165 -16.41 7.58 -39.96
C VAL A 1165 -17.79 7.97 -40.50
N GLN A 1166 -18.31 9.15 -40.14
CA GLN A 1166 -19.58 9.66 -40.68
C GLN A 1166 -19.48 9.93 -42.19
N GLN A 1167 -18.40 10.56 -42.66
CA GLN A 1167 -18.17 10.83 -44.09
C GLN A 1167 -18.07 9.54 -44.92
N CYS A 1168 -17.52 8.46 -44.35
CA CYS A 1168 -17.49 7.16 -45.01
C CYS A 1168 -18.89 6.53 -45.12
N ARG A 1169 -19.70 6.57 -44.05
CA ARG A 1169 -21.09 6.09 -44.08
C ARG A 1169 -21.93 6.85 -45.09
N LEU A 1170 -21.78 8.19 -45.16
CA LEU A 1170 -22.50 9.03 -46.12
C LEU A 1170 -22.16 8.72 -47.58
N ARG A 1171 -20.97 8.17 -47.87
CA ARG A 1171 -20.52 7.76 -49.21
C ARG A 1171 -20.75 6.27 -49.51
N GLY A 1172 -21.43 5.53 -48.62
CA GLY A 1172 -21.80 4.13 -48.86
C GLY A 1172 -20.65 3.13 -48.77
N PHE A 1173 -19.49 3.48 -48.21
CA PHE A 1173 -18.38 2.54 -48.04
C PHE A 1173 -18.71 1.49 -46.97
N SER A 1174 -18.66 0.21 -47.32
CA SER A 1174 -18.75 -0.92 -46.39
C SER A 1174 -17.36 -1.48 -46.08
N ARG A 1175 -17.16 -2.00 -44.85
CA ARG A 1175 -15.89 -2.58 -44.34
C ARG A 1175 -14.70 -1.63 -44.26
N ILE A 1176 -14.56 -0.96 -43.12
CA ILE A 1176 -13.54 0.07 -42.89
C ILE A 1176 -12.59 -0.30 -41.75
N ARG A 1177 -11.29 -0.30 -42.02
CA ARG A 1177 -10.24 -0.35 -41.00
C ARG A 1177 -9.75 1.07 -40.71
N VAL A 1178 -10.06 1.57 -39.53
CA VAL A 1178 -9.58 2.85 -39.02
C VAL A 1178 -8.21 2.67 -38.37
N GLU A 1179 -7.26 3.54 -38.69
CA GLU A 1179 -5.95 3.60 -38.04
C GLU A 1179 -5.63 5.03 -37.57
N VAL A 1180 -5.33 5.17 -36.28
CA VAL A 1180 -4.94 6.43 -35.62
C VAL A 1180 -3.64 6.23 -34.83
N ASP A 1181 -2.80 7.26 -34.69
CA ASP A 1181 -1.56 7.16 -33.91
C ASP A 1181 -1.72 7.48 -32.41
N SER A 1182 -2.90 7.95 -32.02
CA SER A 1182 -3.28 8.09 -30.61
C SER A 1182 -3.60 6.76 -29.94
N LEU A 1183 -2.60 6.16 -29.28
CA LEU A 1183 -2.81 4.96 -28.46
C LEU A 1183 -3.83 5.19 -27.33
N VAL A 1184 -3.97 6.45 -26.86
CA VAL A 1184 -4.98 6.83 -25.88
C VAL A 1184 -6.38 6.65 -26.47
N LEU A 1185 -6.63 7.15 -27.68
CA LEU A 1185 -7.91 6.99 -28.38
C LEU A 1185 -8.26 5.51 -28.63
N VAL A 1186 -7.31 4.71 -29.12
CA VAL A 1186 -7.53 3.27 -29.34
C VAL A 1186 -7.91 2.56 -28.04
N ASN A 1187 -7.20 2.84 -26.93
CA ASN A 1187 -7.51 2.23 -25.64
C ASN A 1187 -8.83 2.71 -25.03
N LEU A 1188 -9.32 3.91 -25.40
CA LEU A 1188 -10.66 4.40 -25.04
C LEU A 1188 -11.77 3.68 -25.82
N LEU A 1189 -11.57 3.47 -27.12
CA LEU A 1189 -12.51 2.76 -27.99
C LEU A 1189 -12.66 1.29 -27.56
N VAL A 1190 -11.52 0.62 -27.33
CA VAL A 1190 -11.41 -0.79 -26.87
C VAL A 1190 -11.73 -0.96 -25.37
N ARG A 1191 -12.16 0.11 -24.68
CA ARG A 1191 -12.57 0.13 -23.25
C ARG A 1191 -11.49 -0.30 -22.24
N GLN A 1192 -10.20 -0.25 -22.61
CA GLN A 1192 -9.09 -0.47 -21.67
C GLN A 1192 -8.90 0.73 -20.72
N PHE A 1193 -9.14 1.94 -21.21
CA PHE A 1193 -9.06 3.18 -20.42
C PHE A 1193 -10.45 3.74 -20.08
N ARG A 1194 -10.53 4.50 -18.97
CA ARG A 1194 -11.75 5.21 -18.59
C ARG A 1194 -11.94 6.43 -19.49
N CYS A 1195 -13.12 6.56 -20.07
CA CYS A 1195 -13.51 7.69 -20.91
C CYS A 1195 -13.61 9.00 -20.11
N PRO A 1196 -12.83 10.03 -20.45
CA PRO A 1196 -13.06 11.38 -19.95
C PRO A 1196 -14.47 11.85 -20.33
N TRP A 1197 -15.11 12.66 -19.50
CA TRP A 1197 -16.48 13.12 -19.77
C TRP A 1197 -16.55 14.04 -20.99
N SER A 1198 -15.53 14.86 -21.21
CA SER A 1198 -15.44 15.89 -22.26
C SER A 1198 -15.37 15.37 -23.70
N VAL A 1199 -15.28 14.04 -23.87
CA VAL A 1199 -15.25 13.33 -25.16
C VAL A 1199 -16.23 12.15 -25.20
N ARG A 1200 -17.09 12.02 -24.18
CA ARG A 1200 -18.00 10.87 -24.04
C ARG A 1200 -19.10 10.88 -25.09
N SER A 1201 -19.71 12.05 -25.33
CA SER A 1201 -20.74 12.24 -26.35
C SER A 1201 -20.24 11.86 -27.75
N ASP A 1202 -19.00 12.21 -28.06
CA ASP A 1202 -18.38 11.95 -29.36
C ASP A 1202 -18.11 10.44 -29.53
N LEU A 1203 -17.63 9.77 -28.47
CA LEU A 1203 -17.43 8.32 -28.44
C LEU A 1203 -18.75 7.52 -28.45
N GLU A 1204 -19.82 8.05 -27.86
CA GLU A 1204 -21.16 7.47 -27.94
C GLU A 1204 -21.76 7.67 -29.35
N SER A 1205 -21.54 8.84 -29.97
CA SER A 1205 -21.93 9.12 -31.36
C SER A 1205 -21.23 8.19 -32.35
N LEU A 1206 -19.94 7.91 -32.19
CA LEU A 1206 -19.20 6.90 -32.96
C LEU A 1206 -19.77 5.49 -32.82
N ARG A 1207 -20.25 5.12 -31.63
CA ARG A 1207 -20.85 3.80 -31.36
C ARG A 1207 -22.28 3.69 -31.88
N ALA A 1208 -22.99 4.80 -32.04
CA ALA A 1208 -24.33 4.86 -32.61
C ALA A 1208 -24.36 4.74 -34.15
N VAL A 1209 -23.20 4.71 -34.82
CA VAL A 1209 -23.09 4.53 -36.27
C VAL A 1209 -23.45 3.09 -36.67
N GLN A 1210 -24.74 2.87 -36.95
CA GLN A 1210 -25.26 1.61 -37.48
C GLN A 1210 -25.09 1.50 -39.00
N GLY A 1211 -25.05 0.26 -39.51
CA GLY A 1211 -24.94 -0.04 -40.96
C GLY A 1211 -23.52 0.02 -41.53
N LEU A 1212 -22.50 0.09 -40.67
CA LEU A 1212 -21.09 0.15 -41.07
C LEU A 1212 -20.26 -0.89 -40.30
N GLU A 1213 -19.72 -1.89 -41.00
CA GLU A 1213 -18.68 -2.76 -40.43
C GLU A 1213 -17.38 -1.96 -40.34
N TRP A 1214 -16.89 -1.68 -39.12
CA TRP A 1214 -15.59 -1.03 -38.94
C TRP A 1214 -14.80 -1.56 -37.74
N THR A 1215 -13.47 -1.42 -37.82
CA THR A 1215 -12.51 -1.79 -36.78
C THR A 1215 -11.53 -0.63 -36.55
N VAL A 1216 -10.92 -0.56 -35.35
CA VAL A 1216 -9.89 0.45 -35.04
C VAL A 1216 -8.57 -0.21 -34.65
N GLY A 1217 -7.48 0.29 -35.22
CA GLY A 1217 -6.11 -0.06 -34.90
C GLY A 1217 -5.26 1.16 -34.54
N HIS A 1218 -4.15 0.92 -33.86
CA HIS A 1218 -3.12 1.92 -33.63
C HIS A 1218 -2.05 1.81 -34.72
N CYS A 1219 -1.85 2.87 -35.52
CA CYS A 1219 -0.67 3.02 -36.37
C CYS A 1219 0.42 3.80 -35.64
N TYR A 1220 1.66 3.79 -36.14
CA TYR A 1220 2.68 4.69 -35.64
C TYR A 1220 2.57 6.06 -36.32
N ARG A 1221 2.91 7.16 -35.63
CA ARG A 1221 2.85 8.53 -36.18
C ARG A 1221 3.59 8.69 -37.51
N GLU A 1222 4.71 7.99 -37.67
CA GLU A 1222 5.49 7.93 -38.90
C GLU A 1222 4.65 7.41 -40.10
N MET A 1223 3.57 6.68 -39.85
CA MET A 1223 2.63 6.10 -40.83
C MET A 1223 1.28 6.83 -40.89
N ASN A 1224 1.07 7.89 -40.09
CA ASN A 1224 -0.14 8.72 -40.10
C ASN A 1224 0.10 10.11 -40.72
N GLN A 1225 1.26 10.30 -41.39
CA GLN A 1225 1.72 11.61 -41.89
C GLN A 1225 0.74 12.31 -42.83
N VAL A 1226 -0.01 11.55 -43.65
CA VAL A 1226 -1.03 12.13 -44.54
C VAL A 1226 -2.15 12.77 -43.72
N ALA A 1227 -2.61 12.11 -42.64
CA ALA A 1227 -3.65 12.64 -41.77
C ALA A 1227 -3.14 13.82 -40.91
N ASP A 1228 -1.92 13.73 -40.37
CA ASP A 1228 -1.26 14.83 -39.61
C ASP A 1228 -1.07 16.10 -40.47
N ALA A 1229 -0.71 15.95 -41.75
CA ALA A 1229 -0.62 17.06 -42.67
C ALA A 1229 -2.00 17.70 -42.96
N LEU A 1230 -3.05 16.90 -43.12
CA LEU A 1230 -4.42 17.40 -43.33
C LEU A 1230 -5.00 18.03 -42.05
N ALA A 1231 -4.72 17.47 -40.87
CA ALA A 1231 -5.18 18.02 -39.59
C ALA A 1231 -4.61 19.42 -39.35
N LYS A 1232 -3.33 19.63 -39.68
CA LYS A 1232 -2.69 20.95 -39.64
C LYS A 1232 -3.32 21.96 -40.60
N VAL A 1233 -3.75 21.52 -41.79
CA VAL A 1233 -4.51 22.38 -42.71
C VAL A 1233 -5.88 22.71 -42.13
N GLY A 1234 -6.57 21.73 -41.53
CA GLY A 1234 -7.85 21.93 -40.84
C GLY A 1234 -7.79 22.99 -39.72
N ALA A 1235 -6.68 23.08 -38.98
CA ALA A 1235 -6.51 24.07 -37.93
C ALA A 1235 -6.29 25.52 -38.44
N HIS A 1236 -6.00 25.71 -39.73
CA HIS A 1236 -5.81 27.02 -40.35
C HIS A 1236 -6.91 27.37 -41.38
N SER A 1237 -7.87 26.47 -41.62
CA SER A 1237 -8.97 26.69 -42.56
C SER A 1237 -10.21 27.29 -41.87
N GLU A 1238 -10.93 28.17 -42.56
CA GLU A 1238 -12.19 28.75 -42.04
C GLU A 1238 -13.41 27.84 -42.23
N GLY A 1239 -13.30 26.77 -43.03
CA GLY A 1239 -14.39 25.84 -43.32
C GLY A 1239 -13.91 24.43 -43.67
N ILE A 1240 -14.87 23.51 -43.85
CA ILE A 1240 -14.62 22.10 -44.21
C ILE A 1240 -14.07 22.02 -45.64
N ILE A 1241 -12.92 21.37 -45.80
CA ILE A 1241 -12.32 21.07 -47.11
C ILE A 1241 -12.40 19.55 -47.34
N LEU A 1242 -12.94 19.15 -48.50
CA LEU A 1242 -12.99 17.77 -48.95
C LEU A 1242 -12.12 17.63 -50.19
N TYR A 1243 -11.31 16.57 -50.24
CA TYR A 1243 -10.43 16.24 -51.37
C TYR A 1243 -10.95 14.97 -52.03
N THR A 1244 -11.23 15.01 -53.34
CA THR A 1244 -11.66 13.86 -54.14
C THR A 1244 -10.56 13.39 -55.08
N THR A 1245 -9.63 14.26 -55.48
CA THR A 1245 -8.49 13.90 -56.33
C THR A 1245 -7.13 14.14 -55.65
N GLN A 1246 -6.11 13.35 -56.04
CA GLN A 1246 -4.75 13.48 -55.49
C GLN A 1246 -4.10 14.83 -55.82
N SER A 1247 -4.54 15.50 -56.89
CA SER A 1247 -4.15 16.85 -57.31
C SER A 1247 -4.64 17.95 -56.35
N GLU A 1248 -5.76 17.75 -55.65
CA GLU A 1248 -6.29 18.72 -54.68
C GLU A 1248 -5.55 18.65 -53.33
N LEU A 1249 -4.90 17.52 -53.01
CA LEU A 1249 -4.20 17.36 -51.74
C LEU A 1249 -3.05 18.38 -51.58
N PRO A 1250 -2.87 18.99 -50.40
CA PRO A 1250 -1.72 19.84 -50.08
C PRO A 1250 -0.38 19.16 -50.36
N ARG A 1251 0.64 19.92 -50.78
CA ARG A 1251 1.95 19.38 -51.21
C ARG A 1251 2.56 18.36 -50.24
N VAL A 1252 2.48 18.61 -48.93
CA VAL A 1252 3.00 17.72 -47.87
C VAL A 1252 2.19 16.41 -47.80
N ALA A 1253 0.86 16.50 -47.77
CA ALA A 1253 -0.02 15.33 -47.75
C ALA A 1253 0.09 14.49 -49.02
N ARG A 1254 0.22 15.13 -50.20
CA ARG A 1254 0.43 14.48 -51.49
C ARG A 1254 1.77 13.74 -51.56
N GLY A 1255 2.83 14.34 -50.99
CA GLY A 1255 4.14 13.71 -50.86
C GLY A 1255 4.09 12.48 -49.96
N ALA A 1256 3.55 12.61 -48.75
CA ALA A 1256 3.38 11.49 -47.81
C ALA A 1256 2.54 10.35 -48.41
N LEU A 1257 1.45 10.65 -49.11
CA LEU A 1257 0.63 9.65 -49.80
C LEU A 1257 1.42 8.89 -50.89
N GLY A 1258 2.32 9.59 -51.61
CA GLY A 1258 3.23 8.99 -52.58
C GLY A 1258 4.26 8.05 -51.93
N LEU A 1259 4.75 8.37 -50.73
CA LEU A 1259 5.66 7.51 -49.96
C LEU A 1259 4.95 6.24 -49.46
N ASP A 1260 3.74 6.39 -48.89
CA ASP A 1260 2.90 5.28 -48.43
C ASP A 1260 2.57 4.31 -49.59
N ARG A 1261 2.16 4.84 -50.74
CA ARG A 1261 1.86 4.04 -51.95
C ARG A 1261 3.11 3.36 -52.53
N SER A 1262 4.27 3.99 -52.39
CA SER A 1262 5.57 3.41 -52.79
C SER A 1262 6.15 2.43 -51.76
N GLN A 1263 5.44 2.16 -50.65
CA GLN A 1263 5.88 1.29 -49.55
C GLN A 1263 7.24 1.69 -48.94
N ILE A 1264 7.59 2.98 -49.00
CA ILE A 1264 8.89 3.45 -48.50
C ILE A 1264 8.92 3.37 -46.96
N PRO A 1265 9.87 2.61 -46.37
CA PRO A 1265 9.89 2.40 -44.93
C PRO A 1265 10.40 3.62 -44.15
N ALA A 1266 9.80 3.88 -42.99
CA ALA A 1266 10.27 4.83 -42.00
C ALA A 1266 11.00 4.13 -40.84
N ILE A 1267 11.94 4.85 -40.18
CA ILE A 1267 12.69 4.35 -39.03
C ILE A 1267 12.14 4.96 -37.74
N ARG A 1268 11.37 4.15 -36.98
CA ARG A 1268 10.93 4.53 -35.64
C ARG A 1268 12.05 4.29 -34.63
N THR A 1269 12.40 5.34 -33.88
CA THR A 1269 13.47 5.28 -32.87
C THR A 1269 12.86 5.40 -31.47
N ARG A 1270 13.04 4.36 -30.62
CA ARG A 1270 12.50 4.32 -29.25
C ARG A 1270 13.64 4.17 -28.24
N ALA A 1271 13.66 5.01 -27.21
CA ALA A 1271 14.56 4.82 -26.07
C ALA A 1271 14.11 3.61 -25.22
N ILE A 1272 15.05 2.71 -24.93
CA ILE A 1272 14.83 1.57 -24.04
C ILE A 1272 14.87 2.08 -22.60
N SER A 1273 13.72 2.11 -21.94
CA SER A 1273 13.60 2.41 -20.51
C SER A 1273 14.04 1.21 -19.67
N HIS A 1274 15.04 1.42 -18.81
CA HIS A 1274 15.40 0.51 -17.72
C HIS A 1274 14.55 0.79 -16.47
#